data_AF-A0A8H6VBZ4-F1
#
_entry.id   AF-A0A8H6VBZ4-F1
#
_cell.length_a   1.000
_cell.length_b   1.000
_cell.length_c   1.000
_cell.angle_alpha   90.00
_cell.angle_beta   90.00
_cell.angle_gamma   90.00
#
_symmetry.space_group_name_H-M   'P 1'
#
loop_
_entity.id
_entity.type
_entity.pdbx_description
1 polymer ?
#
loop_
_entity_poly.entity_id
_entity_poly.type
_entity_poly.pdbx_seq_one_letter_code
_entity_poly.pdbx_strand_id
1 'polypeptide(L)'
;MPMLRDPSSKYASFPSLDLPNRVWPSRKIVQAPRWLATDLRDGNQALALPMNTEQKLRYFQLLVSLGYREIEVAYPAASPTDFDFVRCLVESPTLVPDDLWLQLMSPCREDLICRTIQAAKGAKRAIIHIYVATSPCFQRLVLKLSEQEILDLAVRCTELVRRLTKDASCPETRKTDWRLQFSPETFQDSSMDFTVKVCEAVKAAWEPTAEQQIIFNLPATVEMAMPNVFADQVEYFATHLTEREKVCVSVHTHNDRGCAVAASEMAQLAGADRIEGCLFGNGERTGNVDLVTLALNLYTQGINPGVHFNNVNEVASIVQELTRIPIHPRSPYAGSLVFCTFTGPHQDAIKKGYEERQLLGQPPDTTWTVPYLPIDPADLGRKHEAIIRVTAQSGKAGSAWIIKKALDLDLPRSLSIHLSSLVTVISDKLGRELSEEELVQIFQWQYTQCTPTEPPVPVPGKHSLRSGPSGEDHLLCDIRDYVQQVGLPLLIEEVALQWMSDKTSFAAYVAAHSQRAPGVVLWGVSIHKTVENAISSALQCIMGQMLGCCRPRGLSAATALRRAGHKVTIYERSDYANDAGSSISTGANGSRWLNGWGVNLDIGKPVIIEQLIWHELRTGKVQSTYDLSDYSARWKYPLYNFYRPDLHAMLMDAATGSGPGRPATLKLNYVCESVDCDKGTIAFSSQHIASHDLIIGADGIASTVRHSLGIFPDKRPASSTSYHCILPTANIRRLGLMDMSDNKALEYWGGHSTKKIVFVPCRNGEIQSFYTFFPTSQTLNYDNSVEGGLNFSISRKQLLHPFPELEPNLRELLSHAVDIKPWRLYVHKPYAYWQRARLCLLGDAAHPMLPDQSQGACQAIEDAAALGIIFGPGYSFTNNVGAGLELYERIRKPRASRVQAASARARENLSERIGFSSQKKSHLYQVADECQKKSHLYQVADECQKLTIEEINEYDLHQHIAAEAPPAYRVLQLAEKWASPCVESKQEPMMGENLLLYSRNARRTNGSALLWASKHGYVNAARQSLASLGSIQKIAMDGFTPMHLALSGGHLEVARLLVKHGQLNVRDPRLGQTPCALASCKGNAAMVRILLREEEVDVNLKDFYGRTPMLWAAENGHDEIVRLLLGRKDINTDTRDSSGCTALLLASRQGNEAIVKDLLDTFADVNIPDNIFRRTPLAWAVWHGHESVVELLLSSSALGVNIKDNNGATSLSLAAFHGRRAIVKLLLAQDGLEYNQDKYGRTPLDWALIRGHKDVSQALAEFVKVRTV
;
A
#
# COMPACT_ATOMS: atom_id res chain seq x y z
N MET A 1 26.50 20.33 3.45
CA MET A 1 26.70 21.77 3.22
C MET A 1 25.60 22.26 2.28
N PRO A 2 24.86 23.32 2.63
CA PRO A 2 23.88 23.93 1.75
C PRO A 2 24.57 24.77 0.65
N MET A 3 23.84 25.10 -0.41
CA MET A 3 24.26 25.87 -1.59
C MET A 3 25.10 27.11 -1.23
N LEU A 4 26.17 27.41 -1.99
CA LEU A 4 27.01 28.59 -1.77
C LEU A 4 26.19 29.87 -1.94
N ARG A 5 26.30 30.81 -0.99
CA ARG A 5 25.69 32.15 -1.11
C ARG A 5 26.32 32.98 -2.23
N ASP A 6 27.63 32.84 -2.41
CA ASP A 6 28.37 33.41 -3.52
C ASP A 6 29.17 32.31 -4.23
N PRO A 7 28.63 31.73 -5.31
CA PRO A 7 29.31 30.69 -6.07
C PRO A 7 30.50 31.22 -6.89
N SER A 8 30.61 32.53 -7.14
CA SER A 8 31.67 33.10 -7.98
C SER A 8 33.07 32.93 -7.40
N SER A 9 33.16 32.81 -6.06
CA SER A 9 34.40 32.50 -5.35
C SER A 9 34.96 31.10 -5.63
N LYS A 10 34.14 30.18 -6.15
CA LYS A 10 34.51 28.78 -6.40
C LYS A 10 34.38 28.35 -7.86
N TYR A 11 33.40 28.89 -8.59
CA TYR A 11 33.10 28.51 -9.97
C TYR A 11 33.34 29.70 -10.90
N ALA A 12 34.31 29.56 -11.81
CA ALA A 12 34.58 30.56 -12.84
C ALA A 12 33.62 30.40 -14.04
N SER A 13 33.33 31.49 -14.74
CA SER A 13 32.63 31.43 -16.03
C SER A 13 33.51 30.73 -17.06
N PHE A 14 32.88 29.92 -17.91
CA PHE A 14 33.58 29.31 -19.04
C PHE A 14 34.01 30.39 -20.05
N PRO A 15 35.25 30.39 -20.55
CA PRO A 15 35.74 31.38 -21.51
C PRO A 15 35.04 31.22 -22.88
N SER A 16 34.64 32.33 -23.49
CA SER A 16 34.10 32.30 -24.86
C SER A 16 35.23 32.29 -25.88
N LEU A 17 35.09 31.48 -26.94
CA LEU A 17 35.94 31.56 -28.12
C LEU A 17 35.50 32.74 -28.99
N ASP A 18 36.45 33.57 -29.42
CA ASP A 18 36.15 34.68 -30.34
C ASP A 18 36.11 34.18 -31.79
N LEU A 19 34.92 33.82 -32.25
CA LEU A 19 34.64 33.39 -33.62
C LEU A 19 33.57 34.33 -34.24
N PRO A 20 33.97 35.52 -34.73
CA PRO A 20 33.03 36.55 -35.18
C PRO A 20 32.29 36.17 -36.48
N ASN A 21 32.90 35.33 -37.32
CA ASN A 21 32.36 34.91 -38.62
C ASN A 21 31.79 33.49 -38.60
N ARG A 22 31.26 33.02 -37.46
CA ARG A 22 30.66 31.68 -37.34
C ARG A 22 29.53 31.48 -38.36
N VAL A 23 29.48 30.33 -39.02
CA VAL A 23 28.48 30.05 -40.06
C VAL A 23 27.47 28.98 -39.67
N TRP A 24 27.76 28.15 -38.66
CA TRP A 24 26.85 27.10 -38.20
C TRP A 24 25.41 27.55 -37.92
N PRO A 25 25.12 28.76 -37.37
CA PRO A 25 23.74 29.18 -37.12
C PRO A 25 22.89 29.37 -38.38
N SER A 26 23.53 29.52 -39.55
CA SER A 26 22.87 29.73 -40.84
C SER A 26 22.75 28.43 -41.67
N ARG A 27 23.32 27.32 -41.20
CA ARG A 27 23.29 26.03 -41.90
C ARG A 27 22.02 25.25 -41.54
N LYS A 28 21.69 24.25 -42.37
CA LYS A 28 20.63 23.27 -42.11
C LYS A 28 21.21 21.88 -42.22
N ILE A 29 20.77 20.97 -41.35
CA ILE A 29 21.06 19.55 -41.50
C ILE A 29 20.23 19.04 -42.68
N VAL A 30 20.87 18.35 -43.63
CA VAL A 30 20.22 17.83 -44.85
C VAL A 30 20.45 16.33 -45.05
N GLN A 31 21.33 15.73 -44.26
CA GLN A 31 21.67 14.31 -44.31
C GLN A 31 22.02 13.81 -42.90
N ALA A 32 21.88 12.51 -42.66
CA ALA A 32 22.28 11.91 -41.40
C ALA A 32 23.81 11.89 -41.24
N PRO A 33 24.32 12.03 -40.01
CA PRO A 33 25.73 11.82 -39.72
C PRO A 33 26.08 10.33 -39.78
N ARG A 34 27.38 10.01 -39.79
CA ARG A 34 27.82 8.66 -39.46
C ARG A 34 27.50 8.39 -37.97
N TRP A 35 26.88 7.25 -37.68
CA TRP A 35 26.53 6.87 -36.31
C TRP A 35 27.52 5.86 -35.74
N LEU A 36 27.99 6.11 -34.52
CA LEU A 36 28.64 5.12 -33.67
C LEU A 36 27.84 4.91 -32.39
N ALA A 37 27.46 3.67 -32.13
CA ALA A 37 26.90 3.26 -30.85
C ALA A 37 28.01 2.85 -29.87
N THR A 38 28.07 3.49 -28.71
CA THR A 38 29.07 3.23 -27.65
C THR A 38 28.52 2.43 -26.47
N ASP A 39 27.30 1.90 -26.59
CA ASP A 39 26.55 1.24 -25.51
C ASP A 39 27.31 0.07 -24.84
N LEU A 40 28.07 -0.71 -25.61
CA LEU A 40 28.75 -1.92 -25.13
C LEU A 40 30.06 -1.66 -24.38
N ARG A 41 30.59 -0.43 -24.51
CA ARG A 41 31.81 0.03 -23.85
C ARG A 41 31.48 1.13 -22.85
N ASP A 42 31.14 2.32 -23.32
CA ASP A 42 30.91 3.48 -22.47
C ASP A 42 29.61 3.34 -21.66
N GLY A 43 28.52 2.96 -22.34
CA GLY A 43 27.25 2.68 -21.68
C GLY A 43 27.35 1.55 -20.65
N ASN A 44 28.08 0.48 -20.97
CA ASN A 44 28.25 -0.68 -20.12
C ASN A 44 29.13 -0.39 -18.88
N GLN A 45 30.18 0.43 -19.04
CA GLN A 45 31.05 0.84 -17.92
C GLN A 45 30.29 1.65 -16.87
N ALA A 46 29.31 2.44 -17.30
CA ALA A 46 28.48 3.27 -16.42
C ALA A 46 27.44 2.48 -15.60
N LEU A 47 27.28 1.17 -15.85
CA LEU A 47 26.30 0.35 -15.14
C LEU A 47 26.81 -0.07 -13.77
N ALA A 48 25.94 0.02 -12.75
CA ALA A 48 26.22 -0.53 -11.43
C ALA A 48 26.50 -2.04 -11.46
N LEU A 49 25.90 -2.74 -12.43
CA LEU A 49 26.10 -4.15 -12.70
C LEU A 49 26.39 -4.32 -14.21
N PRO A 50 27.67 -4.38 -14.62
CA PRO A 50 28.05 -4.52 -16.02
C PRO A 50 27.46 -5.77 -16.67
N MET A 51 27.21 -5.70 -17.97
CA MET A 51 26.71 -6.81 -18.78
C MET A 51 27.74 -7.93 -18.87
N ASN A 52 27.26 -9.17 -18.75
CA ASN A 52 28.04 -10.35 -19.09
C ASN A 52 28.11 -10.55 -20.63
N THR A 53 28.90 -11.53 -21.10
CA THR A 53 29.10 -11.81 -22.53
C THR A 53 27.79 -12.08 -23.29
N GLU A 54 26.84 -12.82 -22.70
CA GLU A 54 25.56 -13.15 -23.35
C GLU A 54 24.68 -11.89 -23.50
N GLN A 55 24.62 -11.07 -22.45
CA GLN A 55 23.91 -9.80 -22.47
C GLN A 55 24.53 -8.81 -23.47
N LYS A 56 25.87 -8.74 -23.52
CA LYS A 56 26.58 -7.94 -24.54
C LYS A 56 26.27 -8.43 -25.96
N LEU A 57 26.24 -9.74 -26.19
CA LEU A 57 25.92 -10.30 -27.49
C LEU A 57 24.48 -9.95 -27.91
N ARG A 58 23.52 -10.03 -27.00
CA ARG A 58 22.12 -9.64 -27.27
C ARG A 58 22.00 -8.15 -27.57
N TYR A 59 22.72 -7.29 -26.85
CA TYR A 59 22.74 -5.85 -27.12
C TYR A 59 23.42 -5.54 -28.47
N PHE A 60 24.53 -6.20 -28.78
CA PHE A 60 25.20 -6.08 -30.08
C PHE A 60 24.25 -6.43 -31.24
N GLN A 61 23.52 -7.54 -31.12
CA GLN A 61 22.52 -7.95 -32.12
C GLN A 61 21.39 -6.92 -32.28
N LEU A 62 20.96 -6.28 -31.18
CA LEU A 62 20.01 -5.16 -31.24
C LEU A 62 20.58 -3.99 -32.04
N LEU A 63 21.82 -3.55 -31.77
CA LEU A 63 22.44 -2.45 -32.52
C LEU A 63 22.56 -2.76 -34.02
N VAL A 64 22.96 -3.99 -34.36
CA VAL A 64 23.03 -4.44 -35.74
C VAL A 64 21.64 -4.43 -36.40
N SER A 65 20.60 -4.92 -35.71
CA SER A 65 19.24 -4.97 -36.26
C SER A 65 18.62 -3.59 -36.44
N LEU A 66 19.02 -2.60 -35.63
CA LEU A 66 18.61 -1.20 -35.79
C LEU A 66 19.31 -0.50 -36.96
N GLY A 67 20.36 -1.07 -37.53
CA GLY A 67 21.06 -0.53 -38.69
C GLY A 67 22.39 0.17 -38.40
N TYR A 68 22.90 0.13 -37.16
CA TYR A 68 24.22 0.71 -36.87
C TYR A 68 25.32 -0.02 -37.66
N ARG A 69 26.28 0.74 -38.19
CA ARG A 69 27.42 0.25 -38.98
C ARG A 69 28.78 0.49 -38.35
N GLU A 70 28.82 1.22 -37.25
CA GLU A 70 29.99 1.36 -36.39
C GLU A 70 29.55 1.15 -34.94
N ILE A 71 30.20 0.24 -34.23
CA ILE A 71 29.85 -0.10 -32.84
C ILE A 71 31.13 -0.20 -32.01
N GLU A 72 31.20 0.53 -30.89
CA GLU A 72 32.28 0.41 -29.92
C GLU A 72 31.98 -0.72 -28.94
N VAL A 73 32.65 -1.86 -29.12
CA VAL A 73 32.25 -3.13 -28.50
C VAL A 73 32.90 -3.38 -27.15
N ALA A 74 34.09 -2.82 -26.89
CA ALA A 74 34.86 -3.16 -25.69
C ALA A 74 36.08 -2.24 -25.45
N TYR A 75 36.58 -2.30 -24.22
CA TYR A 75 37.96 -1.93 -23.86
C TYR A 75 38.74 -3.21 -23.48
N PRO A 76 39.19 -4.00 -24.48
CA PRO A 76 39.68 -5.38 -24.28
C PRO A 76 40.97 -5.47 -23.46
N ALA A 77 41.75 -4.40 -23.36
CA ALA A 77 42.96 -4.42 -22.54
C ALA A 77 42.68 -4.24 -21.04
N ALA A 78 41.52 -3.70 -20.66
CA ALA A 78 41.16 -3.45 -19.27
C ALA A 78 40.50 -4.65 -18.56
N SER A 79 39.86 -5.55 -19.31
CA SER A 79 39.13 -6.68 -18.72
C SER A 79 39.24 -7.95 -19.58
N PRO A 80 39.47 -9.14 -18.98
CA PRO A 80 39.39 -10.42 -19.68
C PRO A 80 38.03 -10.64 -20.36
N THR A 81 36.93 -10.25 -19.72
CA THR A 81 35.58 -10.40 -20.29
C THR A 81 35.41 -9.61 -21.58
N ASP A 82 35.96 -8.40 -21.63
CA ASP A 82 35.94 -7.56 -22.82
C ASP A 82 36.84 -8.13 -23.92
N PHE A 83 37.99 -8.68 -23.56
CA PHE A 83 38.86 -9.40 -24.49
C PHE A 83 38.15 -10.60 -25.11
N ASP A 84 37.56 -11.46 -24.27
CA ASP A 84 36.87 -12.69 -24.69
C ASP A 84 35.62 -12.38 -25.53
N PHE A 85 34.90 -11.30 -25.21
CA PHE A 85 33.77 -10.84 -26.02
C PHE A 85 34.21 -10.43 -27.44
N VAL A 86 35.30 -9.68 -27.57
CA VAL A 86 35.84 -9.31 -28.89
C VAL A 86 36.29 -10.56 -29.65
N ARG A 87 36.97 -11.52 -29.00
CA ARG A 87 37.33 -12.79 -29.62
C ARG A 87 36.11 -13.56 -30.11
N CYS A 88 35.07 -13.64 -29.29
CA CYS A 88 33.81 -14.28 -29.65
C CYS A 88 33.19 -13.66 -30.91
N LEU A 89 33.18 -12.33 -31.03
CA LEU A 89 32.67 -11.64 -32.23
C LEU A 89 33.52 -11.92 -33.48
N VAL A 90 34.85 -11.88 -33.33
CA VAL A 90 35.79 -12.07 -34.45
C VAL A 90 35.83 -13.52 -34.95
N GLU A 91 35.75 -14.49 -34.04
CA GLU A 91 35.85 -15.93 -34.35
C GLU A 91 34.52 -16.51 -34.85
N SER A 92 33.41 -15.78 -34.69
CA SER A 92 32.08 -16.21 -35.12
C SER A 92 31.73 -15.66 -36.51
N PRO A 93 31.77 -16.48 -37.57
CA PRO A 93 31.69 -16.00 -38.96
C PRO A 93 30.33 -15.41 -39.37
N THR A 94 29.27 -15.63 -38.58
CA THR A 94 27.90 -15.20 -38.89
C THR A 94 27.37 -14.07 -38.01
N LEU A 95 28.09 -13.67 -36.94
CA LEU A 95 27.60 -12.69 -35.98
C LEU A 95 27.86 -11.24 -36.40
N VAL A 96 28.97 -10.99 -37.09
CA VAL A 96 29.43 -9.65 -37.49
C VAL A 96 29.21 -9.48 -39.00
N PRO A 97 28.29 -8.59 -39.44
CA PRO A 97 28.11 -8.28 -40.86
C PRO A 97 29.40 -7.76 -41.51
N ASP A 98 29.59 -8.06 -42.79
CA ASP A 98 30.82 -7.71 -43.53
C ASP A 98 31.06 -6.21 -43.67
N ASP A 99 29.99 -5.41 -43.60
CA ASP A 99 30.04 -3.96 -43.68
C ASP A 99 30.20 -3.25 -42.32
N LEU A 100 30.12 -3.99 -41.20
CA LEU A 100 30.16 -3.47 -39.84
C LEU A 100 31.60 -3.21 -39.36
N TRP A 101 31.82 -2.04 -38.75
CA TRP A 101 33.08 -1.68 -38.11
C TRP A 101 33.04 -1.93 -36.60
N LEU A 102 33.95 -2.76 -36.09
CA LEU A 102 34.15 -2.97 -34.66
C LEU A 102 35.15 -1.93 -34.13
N GLN A 103 34.70 -1.03 -33.27
CA GLN A 103 35.58 -0.06 -32.60
C GLN A 103 36.04 -0.60 -31.23
N LEU A 104 37.34 -0.47 -30.96
CA LEU A 104 37.98 -0.91 -29.73
C LEU A 104 38.80 0.22 -29.12
N MET A 105 38.54 0.50 -27.85
CA MET A 105 39.21 1.58 -27.13
C MET A 105 40.53 1.13 -26.51
N SER A 106 41.51 2.02 -26.45
CA SER A 106 42.72 1.88 -25.63
C SER A 106 43.29 3.27 -25.29
N PRO A 107 43.80 3.54 -24.08
CA PRO A 107 44.56 4.76 -23.83
C PRO A 107 45.88 4.72 -24.60
N CYS A 108 46.53 5.88 -24.75
CA CYS A 108 47.90 5.99 -25.28
C CYS A 108 48.95 5.34 -24.35
N ARG A 109 48.93 4.00 -24.28
CA ARG A 109 49.85 3.13 -23.55
C ARG A 109 50.18 1.91 -24.40
N GLU A 110 51.45 1.71 -24.69
CA GLU A 110 51.92 0.73 -25.68
C GLU A 110 51.53 -0.72 -25.34
N ASP A 111 51.59 -1.10 -24.06
CA ASP A 111 51.20 -2.44 -23.57
C ASP A 111 49.71 -2.72 -23.82
N LEU A 112 48.87 -1.72 -23.59
CA LEU A 112 47.41 -1.83 -23.75
C LEU A 112 47.00 -1.76 -25.22
N ILE A 113 47.67 -0.93 -26.02
CA ILE A 113 47.48 -0.88 -27.48
C ILE A 113 47.78 -2.25 -28.11
N CYS A 114 48.92 -2.86 -27.76
CA CYS A 114 49.29 -4.19 -28.23
C CYS A 114 48.20 -5.22 -27.94
N ARG A 115 47.69 -5.22 -26.71
CA ARG A 115 46.63 -6.15 -26.27
C ARG A 115 45.30 -5.89 -27.00
N THR A 116 44.95 -4.63 -27.23
CA THR A 116 43.72 -4.27 -27.97
C THR A 116 43.78 -4.75 -29.43
N ILE A 117 44.91 -4.55 -30.11
CA ILE A 117 45.10 -5.04 -31.49
C ILE A 117 45.12 -6.58 -31.54
N GLN A 118 45.69 -7.22 -30.52
CA GLN A 118 45.64 -8.69 -30.40
C GLN A 118 44.20 -9.22 -30.32
N ALA A 119 43.32 -8.55 -29.57
CA ALA A 119 41.90 -8.92 -29.49
C ALA A 119 41.21 -8.85 -30.87
N ALA A 120 41.53 -7.81 -31.65
CA ALA A 120 40.96 -7.55 -32.97
C ALA A 120 41.46 -8.47 -34.10
N LYS A 121 42.50 -9.28 -33.85
CA LYS A 121 43.18 -10.06 -34.90
C LYS A 121 42.21 -11.02 -35.60
N GLY A 122 42.02 -10.84 -36.91
CA GLY A 122 41.09 -11.63 -37.74
C GLY A 122 39.74 -10.95 -38.00
N ALA A 123 39.49 -9.76 -37.44
CA ALA A 123 38.31 -8.96 -37.78
C ALA A 123 38.35 -8.58 -39.28
N LYS A 124 37.18 -8.45 -39.92
CA LYS A 124 37.11 -7.96 -41.31
C LYS A 124 37.39 -6.45 -41.37
N ARG A 125 36.79 -5.69 -40.45
CA ARG A 125 36.93 -4.23 -40.33
C ARG A 125 37.03 -3.83 -38.86
N ALA A 126 38.02 -3.01 -38.51
CA ALA A 126 38.24 -2.60 -37.12
C ALA A 126 38.72 -1.15 -37.02
N ILE A 127 38.19 -0.43 -36.03
CA ILE A 127 38.63 0.92 -35.64
C ILE A 127 39.38 0.80 -34.32
N ILE A 128 40.64 1.20 -34.31
CA ILE A 128 41.40 1.33 -33.06
C ILE A 128 41.23 2.76 -32.57
N HIS A 129 40.54 2.91 -31.43
CA HIS A 129 40.31 4.20 -30.80
C HIS A 129 41.36 4.41 -29.69
N ILE A 130 42.29 5.33 -29.92
CA ILE A 130 43.25 5.79 -28.92
C ILE A 130 42.96 7.19 -28.41
N TYR A 131 43.30 7.47 -27.16
CA TYR A 131 43.04 8.77 -26.55
C TYR A 131 44.11 9.17 -25.54
N VAL A 132 44.23 10.49 -25.36
CA VAL A 132 45.04 11.12 -24.31
C VAL A 132 44.33 12.41 -23.85
N ALA A 133 44.35 12.67 -22.54
CA ALA A 133 43.76 13.87 -21.97
C ALA A 133 44.60 15.11 -22.33
N THR A 134 43.93 16.16 -22.82
CA THR A 134 44.60 17.39 -23.33
C THR A 134 44.27 18.65 -22.53
N SER A 135 43.33 18.62 -21.58
CA SER A 135 42.97 19.81 -20.80
C SER A 135 44.07 20.24 -19.83
N PRO A 136 44.26 21.56 -19.59
CA PRO A 136 45.24 22.05 -18.62
C PRO A 136 45.08 21.45 -17.21
N CYS A 137 43.83 21.13 -16.83
CA CYS A 137 43.54 20.46 -15.57
C CYS A 137 44.20 19.07 -15.48
N PHE A 138 44.01 18.23 -16.49
CA PHE A 138 44.59 16.88 -16.54
C PHE A 138 46.10 16.90 -16.74
N GLN A 139 46.60 17.81 -17.57
CA GLN A 139 48.05 18.01 -17.77
C GLN A 139 48.75 18.25 -16.41
N ARG A 140 48.22 19.18 -15.61
CA ARG A 140 48.81 19.58 -14.32
C ARG A 140 48.60 18.57 -13.20
N LEU A 141 47.40 18.01 -13.08
CA LEU A 141 47.01 17.24 -11.89
C LEU A 141 47.13 15.72 -12.07
N VAL A 142 46.89 15.21 -13.28
CA VAL A 142 46.76 13.77 -13.53
C VAL A 142 48.01 13.23 -14.24
N LEU A 143 48.31 13.75 -15.43
CA LEU A 143 49.39 13.25 -16.28
C LEU A 143 50.75 13.77 -15.84
N LYS A 144 50.82 15.01 -15.35
CA LYS A 144 52.06 15.73 -15.02
C LYS A 144 53.05 15.77 -16.19
N LEU A 145 52.51 15.96 -17.39
CA LEU A 145 53.27 16.08 -18.64
C LEU A 145 53.06 17.46 -19.25
N SER A 146 54.07 17.97 -19.92
CA SER A 146 53.99 19.18 -20.74
C SER A 146 53.24 18.92 -22.06
N GLU A 147 52.77 20.00 -22.71
CA GLU A 147 52.13 19.94 -24.03
C GLU A 147 52.98 19.20 -25.06
N GLN A 148 54.31 19.42 -25.06
CA GLN A 148 55.22 18.74 -26.00
C GLN A 148 55.32 17.24 -25.71
N GLU A 149 55.42 16.83 -24.44
CA GLU A 149 55.48 15.41 -24.07
C GLU A 149 54.18 14.66 -24.40
N ILE A 150 53.03 15.33 -24.29
CA ILE A 150 51.72 14.78 -24.69
C ILE A 150 51.63 14.61 -26.20
N LEU A 151 52.09 15.61 -26.97
CA LEU A 151 52.17 15.52 -28.43
C LEU A 151 53.07 14.34 -28.84
N ASP A 152 54.28 14.26 -28.27
CA ASP A 152 55.22 13.19 -28.59
C ASP A 152 54.64 11.80 -28.21
N LEU A 153 53.89 11.71 -27.10
CA LEU A 153 53.20 10.49 -26.69
C LEU A 153 52.11 10.08 -27.70
N ALA A 154 51.26 11.04 -28.13
CA ALA A 154 50.21 10.78 -29.10
C ALA A 154 50.80 10.28 -30.44
N VAL A 155 51.89 10.91 -30.92
CA VAL A 155 52.62 10.50 -32.13
C VAL A 155 53.19 9.08 -31.98
N ARG A 156 53.97 8.82 -30.92
CA ARG A 156 54.56 7.49 -30.67
C ARG A 156 53.52 6.37 -30.63
N CYS A 157 52.39 6.60 -29.94
CA CYS A 157 51.31 5.63 -29.89
C CYS A 157 50.63 5.43 -31.25
N THR A 158 50.50 6.50 -32.04
CA THR A 158 49.94 6.43 -33.40
C THR A 158 50.83 5.61 -34.33
N GLU A 159 52.14 5.86 -34.31
CA GLU A 159 53.14 5.11 -35.05
C GLU A 159 53.14 3.62 -34.65
N LEU A 160 52.94 3.33 -33.36
CA LEU A 160 52.80 1.96 -32.88
C LEU A 160 51.54 1.28 -33.47
N VAL A 161 50.38 1.94 -33.41
CA VAL A 161 49.14 1.39 -33.99
C VAL A 161 49.34 1.12 -35.49
N ARG A 162 49.91 2.08 -36.23
CA ARG A 162 50.19 1.95 -37.67
C ARG A 162 51.08 0.74 -37.97
N ARG A 163 52.20 0.60 -37.25
CA ARG A 163 53.13 -0.51 -37.41
C ARG A 163 52.52 -1.88 -37.09
N LEU A 164 51.61 -1.94 -36.12
CA LEU A 164 50.92 -3.18 -35.72
C LEU A 164 49.70 -3.51 -36.58
N THR A 165 49.25 -2.58 -37.43
CA THR A 165 48.04 -2.73 -38.26
C THR A 165 48.35 -2.54 -39.76
N LYS A 166 48.26 -1.31 -40.27
CA LYS A 166 48.46 -0.90 -41.67
C LYS A 166 49.79 -1.42 -42.25
N ASP A 167 50.87 -1.28 -41.48
CA ASP A 167 52.24 -1.62 -41.91
C ASP A 167 52.72 -2.96 -41.35
N ALA A 168 51.81 -3.79 -40.80
CA ALA A 168 52.17 -5.06 -40.18
C ALA A 168 52.82 -6.03 -41.19
N SER A 169 53.91 -6.66 -40.78
CA SER A 169 54.61 -7.66 -41.61
C SER A 169 53.76 -8.90 -41.90
N CYS A 170 52.86 -9.28 -40.99
CA CYS A 170 51.96 -10.41 -41.12
C CYS A 170 50.87 -10.16 -42.18
N PRO A 171 50.82 -10.93 -43.29
CA PRO A 171 49.81 -10.75 -44.34
C PRO A 171 48.37 -10.90 -43.83
N GLU A 172 48.14 -11.76 -42.84
CA GLU A 172 46.81 -11.98 -42.26
C GLU A 172 46.28 -10.73 -41.54
N THR A 173 47.15 -9.98 -40.86
CA THR A 173 46.77 -8.74 -40.18
C THR A 173 46.44 -7.62 -41.17
N ARG A 174 47.10 -7.62 -42.34
CA ARG A 174 46.81 -6.66 -43.42
C ARG A 174 45.51 -6.94 -44.18
N LYS A 175 44.87 -8.11 -43.98
CA LYS A 175 43.55 -8.39 -44.57
C LYS A 175 42.41 -7.66 -43.87
N THR A 176 42.60 -7.28 -42.60
CA THR A 176 41.65 -6.44 -41.87
C THR A 176 41.71 -5.02 -42.41
N ASP A 177 40.56 -4.43 -42.70
CA ASP A 177 40.46 -3.00 -43.00
C ASP A 177 40.58 -2.21 -41.69
N TRP A 178 41.67 -1.46 -41.52
CA TRP A 178 42.02 -0.78 -40.28
C TRP A 178 41.79 0.72 -40.39
N ARG A 179 41.10 1.29 -39.40
CA ARG A 179 40.99 2.73 -39.20
C ARG A 179 41.49 3.13 -37.82
N LEU A 180 41.95 4.37 -37.73
CA LEU A 180 42.35 5.00 -36.49
C LEU A 180 41.33 6.05 -36.09
N GLN A 181 40.90 5.99 -34.84
CA GLN A 181 40.27 7.11 -34.16
C GLN A 181 41.21 7.64 -33.09
N PHE A 182 41.41 8.96 -33.06
CA PHE A 182 42.12 9.64 -31.99
C PHE A 182 41.20 10.65 -31.30
N SER A 183 41.14 10.58 -29.97
CA SER A 183 40.41 11.55 -29.16
C SER A 183 41.37 12.39 -28.32
N PRO A 184 41.44 13.72 -28.52
CA PRO A 184 41.91 14.64 -27.50
C PRO A 184 40.89 14.67 -26.35
N GLU A 185 41.03 13.76 -25.39
CA GLU A 185 40.10 13.64 -24.27
C GLU A 185 40.12 14.92 -23.42
N THR A 186 38.97 15.27 -22.83
CA THR A 186 38.69 16.58 -22.19
C THR A 186 38.69 17.78 -23.15
N PHE A 187 38.41 17.56 -24.45
CA PHE A 187 38.42 18.58 -25.52
C PHE A 187 37.75 19.90 -25.16
N GLN A 188 36.55 19.87 -24.55
CA GLN A 188 35.81 21.10 -24.28
C GLN A 188 36.58 22.05 -23.34
N ASP A 189 37.44 21.54 -22.44
CA ASP A 189 38.29 22.32 -21.52
C ASP A 189 39.73 22.51 -22.05
N SER A 190 40.04 22.02 -23.25
CA SER A 190 41.37 22.09 -23.85
C SER A 190 41.59 23.39 -24.64
N SER A 191 42.86 23.78 -24.78
CA SER A 191 43.26 24.84 -25.70
C SER A 191 43.00 24.40 -27.15
N MET A 192 42.29 25.22 -27.94
CA MET A 192 41.97 24.90 -29.33
C MET A 192 43.22 24.81 -30.20
N ASP A 193 44.17 25.73 -30.04
CA ASP A 193 45.41 25.74 -30.81
C ASP A 193 46.27 24.49 -30.52
N PHE A 194 46.38 24.12 -29.24
CA PHE A 194 47.10 22.91 -28.85
C PHE A 194 46.40 21.65 -29.39
N THR A 195 45.07 21.61 -29.32
CA THR A 195 44.29 20.47 -29.84
C THR A 195 44.48 20.30 -31.35
N VAL A 196 44.39 21.38 -32.13
CA VAL A 196 44.67 21.34 -33.58
C VAL A 196 46.09 20.84 -33.83
N LYS A 197 47.08 21.37 -33.09
CA LYS A 197 48.49 20.95 -33.22
C LYS A 197 48.71 19.46 -32.96
N VAL A 198 48.12 18.91 -31.90
CA VAL A 198 48.24 17.47 -31.57
C VAL A 198 47.55 16.61 -32.63
N CYS A 199 46.35 16.98 -33.06
CA CYS A 199 45.63 16.25 -34.10
C CYS A 199 46.37 16.29 -35.46
N GLU A 200 46.97 17.41 -35.85
CA GLU A 200 47.81 17.50 -37.04
C GLU A 200 49.03 16.58 -36.97
N ALA A 201 49.69 16.52 -35.82
CA ALA A 201 50.83 15.61 -35.61
C ALA A 201 50.40 14.12 -35.69
N VAL A 202 49.24 13.77 -35.10
CA VAL A 202 48.66 12.43 -35.20
C VAL A 202 48.26 12.09 -36.64
N LYS A 203 47.68 13.05 -37.38
CA LYS A 203 47.34 12.90 -38.81
C LYS A 203 48.59 12.58 -39.62
N ALA A 204 49.68 13.33 -39.40
CA ALA A 204 50.95 13.10 -40.07
C ALA A 204 51.55 11.72 -39.74
N ALA A 205 51.46 11.26 -38.49
CA ALA A 205 51.95 9.94 -38.09
C ALA A 205 51.15 8.78 -38.70
N TRP A 206 49.82 8.93 -38.85
CA TRP A 206 48.94 7.90 -39.41
C TRP A 206 48.96 7.82 -40.95
N GLU A 207 49.17 8.95 -41.62
CA GLU A 207 49.08 9.10 -43.09
C GLU A 207 47.72 8.63 -43.66
N PRO A 208 46.61 9.30 -43.33
CA PRO A 208 45.29 9.00 -43.92
C PRO A 208 45.21 9.40 -45.40
N THR A 209 44.22 8.83 -46.10
CA THR A 209 43.83 9.26 -47.45
C THR A 209 42.37 9.72 -47.46
N ALA A 210 41.88 10.27 -48.57
CA ALA A 210 40.49 10.68 -48.69
C ALA A 210 39.52 9.47 -48.59
N GLU A 211 39.95 8.29 -49.04
CA GLU A 211 39.19 7.04 -48.99
C GLU A 211 39.29 6.36 -47.61
N GLN A 212 40.42 6.54 -46.91
CA GLN A 212 40.69 6.01 -45.58
C GLN A 212 40.99 7.14 -44.61
N GLN A 213 39.92 7.85 -44.27
CA GLN A 213 39.97 9.00 -43.38
C GLN A 213 40.38 8.60 -41.96
N ILE A 214 41.18 9.44 -41.30
CA ILE A 214 41.35 9.37 -39.85
C ILE A 214 40.14 9.96 -39.14
N ILE A 215 39.73 9.39 -38.01
CA ILE A 215 38.64 9.94 -37.20
C ILE A 215 39.24 10.76 -36.06
N PHE A 216 38.91 12.04 -35.99
CA PHE A 216 39.18 12.86 -34.80
C PHE A 216 37.88 13.03 -34.03
N ASN A 217 37.81 12.42 -32.85
CA ASN A 217 36.63 12.47 -32.00
C ASN A 217 36.81 13.55 -30.92
N LEU A 218 35.89 14.50 -30.88
CA LEU A 218 35.94 15.69 -30.02
C LEU A 218 34.95 15.50 -28.87
N PRO A 219 35.40 15.05 -27.68
CA PRO A 219 34.49 14.76 -26.60
C PRO A 219 34.18 15.99 -25.73
N ALA A 220 32.90 16.26 -25.51
CA ALA A 220 32.48 17.01 -24.33
C ALA A 220 32.44 16.04 -23.14
N THR A 221 33.64 15.63 -22.67
CA THR A 221 33.83 14.64 -21.58
C THR A 221 33.07 15.03 -20.31
N VAL A 222 33.08 16.34 -20.02
CA VAL A 222 32.15 16.99 -19.10
C VAL A 222 31.54 18.14 -19.88
N GLU A 223 30.21 18.26 -19.85
CA GLU A 223 29.52 19.38 -20.49
C GLU A 223 29.75 20.66 -19.66
N MET A 224 30.68 21.52 -20.08
CA MET A 224 31.13 22.68 -19.28
C MET A 224 30.46 24.00 -19.66
N ALA A 225 30.01 24.14 -20.91
CA ALA A 225 29.47 25.38 -21.47
C ALA A 225 28.11 25.17 -22.14
N MET A 226 27.56 26.23 -22.74
CA MET A 226 26.35 26.13 -23.57
C MET A 226 26.67 25.46 -24.93
N PRO A 227 25.69 24.78 -25.57
CA PRO A 227 25.86 24.11 -26.86
C PRO A 227 26.48 24.97 -27.98
N ASN A 228 26.13 26.25 -28.04
CA ASN A 228 26.66 27.17 -29.04
C ASN A 228 28.17 27.39 -28.89
N VAL A 229 28.72 27.33 -27.66
CA VAL A 229 30.16 27.46 -27.41
C VAL A 229 30.89 26.21 -27.91
N PHE A 230 30.31 25.03 -27.68
CA PHE A 230 30.84 23.78 -28.21
C PHE A 230 30.80 23.76 -29.74
N ALA A 231 29.72 24.26 -30.35
CA ALA A 231 29.63 24.41 -31.80
C ALA A 231 30.70 25.37 -32.37
N ASP A 232 30.96 26.50 -31.70
CA ASP A 232 32.06 27.41 -32.08
C ASP A 232 33.43 26.71 -32.01
N GLN A 233 33.68 25.90 -30.97
CA GLN A 233 34.91 25.10 -30.85
C GLN A 233 35.04 24.05 -31.97
N VAL A 234 33.96 23.36 -32.31
CA VAL A 234 33.92 22.38 -33.41
C VAL A 234 34.15 23.07 -34.77
N GLU A 235 33.53 24.24 -35.01
CA GLU A 235 33.72 24.99 -36.25
C GLU A 235 35.16 25.50 -36.36
N TYR A 236 35.73 26.02 -35.28
CA TYR A 236 37.14 26.41 -35.23
C TYR A 236 38.05 25.23 -35.57
N PHE A 237 37.88 24.10 -34.90
CA PHE A 237 38.68 22.90 -35.16
C PHE A 237 38.55 22.43 -36.61
N ALA A 238 37.32 22.35 -37.14
CA ALA A 238 37.07 21.89 -38.51
C ALA A 238 37.65 22.82 -39.59
N THR A 239 37.73 24.12 -39.31
CA THR A 239 38.25 25.13 -40.26
C THR A 239 39.77 25.33 -40.18
N HIS A 240 40.40 24.96 -39.06
CA HIS A 240 41.84 25.12 -38.83
C HIS A 240 42.65 23.83 -39.06
N LEU A 241 41.98 22.70 -39.33
CA LEU A 241 42.62 21.48 -39.84
C LEU A 241 42.94 21.59 -41.33
N THR A 242 44.15 21.19 -41.69
CA THR A 242 44.59 21.02 -43.09
C THR A 242 44.09 19.68 -43.65
N GLU A 243 43.93 19.59 -44.99
CA GLU A 243 43.50 18.35 -45.68
C GLU A 243 42.21 17.76 -45.08
N ARG A 244 41.21 18.62 -44.85
CA ARG A 244 39.93 18.30 -44.18
C ARG A 244 39.21 17.11 -44.80
N GLU A 245 39.39 16.87 -46.10
CA GLU A 245 38.85 15.72 -46.85
C GLU A 245 39.40 14.37 -46.39
N LYS A 246 40.57 14.34 -45.73
CA LYS A 246 41.19 13.13 -45.16
C LYS A 246 40.78 12.86 -43.71
N VAL A 247 39.89 13.70 -43.16
CA VAL A 247 39.49 13.67 -41.75
C VAL A 247 37.98 13.46 -41.66
N CYS A 248 37.56 12.61 -40.74
CA CYS A 248 36.19 12.55 -40.25
C CYS A 248 36.15 13.19 -38.86
N VAL A 249 35.46 14.32 -38.73
CA VAL A 249 35.26 14.98 -37.43
C VAL A 249 34.09 14.30 -36.73
N SER A 250 34.38 13.62 -35.63
CA SER A 250 33.40 12.95 -34.77
C SER A 250 33.17 13.76 -33.51
N VAL A 251 31.96 13.72 -32.96
CA VAL A 251 31.65 14.33 -31.65
C VAL A 251 31.07 13.31 -30.69
N HIS A 252 31.43 13.45 -29.42
CA HIS A 252 31.01 12.57 -28.33
C HIS A 252 30.60 13.43 -27.13
N THR A 253 29.31 13.73 -26.98
CA THR A 253 28.83 14.69 -25.99
C THR A 253 28.19 14.01 -24.80
N HIS A 254 28.69 14.29 -23.59
CA HIS A 254 28.01 13.96 -22.34
C HIS A 254 26.98 15.05 -21.98
N ASN A 255 26.11 14.73 -21.02
CA ASN A 255 24.90 15.50 -20.74
C ASN A 255 24.89 16.24 -19.39
N ASP A 256 26.05 16.67 -18.86
CA ASP A 256 26.17 17.19 -17.49
C ASP A 256 25.33 18.45 -17.23
N ARG A 257 25.02 19.24 -18.27
CA ARG A 257 24.16 20.43 -18.25
C ARG A 257 22.83 20.20 -18.97
N GLY A 258 22.53 18.96 -19.34
CA GLY A 258 21.28 18.55 -19.96
C GLY A 258 21.12 18.98 -21.43
N CYS A 259 22.22 19.31 -22.12
CA CYS A 259 22.15 19.86 -23.48
C CYS A 259 22.95 19.05 -24.54
N ALA A 260 23.28 17.77 -24.27
CA ALA A 260 24.07 16.93 -25.17
C ALA A 260 23.46 16.80 -26.58
N VAL A 261 22.14 16.65 -26.68
CA VAL A 261 21.41 16.58 -27.96
C VAL A 261 21.61 17.86 -28.76
N ALA A 262 21.40 19.03 -28.13
CA ALA A 262 21.58 20.32 -28.78
C ALA A 262 23.06 20.55 -29.18
N ALA A 263 24.01 20.18 -28.33
CA ALA A 263 25.44 20.28 -28.62
C ALA A 263 25.82 19.44 -29.85
N SER A 264 25.27 18.22 -29.98
CA SER A 264 25.51 17.34 -31.12
C SER A 264 24.86 17.84 -32.42
N GLU A 265 23.63 18.35 -32.38
CA GLU A 265 22.98 18.93 -33.56
C GLU A 265 23.69 20.20 -34.04
N MET A 266 24.07 21.09 -33.12
CA MET A 266 24.82 22.30 -33.47
C MET A 266 26.24 21.97 -33.95
N ALA A 267 26.88 20.91 -33.41
CA ALA A 267 28.17 20.45 -33.91
C ALA A 267 28.09 19.90 -35.33
N GLN A 268 27.01 19.22 -35.72
CA GLN A 268 26.79 18.83 -37.12
C GLN A 268 26.70 20.07 -38.02
N LEU A 269 25.96 21.10 -37.59
CA LEU A 269 25.92 22.38 -38.30
C LEU A 269 27.31 23.03 -38.40
N ALA A 270 28.14 22.90 -37.36
CA ALA A 270 29.51 23.40 -37.32
C ALA A 270 30.49 22.63 -38.22
N GLY A 271 30.12 21.43 -38.68
CA GLY A 271 30.91 20.63 -39.61
C GLY A 271 31.43 19.30 -39.05
N ALA A 272 30.78 18.76 -38.01
CA ALA A 272 30.97 17.37 -37.61
C ALA A 272 30.32 16.41 -38.61
N ASP A 273 31.02 15.32 -38.94
CA ASP A 273 30.59 14.28 -39.89
C ASP A 273 29.97 13.06 -39.19
N ARG A 274 30.29 12.88 -37.90
CA ARG A 274 30.02 11.65 -37.15
C ARG A 274 29.64 11.94 -35.70
N ILE A 275 28.76 11.11 -35.14
CA ILE A 275 28.28 11.22 -33.75
C ILE A 275 28.46 9.89 -33.03
N GLU A 276 28.98 9.98 -31.82
CA GLU A 276 29.06 8.87 -30.86
C GLU A 276 28.06 9.09 -29.72
N GLY A 277 27.32 8.04 -29.36
CA GLY A 277 26.39 8.10 -28.23
C GLY A 277 25.83 6.73 -27.85
N CYS A 278 24.80 6.74 -27.01
CA CYS A 278 24.11 5.53 -26.58
C CYS A 278 22.61 5.62 -26.87
N LEU A 279 21.95 4.47 -27.00
CA LEU A 279 20.50 4.42 -27.04
C LEU A 279 19.93 4.96 -25.73
N PHE A 280 18.98 5.90 -25.83
CA PHE A 280 18.34 6.56 -24.69
C PHE A 280 19.30 7.28 -23.73
N GLY A 281 20.47 7.68 -24.22
CA GLY A 281 21.42 8.52 -23.48
C GLY A 281 22.05 7.82 -22.27
N ASN A 282 22.24 6.50 -22.31
CA ASN A 282 23.04 5.80 -21.29
C ASN A 282 24.52 6.26 -21.33
N GLY A 283 25.25 6.09 -20.23
CA GLY A 283 26.66 6.51 -20.12
C GLY A 283 26.99 7.07 -18.73
N GLU A 284 28.25 7.43 -18.53
CA GLU A 284 28.75 7.91 -17.23
C GLU A 284 27.97 9.15 -16.73
N ARG A 285 27.69 9.18 -15.42
CA ARG A 285 27.03 10.29 -14.69
C ARG A 285 25.64 10.65 -15.23
N THR A 286 25.58 11.60 -16.16
CA THR A 286 24.37 12.12 -16.80
C THR A 286 24.10 11.47 -18.15
N GLY A 287 25.00 10.60 -18.61
CA GLY A 287 24.86 9.86 -19.86
C GLY A 287 25.51 10.54 -21.07
N ASN A 288 25.63 9.75 -22.14
CA ASN A 288 25.97 10.22 -23.47
C ASN A 288 24.77 10.88 -24.15
N VAL A 289 25.00 11.49 -25.31
CA VAL A 289 23.90 11.91 -26.18
C VAL A 289 23.02 10.73 -26.58
N ASP A 290 21.70 10.96 -26.56
CA ASP A 290 20.70 9.97 -26.92
C ASP A 290 20.60 9.83 -28.45
N LEU A 291 21.09 8.70 -28.96
CA LEU A 291 21.04 8.37 -30.38
C LEU A 291 19.62 8.16 -30.92
N VAL A 292 18.67 7.73 -30.08
CA VAL A 292 17.26 7.59 -30.48
C VAL A 292 16.65 8.95 -30.70
N THR A 293 16.89 9.88 -29.78
CA THR A 293 16.43 11.28 -29.91
C THR A 293 17.02 11.92 -31.16
N LEU A 294 18.33 11.84 -31.39
CA LEU A 294 18.95 12.45 -32.57
C LEU A 294 18.44 11.86 -33.90
N ALA A 295 18.28 10.54 -33.98
CA ALA A 295 17.77 9.90 -35.18
C ALA A 295 16.31 10.30 -35.47
N LEU A 296 15.46 10.37 -34.45
CA LEU A 296 14.06 10.74 -34.62
C LEU A 296 13.86 12.25 -34.79
N ASN A 297 14.76 13.09 -34.28
CA ASN A 297 14.81 14.51 -34.63
C ASN A 297 15.00 14.68 -36.14
N LEU A 298 15.95 13.95 -36.77
CA LEU A 298 16.10 13.93 -38.23
C LEU A 298 14.85 13.42 -38.94
N TYR A 299 14.28 12.31 -38.46
CA TYR A 299 13.09 11.69 -39.05
C TYR A 299 11.91 12.68 -39.11
N THR A 300 11.65 13.40 -38.01
CA THR A 300 10.56 14.41 -37.97
C THR A 300 10.81 15.64 -38.84
N GLN A 301 12.06 15.86 -39.29
CA GLN A 301 12.41 16.88 -40.28
C GLN A 301 12.45 16.34 -41.72
N GLY A 302 12.02 15.09 -41.95
CA GLY A 302 12.00 14.45 -43.27
C GLY A 302 13.36 13.96 -43.76
N ILE A 303 14.35 13.82 -42.87
CA ILE A 303 15.69 13.32 -43.19
C ILE A 303 15.77 11.87 -42.73
N ASN A 304 16.11 10.95 -43.64
CA ASN A 304 16.29 9.54 -43.30
C ASN A 304 17.51 9.38 -42.37
N PRO A 305 17.34 8.91 -41.12
CA PRO A 305 18.45 8.77 -40.19
C PRO A 305 19.38 7.58 -40.51
N GLY A 306 18.98 6.66 -41.40
CA GLY A 306 19.77 5.45 -41.71
C GLY A 306 19.75 4.37 -40.61
N VAL A 307 19.02 4.59 -39.53
CA VAL A 307 18.72 3.65 -38.45
C VAL A 307 17.21 3.54 -38.25
N HIS A 308 16.71 2.39 -37.80
CA HIS A 308 15.28 2.06 -37.85
C HIS A 308 14.71 1.75 -36.47
N PHE A 309 13.67 2.49 -36.06
CA PHE A 309 12.99 2.33 -34.77
C PHE A 309 11.51 1.96 -34.91
N ASN A 310 11.23 0.97 -35.77
CA ASN A 310 9.85 0.53 -36.11
C ASN A 310 9.00 0.17 -34.87
N ASN A 311 9.64 -0.27 -33.79
CA ASN A 311 9.00 -0.49 -32.50
C ASN A 311 9.87 0.06 -31.37
N VAL A 312 9.76 1.36 -31.10
CA VAL A 312 10.59 2.04 -30.09
C VAL A 312 10.39 1.45 -28.69
N ASN A 313 9.21 0.88 -28.40
CA ASN A 313 8.91 0.29 -27.09
C ASN A 313 9.65 -1.03 -26.87
N GLU A 314 9.80 -1.83 -27.91
CA GLU A 314 10.58 -3.06 -27.83
C GLU A 314 12.07 -2.76 -27.63
N VAL A 315 12.61 -1.79 -28.37
CA VAL A 315 13.98 -1.30 -28.18
C VAL A 315 14.16 -0.79 -26.75
N ALA A 316 13.27 0.07 -26.26
CA ALA A 316 13.30 0.56 -24.89
C ALA A 316 13.19 -0.56 -23.85
N SER A 317 12.38 -1.60 -24.11
CA SER A 317 12.25 -2.75 -23.21
C SER A 317 13.56 -3.55 -23.12
N ILE A 318 14.19 -3.83 -24.26
CA ILE A 318 15.46 -4.57 -24.30
C ILE A 318 16.57 -3.75 -23.63
N VAL A 319 16.66 -2.45 -23.91
CA VAL A 319 17.67 -1.59 -23.28
C VAL A 319 17.46 -1.51 -21.76
N GLN A 320 16.23 -1.33 -21.26
CA GLN A 320 15.96 -1.32 -19.82
C GLN A 320 16.26 -2.67 -19.16
N GLU A 321 15.96 -3.78 -19.83
CA GLU A 321 16.26 -5.12 -19.33
C GLU A 321 17.77 -5.34 -19.16
N LEU A 322 18.55 -4.97 -20.19
CA LEU A 322 19.99 -5.22 -20.23
C LEU A 322 20.79 -4.22 -19.37
N THR A 323 20.39 -2.95 -19.36
CA THR A 323 21.06 -1.89 -18.56
C THR A 323 20.55 -1.84 -17.12
N ARG A 324 19.33 -2.30 -16.87
CA ARG A 324 18.62 -2.16 -15.58
C ARG A 324 18.37 -0.70 -15.19
N ILE A 325 18.41 0.22 -16.15
CA ILE A 325 18.10 1.64 -15.97
C ILE A 325 16.75 1.90 -16.64
N PRO A 326 15.75 2.44 -15.92
CA PRO A 326 14.44 2.74 -16.50
C PRO A 326 14.50 3.93 -17.46
N ILE A 327 13.71 3.88 -18.53
CA ILE A 327 13.53 5.05 -19.42
C ILE A 327 12.63 6.07 -18.74
N HIS A 328 13.08 7.33 -18.72
CA HIS A 328 12.30 8.40 -18.12
C HIS A 328 10.95 8.56 -18.86
N PRO A 329 9.81 8.73 -18.15
CA PRO A 329 8.49 8.87 -18.79
C PRO A 329 8.37 9.99 -19.82
N ARG A 330 9.25 11.00 -19.74
CA ARG A 330 9.33 12.13 -20.68
C ARG A 330 10.54 12.09 -21.62
N SER A 331 11.27 10.98 -21.69
CA SER A 331 12.35 10.82 -22.67
C SER A 331 11.77 10.97 -24.07
N PRO A 332 12.33 11.83 -24.94
CA PRO A 332 11.77 12.08 -26.28
C PRO A 332 11.49 10.78 -27.04
N TYR A 333 10.33 10.73 -27.72
CA TYR A 333 9.85 9.62 -28.55
C TYR A 333 9.56 8.27 -27.83
N ALA A 334 10.33 7.89 -26.81
CA ALA A 334 10.23 6.59 -26.15
C ALA A 334 9.62 6.64 -24.73
N GLY A 335 9.50 7.83 -24.14
CA GLY A 335 8.88 7.99 -22.83
C GLY A 335 7.41 7.57 -22.84
N SER A 336 6.90 7.08 -21.72
CA SER A 336 5.51 6.63 -21.63
C SER A 336 4.48 7.77 -21.75
N LEU A 337 4.89 9.03 -21.59
CA LEU A 337 4.02 10.22 -21.61
C LEU A 337 4.14 11.09 -22.87
N VAL A 338 5.11 10.82 -23.76
CA VAL A 338 5.46 11.77 -24.84
C VAL A 338 4.42 11.91 -25.94
N PHE A 339 3.53 10.94 -26.07
CA PHE A 339 2.37 11.02 -26.97
C PHE A 339 1.06 11.20 -26.21
N CYS A 340 1.09 11.35 -24.89
CA CYS A 340 -0.12 11.47 -24.07
C CYS A 340 -0.62 12.91 -24.00
N THR A 341 -1.94 13.09 -24.09
CA THR A 341 -2.60 14.38 -23.84
C THR A 341 -3.61 14.27 -22.69
N PHE A 342 -3.48 15.16 -21.72
CA PHE A 342 -4.29 15.14 -20.49
C PHE A 342 -5.47 16.11 -20.53
N THR A 343 -5.37 17.19 -21.31
CA THR A 343 -6.40 18.23 -21.38
C THR A 343 -7.41 17.92 -22.48
N GLY A 344 -8.71 18.06 -22.17
CA GLY A 344 -9.80 17.85 -23.14
C GLY A 344 -9.65 18.63 -24.47
N PRO A 345 -9.25 19.91 -24.48
CA PRO A 345 -9.05 20.66 -25.73
C PRO A 345 -7.97 20.09 -26.65
N HIS A 346 -6.85 19.58 -26.11
CA HIS A 346 -5.82 18.94 -26.92
C HIS A 346 -6.32 17.61 -27.50
N GLN A 347 -7.06 16.83 -26.72
CA GLN A 347 -7.69 15.59 -27.19
C GLN A 347 -8.68 15.85 -28.33
N ASP A 348 -9.51 16.90 -28.20
CA ASP A 348 -10.45 17.33 -29.24
C ASP A 348 -9.73 17.78 -30.53
N ALA A 349 -8.66 18.55 -30.41
CA ALA A 349 -7.87 19.00 -31.56
C ALA A 349 -7.15 17.84 -32.27
N ILE A 350 -6.59 16.89 -31.51
CA ILE A 350 -6.00 15.66 -32.07
C ILE A 350 -7.10 14.88 -32.80
N LYS A 351 -8.25 14.66 -32.15
CA LYS A 351 -9.39 13.95 -32.74
C LYS A 351 -9.82 14.57 -34.07
N LYS A 352 -9.95 15.90 -34.14
CA LYS A 352 -10.27 16.62 -35.38
C LYS A 352 -9.22 16.39 -36.48
N GLY A 353 -7.94 16.40 -36.14
CA GLY A 353 -6.87 16.08 -37.09
C GLY A 353 -7.00 14.66 -37.66
N TYR A 354 -7.31 13.67 -36.83
CA TYR A 354 -7.56 12.30 -37.30
C TYR A 354 -8.85 12.16 -38.10
N GLU A 355 -9.95 12.80 -37.68
CA GLU A 355 -11.23 12.80 -38.41
C GLU A 355 -11.07 13.42 -39.80
N GLU A 356 -10.34 14.53 -39.93
CA GLU A 356 -10.05 15.16 -41.23
C GLU A 356 -9.23 14.22 -42.13
N ARG A 357 -8.18 13.58 -41.60
CA ARG A 357 -7.41 12.57 -42.36
C ARG A 357 -8.29 11.42 -42.83
N GLN A 358 -9.21 10.95 -41.99
CA GLN A 358 -10.14 9.88 -42.33
C GLN A 358 -11.17 10.31 -43.39
N LEU A 359 -11.74 11.51 -43.25
CA LEU A 359 -12.70 12.08 -44.21
C LEU A 359 -12.08 12.29 -45.60
N LEU A 360 -10.82 12.74 -45.63
CA LEU A 360 -10.05 12.93 -46.86
C LEU A 360 -9.50 11.61 -47.44
N GLY A 361 -9.66 10.49 -46.74
CA GLY A 361 -9.13 9.18 -47.18
C GLY A 361 -7.62 9.19 -47.38
N GLN A 362 -6.88 9.96 -46.57
CA GLN A 362 -5.45 10.15 -46.77
C GLN A 362 -4.70 8.83 -46.53
N PRO A 363 -3.84 8.39 -47.47
CA PRO A 363 -2.98 7.23 -47.25
C PRO A 363 -1.99 7.50 -46.10
N PRO A 364 -1.45 6.44 -45.45
CA PRO A 364 -0.48 6.57 -44.36
C PRO A 364 0.70 7.47 -44.69
N ASP A 365 1.18 7.41 -45.94
CA ASP A 365 2.34 8.15 -46.44
C ASP A 365 2.07 9.65 -46.70
N THR A 366 0.90 10.17 -46.34
CA THR A 366 0.57 11.60 -46.49
C THR A 366 1.21 12.40 -45.36
N THR A 367 1.70 13.61 -45.68
CA THR A 367 2.28 14.57 -44.73
C THR A 367 1.51 14.60 -43.40
N TRP A 368 2.23 14.37 -42.31
CA TRP A 368 1.65 14.34 -40.97
C TRP A 368 1.15 15.72 -40.55
N THR A 369 -0.16 15.83 -40.34
CA THR A 369 -0.81 17.09 -39.93
C THR A 369 -1.82 16.79 -38.83
N VAL A 370 -1.32 16.59 -37.60
CA VAL A 370 -2.16 16.41 -36.41
C VAL A 370 -1.66 17.34 -35.31
N PRO A 371 -2.53 18.18 -34.71
CA PRO A 371 -2.14 19.09 -33.65
C PRO A 371 -1.43 18.37 -32.48
N TYR A 372 -0.43 19.01 -31.88
CA TYR A 372 0.32 18.55 -30.70
C TYR A 372 1.18 17.29 -30.85
N LEU A 373 1.04 16.51 -31.93
CA LEU A 373 1.84 15.32 -32.19
C LEU A 373 2.90 15.62 -33.26
N PRO A 374 4.20 15.60 -32.94
CA PRO A 374 5.26 15.94 -33.91
C PRO A 374 5.53 14.85 -34.95
N ILE A 375 5.04 13.63 -34.72
CA ILE A 375 5.21 12.44 -35.56
C ILE A 375 3.95 11.57 -35.42
N ASP A 376 3.64 10.74 -36.41
CA ASP A 376 2.64 9.69 -36.24
C ASP A 376 3.17 8.65 -35.23
N PRO A 377 2.51 8.42 -34.09
CA PRO A 377 2.94 7.39 -33.16
C PRO A 377 2.98 5.98 -33.79
N ALA A 378 2.19 5.74 -34.84
CA ALA A 378 2.21 4.48 -35.58
C ALA A 378 3.56 4.19 -36.25
N ASP A 379 4.30 5.22 -36.69
CA ASP A 379 5.64 5.09 -37.31
C ASP A 379 6.66 4.47 -36.34
N LEU A 380 6.41 4.58 -35.03
CA LEU A 380 7.24 4.04 -33.97
C LEU A 380 6.67 2.76 -33.34
N GLY A 381 5.64 2.18 -33.96
CA GLY A 381 4.95 0.98 -33.46
C GLY A 381 4.09 1.26 -32.22
N ARG A 382 3.73 2.53 -31.98
CA ARG A 382 2.87 2.89 -30.85
C ARG A 382 1.40 2.90 -31.24
N LYS A 383 0.57 2.42 -30.31
CA LYS A 383 -0.88 2.42 -30.45
C LYS A 383 -1.46 3.77 -30.05
N HIS A 384 -2.48 4.18 -30.77
CA HIS A 384 -3.22 5.42 -30.54
C HIS A 384 -3.91 5.47 -29.15
N GLU A 385 -4.20 4.31 -28.55
CA GLU A 385 -4.76 4.15 -27.19
C GLU A 385 -3.84 4.74 -26.10
N ALA A 386 -2.53 4.83 -26.36
CA ALA A 386 -1.58 5.44 -25.44
C ALA A 386 -1.65 6.98 -25.42
N ILE A 387 -2.38 7.61 -26.36
CA ILE A 387 -2.40 9.07 -26.58
C ILE A 387 -3.48 9.77 -25.74
N ILE A 388 -4.63 9.12 -25.56
CA ILE A 388 -5.77 9.68 -24.84
C ILE A 388 -5.77 9.10 -23.43
N ARG A 389 -5.29 9.90 -22.48
CA ARG A 389 -5.28 9.52 -21.06
C ARG A 389 -6.33 10.31 -20.32
N VAL A 390 -7.12 9.62 -19.50
CA VAL A 390 -8.22 10.23 -18.75
C VAL A 390 -7.77 10.46 -17.31
N THR A 391 -7.52 11.73 -17.01
CA THR A 391 -7.25 12.30 -15.68
C THR A 391 -8.47 13.08 -15.21
N ALA A 392 -8.46 13.55 -13.96
CA ALA A 392 -9.44 14.51 -13.47
C ALA A 392 -9.50 15.85 -14.26
N GLN A 393 -8.50 16.13 -15.11
CA GLN A 393 -8.48 17.29 -16.00
C GLN A 393 -8.90 16.98 -17.46
N SER A 394 -9.17 15.70 -17.76
CA SER A 394 -9.55 15.27 -19.10
C SER A 394 -11.03 15.55 -19.33
N GLY A 395 -11.31 16.34 -20.36
CA GLY A 395 -12.66 16.85 -20.62
C GLY A 395 -13.65 15.79 -21.10
N LYS A 396 -14.93 16.19 -21.13
CA LYS A 396 -16.15 15.42 -21.47
C LYS A 396 -16.04 14.48 -22.69
N ALA A 397 -15.15 14.77 -23.64
CA ALA A 397 -15.02 14.02 -24.90
C ALA A 397 -14.19 12.73 -24.81
N GLY A 398 -13.22 12.65 -23.88
CA GLY A 398 -12.26 11.53 -23.83
C GLY A 398 -12.91 10.21 -23.42
N SER A 399 -13.71 10.21 -22.35
CA SER A 399 -14.36 8.99 -21.83
C SER A 399 -15.40 8.42 -22.80
N ALA A 400 -16.21 9.27 -23.44
CA ALA A 400 -17.24 8.81 -24.38
C ALA A 400 -16.65 8.22 -25.66
N TRP A 401 -15.55 8.78 -26.17
CA TRP A 401 -14.86 8.25 -27.35
C TRP A 401 -14.28 6.84 -27.09
N ILE A 402 -13.69 6.62 -25.91
CA ILE A 402 -13.18 5.30 -25.52
C ILE A 402 -14.31 4.27 -25.48
N ILE A 403 -15.47 4.60 -24.87
CA ILE A 403 -16.62 3.69 -24.83
C ILE A 403 -17.19 3.40 -26.22
N LYS A 404 -17.29 4.42 -27.09
CA LYS A 404 -17.72 4.23 -28.48
C LYS A 404 -16.78 3.31 -29.24
N LYS A 405 -15.47 3.48 -29.09
CA LYS A 405 -14.48 2.63 -29.77
C LYS A 405 -14.46 1.20 -29.22
N ALA A 406 -14.48 1.04 -27.90
CA ALA A 406 -14.31 -0.26 -27.26
C ALA A 406 -15.59 -1.12 -27.27
N LEU A 407 -16.77 -0.50 -27.17
CA LEU A 407 -18.05 -1.19 -27.01
C LEU A 407 -19.06 -0.90 -28.14
N ASP A 408 -18.72 -0.05 -29.12
CA ASP A 408 -19.62 0.39 -30.18
C ASP A 408 -20.88 1.12 -29.66
N LEU A 409 -20.76 1.77 -28.49
CA LEU A 409 -21.83 2.50 -27.81
C LEU A 409 -21.64 4.02 -27.95
N ASP A 410 -22.55 4.67 -28.68
CA ASP A 410 -22.61 6.12 -28.83
C ASP A 410 -23.47 6.73 -27.72
N LEU A 411 -22.80 7.22 -26.67
CA LEU A 411 -23.48 7.64 -25.45
C LEU A 411 -24.29 8.94 -25.64
N PRO A 412 -25.55 8.99 -25.19
CA PRO A 412 -26.30 10.24 -25.10
C PRO A 412 -25.54 11.32 -24.33
N ARG A 413 -25.77 12.59 -24.66
CA ARG A 413 -25.02 13.73 -24.10
C ARG A 413 -25.11 13.79 -22.57
N SER A 414 -26.28 13.51 -22.01
CA SER A 414 -26.54 13.46 -20.57
C SER A 414 -25.73 12.35 -19.89
N LEU A 415 -25.76 11.13 -20.44
CA LEU A 415 -24.96 9.99 -19.96
C LEU A 415 -23.45 10.22 -20.08
N SER A 416 -22.98 10.85 -21.16
CA SER A 416 -21.57 11.22 -21.34
C SER A 416 -21.08 12.17 -20.24
N ILE A 417 -21.89 13.15 -19.85
CA ILE A 417 -21.60 14.06 -18.73
C ILE A 417 -21.54 13.28 -17.40
N HIS A 418 -22.49 12.36 -17.19
CA HIS A 418 -22.54 11.53 -15.99
C HIS A 418 -21.29 10.63 -15.86
N LEU A 419 -20.92 9.94 -16.94
CA LEU A 419 -19.69 9.12 -17.00
C LEU A 419 -18.43 9.95 -16.77
N SER A 420 -18.32 11.12 -17.41
CA SER A 420 -17.14 12.00 -17.24
C SER A 420 -16.99 12.49 -15.79
N SER A 421 -18.10 12.79 -15.12
CA SER A 421 -18.10 13.19 -13.71
C SER A 421 -17.67 12.04 -12.79
N LEU A 422 -18.19 10.83 -13.04
CA LEU A 422 -17.82 9.61 -12.30
C LEU A 422 -16.32 9.30 -12.45
N VAL A 423 -15.81 9.36 -13.68
CA VAL A 423 -14.41 9.10 -14.01
C VAL A 423 -13.48 10.12 -13.35
N THR A 424 -13.87 11.40 -13.32
CA THR A 424 -13.14 12.46 -12.62
C THR A 424 -12.99 12.14 -11.14
N VAL A 425 -14.10 11.80 -10.47
CA VAL A 425 -14.11 11.46 -9.03
C VAL A 425 -13.25 10.22 -8.73
N ILE A 426 -13.29 9.20 -9.59
CA ILE A 426 -12.50 7.98 -9.39
C ILE A 426 -11.01 8.27 -9.61
N SER A 427 -10.65 9.03 -10.65
CA SER A 427 -9.27 9.42 -10.92
C SER A 427 -8.69 10.28 -9.79
N ASP A 428 -9.45 11.28 -9.30
CA ASP A 428 -9.05 12.13 -8.17
C ASP A 428 -8.79 11.32 -6.90
N LYS A 429 -9.69 10.37 -6.58
CA LYS A 429 -9.53 9.50 -5.39
C LYS A 429 -8.31 8.60 -5.47
N LEU A 430 -7.99 8.10 -6.67
CA LEU A 430 -6.86 7.21 -6.86
C LEU A 430 -5.52 7.97 -6.98
N GLY A 431 -5.56 9.30 -7.17
CA GLY A 431 -4.37 10.11 -7.42
C GLY A 431 -3.63 9.70 -8.69
N ARG A 432 -4.31 9.01 -9.61
CA ARG A 432 -3.75 8.47 -10.87
C ARG A 432 -4.81 8.37 -11.96
N GLU A 433 -4.31 8.12 -13.17
CA GLU A 433 -5.09 7.95 -14.40
C GLU A 433 -5.77 6.59 -14.45
N LEU A 434 -6.87 6.50 -15.20
CA LEU A 434 -7.58 5.26 -15.47
C LEU A 434 -7.20 4.70 -16.84
N SER A 435 -6.94 3.40 -16.91
CA SER A 435 -6.71 2.69 -18.19
C SER A 435 -8.00 2.56 -19.01
N GLU A 436 -7.88 2.22 -20.30
CA GLU A 436 -9.03 1.89 -21.14
C GLU A 436 -9.84 0.73 -20.57
N GLU A 437 -9.18 -0.34 -20.11
CA GLU A 437 -9.90 -1.46 -19.48
C GLU A 437 -10.58 -1.03 -18.18
N GLU A 438 -9.95 -0.17 -17.38
CA GLU A 438 -10.56 0.37 -16.15
C GLU A 438 -11.79 1.23 -16.48
N LEU A 439 -11.72 2.06 -17.52
CA LEU A 439 -12.84 2.88 -17.99
C LEU A 439 -14.00 2.05 -18.54
N VAL A 440 -13.71 1.05 -19.37
CA VAL A 440 -14.70 0.10 -19.89
C VAL A 440 -15.30 -0.71 -18.74
N GLN A 441 -14.47 -1.16 -17.80
CA GLN A 441 -14.95 -1.85 -16.61
C GLN A 441 -15.83 -0.94 -15.78
N ILE A 442 -15.44 0.31 -15.49
CA ILE A 442 -16.26 1.28 -14.74
C ILE A 442 -17.58 1.54 -15.46
N PHE A 443 -17.57 1.69 -16.79
CA PHE A 443 -18.78 1.89 -17.57
C PHE A 443 -19.71 0.66 -17.49
N GLN A 444 -19.18 -0.54 -17.73
CA GLN A 444 -19.97 -1.77 -17.68
C GLN A 444 -20.48 -2.06 -16.26
N TRP A 445 -19.63 -1.79 -15.27
CA TRP A 445 -19.90 -1.89 -13.84
C TRP A 445 -21.02 -0.96 -13.42
N GLN A 446 -20.98 0.31 -13.87
CA GLN A 446 -21.97 1.30 -13.49
C GLN A 446 -23.29 1.12 -14.24
N TYR A 447 -23.24 0.83 -15.55
CA TYR A 447 -24.40 1.01 -16.42
C TYR A 447 -24.91 -0.28 -17.06
N THR A 448 -24.16 -1.39 -17.07
CA THR A 448 -24.54 -2.60 -17.83
C THR A 448 -24.66 -3.88 -17.00
N GLN A 449 -24.38 -3.87 -15.70
CA GLN A 449 -24.50 -5.09 -14.89
C GLN A 449 -25.96 -5.45 -14.62
N CYS A 450 -26.44 -6.45 -15.35
CA CYS A 450 -27.50 -7.36 -14.94
C CYS A 450 -26.89 -8.75 -14.77
N THR A 451 -26.93 -9.32 -13.56
CA THR A 451 -26.79 -10.78 -13.44
C THR A 451 -27.99 -11.43 -14.15
N PRO A 452 -27.82 -12.38 -15.09
CA PRO A 452 -28.90 -13.01 -15.86
C PRO A 452 -29.88 -13.90 -15.06
N THR A 453 -29.98 -13.72 -13.76
CA THR A 453 -30.50 -14.71 -12.80
C THR A 453 -31.78 -14.27 -12.10
N GLU A 454 -32.52 -13.33 -12.68
CA GLU A 454 -33.94 -13.08 -12.39
C GLU A 454 -34.78 -13.37 -13.64
N PRO A 455 -36.01 -13.90 -13.50
CA PRO A 455 -36.91 -13.99 -14.65
C PRO A 455 -37.09 -12.59 -15.24
N PRO A 456 -37.06 -12.43 -16.58
CA PRO A 456 -37.30 -11.15 -17.22
C PRO A 456 -38.64 -10.60 -16.72
N VAL A 457 -38.69 -9.32 -16.37
CA VAL A 457 -39.99 -8.66 -16.12
C VAL A 457 -40.78 -8.85 -17.43
N PRO A 458 -41.92 -9.55 -17.43
CA PRO A 458 -42.65 -9.79 -18.66
C PRO A 458 -43.11 -8.45 -19.22
N VAL A 459 -42.57 -8.05 -20.36
CA VAL A 459 -43.16 -6.97 -21.15
C VAL A 459 -44.33 -7.63 -21.89
N PRO A 460 -45.57 -7.11 -21.79
CA PRO A 460 -46.71 -7.73 -22.46
C PRO A 460 -46.45 -7.81 -23.97
N GLY A 461 -46.35 -9.04 -24.47
CA GLY A 461 -46.38 -9.29 -25.90
C GLY A 461 -47.75 -8.85 -26.45
N LYS A 462 -47.71 -8.00 -27.48
CA LYS A 462 -48.85 -7.47 -28.27
C LYS A 462 -49.49 -6.17 -27.77
N HIS A 463 -48.72 -5.09 -27.71
CA HIS A 463 -49.15 -3.86 -28.38
C HIS A 463 -47.98 -3.35 -29.21
N SER A 464 -48.22 -3.11 -30.49
CA SER A 464 -47.22 -2.63 -31.43
C SER A 464 -46.64 -1.30 -30.93
N LEU A 465 -45.36 -1.28 -30.57
CA LEU A 465 -44.57 -0.06 -30.56
C LEU A 465 -44.68 0.52 -31.98
N ARG A 466 -45.49 1.57 -32.17
CA ARG A 466 -45.69 2.18 -33.50
C ARG A 466 -44.46 3.00 -33.86
N SER A 467 -43.57 2.44 -34.67
CA SER A 467 -42.44 3.16 -35.26
C SER A 467 -42.92 4.11 -36.37
N GLY A 468 -43.20 5.36 -36.03
CA GLY A 468 -43.32 6.47 -36.97
C GLY A 468 -42.14 7.45 -36.85
N PRO A 469 -41.89 8.34 -37.84
CA PRO A 469 -40.70 9.20 -37.92
C PRO A 469 -40.58 10.29 -36.82
N SER A 470 -41.46 10.27 -35.83
CA SER A 470 -41.51 11.19 -34.68
C SER A 470 -41.55 10.43 -33.34
N GLY A 471 -40.90 9.25 -33.30
CA GLY A 471 -41.15 8.17 -32.34
C GLY A 471 -40.53 8.25 -30.93
N GLU A 472 -39.87 9.33 -30.53
CA GLU A 472 -39.29 9.45 -29.18
C GLU A 472 -40.37 9.65 -28.09
N ASP A 473 -41.43 10.42 -28.37
CA ASP A 473 -42.46 10.73 -27.37
C ASP A 473 -43.38 9.54 -27.03
N HIS A 474 -43.63 8.64 -27.99
CA HIS A 474 -44.51 7.49 -27.77
C HIS A 474 -43.83 6.35 -26.99
N LEU A 475 -42.55 6.06 -27.27
CA LEU A 475 -41.79 5.02 -26.57
C LEU A 475 -41.60 5.38 -25.08
N LEU A 476 -41.33 6.65 -24.79
CA LEU A 476 -41.18 7.14 -23.43
C LEU A 476 -42.50 7.05 -22.63
N CYS A 477 -43.63 7.35 -23.27
CA CYS A 477 -44.96 7.19 -22.66
C CYS A 477 -45.29 5.72 -22.37
N ASP A 478 -45.06 4.83 -23.35
CA ASP A 478 -45.34 3.40 -23.20
C ASP A 478 -44.51 2.76 -22.06
N ILE A 479 -43.24 3.16 -21.91
CA ILE A 479 -42.38 2.68 -20.83
C ILE A 479 -42.80 3.26 -19.48
N ARG A 480 -43.23 4.53 -19.42
CA ARG A 480 -43.75 5.15 -18.18
C ARG A 480 -45.03 4.45 -17.70
N ASP A 481 -45.95 4.17 -18.62
CA ASP A 481 -47.19 3.46 -18.32
C ASP A 481 -46.91 2.02 -17.84
N TYR A 482 -45.95 1.34 -18.47
CA TYR A 482 -45.50 0.01 -18.04
C TYR A 482 -44.89 0.01 -16.63
N VAL A 483 -43.99 0.94 -16.34
CA VAL A 483 -43.36 1.09 -15.02
C VAL A 483 -44.42 1.32 -13.92
N GLN A 484 -45.45 2.12 -14.22
CA GLN A 484 -46.59 2.31 -13.31
C GLN A 484 -47.45 1.05 -13.17
N GLN A 485 -47.74 0.34 -14.26
CA GLN A 485 -48.57 -0.87 -14.25
C GLN A 485 -47.92 -2.03 -13.49
N VAL A 486 -46.59 -2.17 -13.59
CA VAL A 486 -45.81 -3.19 -12.87
C VAL A 486 -45.51 -2.76 -11.42
N GLY A 487 -45.82 -1.51 -11.05
CA GLY A 487 -45.62 -0.98 -9.71
C GLY A 487 -44.15 -0.76 -9.34
N LEU A 488 -43.29 -0.53 -10.33
CA LEU A 488 -41.89 -0.22 -10.09
C LEU A 488 -41.78 1.22 -9.53
N PRO A 489 -41.01 1.47 -8.45
CA PRO A 489 -40.89 2.78 -7.83
C PRO A 489 -39.94 3.71 -8.60
N LEU A 490 -40.12 3.80 -9.92
CA LEU A 490 -39.29 4.54 -10.86
C LEU A 490 -40.09 5.63 -11.57
N LEU A 491 -39.43 6.73 -11.92
CA LEU A 491 -39.93 7.78 -12.80
C LEU A 491 -38.96 7.92 -13.97
N ILE A 492 -39.36 7.49 -15.17
CA ILE A 492 -38.49 7.50 -16.35
C ILE A 492 -38.30 8.92 -16.88
N GLU A 493 -37.06 9.34 -17.02
CA GLU A 493 -36.65 10.68 -17.46
C GLU A 493 -36.29 10.70 -18.96
N GLU A 494 -35.42 9.78 -19.40
CA GLU A 494 -34.88 9.72 -20.77
C GLU A 494 -34.82 8.27 -21.25
N VAL A 495 -35.10 8.04 -22.54
CA VAL A 495 -34.87 6.75 -23.21
C VAL A 495 -34.28 7.01 -24.58
N ALA A 496 -33.17 6.35 -24.92
CA ALA A 496 -32.55 6.39 -26.23
C ALA A 496 -32.23 4.98 -26.74
N LEU A 497 -32.21 4.81 -28.06
CA LEU A 497 -31.92 3.54 -28.73
C LEU A 497 -30.85 3.75 -29.81
N GLN A 498 -29.96 2.77 -29.98
CA GLN A 498 -28.94 2.76 -31.03
C GLN A 498 -28.87 1.38 -31.69
N TRP A 499 -28.76 1.37 -33.02
CA TRP A 499 -28.38 0.16 -33.77
C TRP A 499 -26.88 -0.09 -33.66
N MET A 500 -26.51 -1.32 -33.31
CA MET A 500 -25.11 -1.74 -33.29
C MET A 500 -24.57 -1.95 -34.72
N SER A 501 -23.26 -1.85 -34.90
CA SER A 501 -22.57 -2.05 -36.19
C SER A 501 -22.85 -3.41 -36.83
N ASP A 502 -23.18 -4.42 -36.01
CA ASP A 502 -23.50 -5.78 -36.43
C ASP A 502 -24.86 -5.88 -37.16
N LYS A 503 -25.72 -4.86 -37.08
CA LYS A 503 -27.11 -4.84 -37.60
C LYS A 503 -27.98 -6.01 -37.11
N THR A 504 -27.63 -6.64 -35.99
CA THR A 504 -28.42 -7.73 -35.38
C THR A 504 -28.85 -7.43 -33.95
N SER A 505 -28.32 -6.36 -33.35
CA SER A 505 -28.56 -5.99 -31.95
C SER A 505 -28.85 -4.48 -31.80
N PHE A 506 -29.55 -4.14 -30.72
CA PHE A 506 -29.87 -2.78 -30.30
C PHE A 506 -29.28 -2.50 -28.93
N ALA A 507 -28.69 -1.32 -28.75
CA ALA A 507 -28.40 -0.77 -27.43
C ALA A 507 -29.56 0.11 -26.96
N ALA A 508 -29.99 -0.07 -25.72
CA ALA A 508 -30.95 0.80 -25.05
C ALA A 508 -30.29 1.55 -23.89
N TYR A 509 -30.56 2.84 -23.81
CA TYR A 509 -30.14 3.75 -22.74
C TYR A 509 -31.39 4.26 -22.03
N VAL A 510 -31.52 4.03 -20.74
CA VAL A 510 -32.69 4.46 -19.95
C VAL A 510 -32.19 5.27 -18.76
N ALA A 511 -32.78 6.44 -18.52
CA ALA A 511 -32.56 7.24 -17.33
C ALA A 511 -33.84 7.28 -16.48
N ALA A 512 -33.71 7.10 -15.16
CA ALA A 512 -34.85 7.13 -14.26
C ALA A 512 -34.51 7.66 -12.86
N HIS A 513 -35.49 8.26 -12.20
CA HIS A 513 -35.43 8.60 -10.79
C HIS A 513 -36.13 7.56 -9.93
N SER A 514 -35.62 7.38 -8.71
CA SER A 514 -36.34 6.65 -7.66
C SER A 514 -37.47 7.50 -7.08
N GLN A 515 -38.69 6.96 -7.00
CA GLN A 515 -39.76 7.56 -6.19
C GLN A 515 -39.43 7.53 -4.69
N ARG A 516 -38.55 6.63 -4.25
CA ARG A 516 -38.12 6.48 -2.85
C ARG A 516 -36.96 7.40 -2.46
N ALA A 517 -36.23 7.93 -3.44
CA ALA A 517 -35.09 8.84 -3.26
C ALA A 517 -35.09 9.93 -4.36
N PRO A 518 -35.95 10.95 -4.25
CA PRO A 518 -36.04 12.01 -5.25
C PRO A 518 -34.73 12.83 -5.31
N GLY A 519 -34.15 12.97 -6.51
CA GLY A 519 -32.97 13.81 -6.78
C GLY A 519 -31.75 13.12 -7.39
N VAL A 520 -31.76 11.79 -7.57
CA VAL A 520 -30.67 11.04 -8.24
C VAL A 520 -31.20 10.47 -9.55
N VAL A 521 -30.45 10.64 -10.64
CA VAL A 521 -30.72 10.05 -11.96
C VAL A 521 -29.91 8.75 -12.07
N LEU A 522 -30.58 7.62 -12.23
CA LEU A 522 -29.96 6.32 -12.46
C LEU A 522 -30.00 5.99 -13.95
N TRP A 523 -28.94 5.35 -14.45
CA TRP A 523 -28.77 5.06 -15.87
C TRP A 523 -28.62 3.57 -16.10
N GLY A 524 -29.50 2.98 -16.90
CA GLY A 524 -29.40 1.61 -17.37
C GLY A 524 -29.01 1.56 -18.84
N VAL A 525 -28.03 0.73 -19.17
CA VAL A 525 -27.57 0.49 -20.54
C VAL A 525 -27.54 -1.00 -20.80
N SER A 526 -28.15 -1.45 -21.89
CA SER A 526 -28.09 -2.86 -22.25
C SER A 526 -28.07 -3.05 -23.76
N ILE A 527 -27.58 -4.20 -24.22
CA ILE A 527 -27.54 -4.58 -25.62
C ILE A 527 -28.33 -5.88 -25.79
N HIS A 528 -29.33 -5.89 -26.67
CA HIS A 528 -30.11 -7.09 -26.96
C HIS A 528 -30.58 -7.14 -28.43
N LYS A 529 -30.90 -8.34 -28.92
CA LYS A 529 -31.42 -8.56 -30.29
C LYS A 529 -32.80 -7.93 -30.55
N THR A 530 -33.52 -7.56 -29.49
CA THR A 530 -34.87 -6.99 -29.56
C THR A 530 -34.94 -5.77 -28.66
N VAL A 531 -35.68 -4.76 -29.11
CA VAL A 531 -35.81 -3.47 -28.42
C VAL A 531 -36.44 -3.65 -27.03
N GLU A 532 -37.45 -4.52 -26.92
CA GLU A 532 -38.18 -4.77 -25.67
C GLU A 532 -37.26 -5.38 -24.60
N ASN A 533 -36.41 -6.33 -24.96
CA ASN A 533 -35.49 -6.96 -24.02
C ASN A 533 -34.31 -6.05 -23.67
N ALA A 534 -33.88 -5.19 -24.61
CA ALA A 534 -32.86 -4.19 -24.32
C ALA A 534 -33.39 -3.16 -23.30
N ILE A 535 -34.63 -2.71 -23.45
CA ILE A 535 -35.26 -1.80 -22.47
C ILE A 535 -35.50 -2.50 -21.13
N SER A 536 -36.03 -3.73 -21.14
CA SER A 536 -36.26 -4.50 -19.91
C SER A 536 -34.96 -4.74 -19.13
N SER A 537 -33.87 -5.10 -19.82
CA SER A 537 -32.56 -5.31 -19.20
C SER A 537 -31.95 -4.00 -18.70
N ALA A 538 -32.18 -2.87 -19.39
CA ALA A 538 -31.74 -1.55 -18.92
C ALA A 538 -32.51 -1.12 -17.65
N LEU A 539 -33.83 -1.35 -17.59
CA LEU A 539 -34.65 -1.11 -16.39
C LEU A 539 -34.23 -2.01 -15.23
N GLN A 540 -33.90 -3.28 -15.49
CA GLN A 540 -33.33 -4.18 -14.49
C GLN A 540 -31.98 -3.69 -13.96
N CYS A 541 -31.13 -3.12 -14.82
CA CYS A 541 -29.86 -2.55 -14.38
C CYS A 541 -30.09 -1.36 -13.43
N ILE A 542 -31.05 -0.49 -13.75
CA ILE A 542 -31.48 0.60 -12.85
C ILE A 542 -32.00 0.04 -11.52
N MET A 543 -32.82 -1.00 -11.55
CA MET A 543 -33.31 -1.65 -10.32
C MET A 543 -32.17 -2.27 -9.50
N GLY A 544 -31.17 -2.88 -10.16
CA GLY A 544 -29.96 -3.40 -9.52
C GLY A 544 -29.12 -2.29 -8.86
N GLN A 545 -28.98 -1.13 -9.53
CA GLN A 545 -28.34 0.06 -8.96
C GLN A 545 -29.10 0.60 -7.73
N MET A 546 -30.43 0.48 -7.69
CA MET A 546 -31.23 0.82 -6.51
C MET A 546 -31.01 -0.15 -5.34
N LEU A 547 -30.77 -1.43 -5.62
CA LEU A 547 -30.60 -2.49 -4.62
C LEU A 547 -29.18 -2.55 -4.02
N GLY A 548 -28.17 -2.01 -4.71
CA GLY A 548 -26.75 -1.98 -4.26
C GLY A 548 -26.41 -0.96 -3.16
N CYS A 549 -27.36 -0.17 -2.70
CA CYS A 549 -27.11 0.89 -1.73
C CYS A 549 -27.15 0.38 -0.28
N CYS A 550 -26.04 0.54 0.48
CA CYS A 550 -25.85 0.31 1.93
C CYS A 550 -25.20 -1.00 2.39
N ARG A 551 -24.02 -0.93 3.01
CA ARG A 551 -23.38 -2.14 3.58
C ARG A 551 -24.33 -2.91 4.53
N PRO A 552 -24.33 -4.27 4.52
CA PRO A 552 -25.22 -5.11 5.35
C PRO A 552 -25.26 -4.74 6.84
N ARG A 553 -24.20 -4.13 7.35
CA ARG A 553 -24.04 -3.71 8.75
C ARG A 553 -24.93 -2.54 9.14
N GLY A 554 -24.95 -1.48 8.32
CA GLY A 554 -25.81 -0.32 8.55
C GLY A 554 -27.29 -0.70 8.44
N LEU A 555 -27.61 -1.56 7.47
CA LEU A 555 -28.94 -2.12 7.28
C LEU A 555 -29.39 -3.00 8.47
N SER A 556 -28.49 -3.79 9.05
CA SER A 556 -28.79 -4.59 10.24
C SER A 556 -29.12 -3.70 11.45
N ALA A 557 -28.32 -2.65 11.69
CA ALA A 557 -28.56 -1.70 12.78
C ALA A 557 -29.88 -0.94 12.57
N ALA A 558 -30.17 -0.51 11.34
CA ALA A 558 -31.41 0.14 11.01
C ALA A 558 -32.62 -0.76 11.21
N THR A 559 -32.54 -2.02 10.78
CA THR A 559 -33.57 -3.05 10.99
C THR A 559 -33.83 -3.27 12.48
N ALA A 560 -32.78 -3.42 13.29
CA ALA A 560 -32.94 -3.62 14.73
C ALA A 560 -33.58 -2.41 15.44
N LEU A 561 -33.07 -1.19 15.19
CA LEU A 561 -33.52 0.03 15.87
C LEU A 561 -34.92 0.47 15.43
N ARG A 562 -35.27 0.35 14.14
CA ARG A 562 -36.63 0.69 13.70
C ARG A 562 -37.67 -0.20 14.37
N ARG A 563 -37.37 -1.50 14.53
CA ARG A 563 -38.24 -2.47 15.20
C ARG A 563 -38.34 -2.23 16.70
N ALA A 564 -37.29 -1.66 17.30
CA ALA A 564 -37.29 -1.18 18.68
C ALA A 564 -38.11 0.12 18.87
N GLY A 565 -38.64 0.72 17.80
CA GLY A 565 -39.53 1.88 17.84
C GLY A 565 -38.88 3.21 17.45
N HIS A 566 -37.62 3.20 17.00
CA HIS A 566 -36.86 4.42 16.71
C HIS A 566 -37.06 4.92 15.28
N LYS A 567 -36.89 6.24 15.08
CA LYS A 567 -36.74 6.82 13.75
C LYS A 567 -35.28 6.69 13.32
N VAL A 568 -35.04 6.07 12.17
CA VAL A 568 -33.67 5.79 11.70
C VAL A 568 -33.44 6.48 10.37
N THR A 569 -32.30 7.14 10.22
CA THR A 569 -31.79 7.63 8.93
C THR A 569 -30.46 6.96 8.63
N ILE A 570 -30.32 6.42 7.43
CA ILE A 570 -29.10 5.78 6.92
C ILE A 570 -28.44 6.77 5.97
N TYR A 571 -27.22 7.19 6.27
CA TYR A 571 -26.40 8.03 5.41
C TYR A 571 -25.34 7.16 4.74
N GLU A 572 -25.35 7.12 3.42
CA GLU A 572 -24.41 6.33 2.64
C GLU A 572 -23.57 7.24 1.75
N ARG A 573 -22.27 6.97 1.70
CA ARG A 573 -21.26 7.85 1.09
C ARG A 573 -21.44 8.00 -0.43
N SER A 574 -21.99 6.98 -1.09
CA SER A 574 -22.29 6.99 -2.52
C SER A 574 -23.49 6.11 -2.86
N ASP A 575 -24.08 6.31 -4.02
CA ASP A 575 -24.98 5.38 -4.71
C ASP A 575 -24.19 4.16 -5.20
N TYR A 576 -23.91 3.20 -4.32
CA TYR A 576 -23.05 2.08 -4.70
C TYR A 576 -23.74 1.18 -5.74
N ALA A 577 -23.28 1.27 -6.99
CA ALA A 577 -23.19 0.09 -7.83
C ALA A 577 -22.07 -0.81 -7.27
N ASN A 578 -22.32 -2.11 -7.18
CA ASN A 578 -21.34 -3.19 -6.93
C ASN A 578 -20.60 -3.23 -5.58
N ASP A 579 -21.20 -3.98 -4.65
CA ASP A 579 -20.44 -4.71 -3.64
C ASP A 579 -19.81 -5.96 -4.30
N ALA A 580 -18.61 -6.37 -3.86
CA ALA A 580 -17.96 -7.57 -4.43
C ALA A 580 -18.81 -8.83 -4.18
N GLY A 581 -18.88 -9.73 -5.17
CA GLY A 581 -19.70 -10.94 -5.12
C GLY A 581 -19.20 -12.00 -4.12
N SER A 582 -19.16 -11.71 -2.83
CA SER A 582 -18.51 -12.57 -1.82
C SER A 582 -19.49 -13.45 -1.06
N SER A 583 -19.06 -14.64 -0.61
CA SER A 583 -19.89 -15.46 0.30
C SER A 583 -19.79 -15.04 1.77
N ILE A 584 -20.92 -15.07 2.48
CA ILE A 584 -21.04 -14.72 3.89
C ILE A 584 -21.78 -15.81 4.64
N SER A 585 -21.09 -16.46 5.59
CA SER A 585 -21.70 -17.48 6.43
C SER A 585 -22.22 -16.88 7.74
N THR A 586 -23.38 -17.35 8.19
CA THR A 586 -24.07 -16.86 9.38
C THR A 586 -24.41 -18.04 10.28
N GLY A 587 -23.73 -18.12 11.43
CA GLY A 587 -24.00 -19.14 12.45
C GLY A 587 -25.32 -18.91 13.19
N ALA A 588 -25.68 -19.85 14.07
CA ALA A 588 -26.99 -19.91 14.73
C ALA A 588 -27.40 -18.59 15.39
N ASN A 589 -26.47 -17.85 16.01
CA ASN A 589 -26.78 -16.56 16.60
C ASN A 589 -27.18 -15.50 15.58
N GLY A 590 -26.47 -15.38 14.46
CA GLY A 590 -26.86 -14.44 13.41
C GLY A 590 -28.15 -14.89 12.73
N SER A 591 -28.29 -16.19 12.44
CA SER A 591 -29.51 -16.77 11.87
C SER A 591 -30.73 -16.53 12.76
N ARG A 592 -30.58 -16.64 14.09
CA ARG A 592 -31.64 -16.32 15.08
C ARG A 592 -32.15 -14.90 14.91
N TRP A 593 -31.28 -13.92 14.74
CA TRP A 593 -31.66 -12.52 14.58
C TRP A 593 -32.30 -12.23 13.23
N LEU A 594 -31.77 -12.78 12.14
CA LEU A 594 -32.39 -12.65 10.82
C LEU A 594 -33.84 -13.18 10.84
N ASN A 595 -34.04 -14.38 11.41
CA ASN A 595 -35.37 -14.94 11.60
C ASN A 595 -36.25 -14.09 12.54
N GLY A 596 -35.71 -13.65 13.69
CA GLY A 596 -36.45 -12.82 14.65
C GLY A 596 -36.81 -11.42 14.13
N TRP A 597 -36.06 -10.90 13.17
CA TRP A 597 -36.38 -9.67 12.45
C TRP A 597 -37.40 -9.90 11.33
N GLY A 598 -37.71 -11.15 10.97
CA GLY A 598 -38.63 -11.48 9.90
C GLY A 598 -38.13 -11.02 8.54
N VAL A 599 -36.81 -11.07 8.31
CA VAL A 599 -36.23 -10.75 7.00
C VAL A 599 -36.66 -11.79 5.97
N ASN A 600 -36.84 -11.38 4.71
CA ASN A 600 -37.28 -12.28 3.66
C ASN A 600 -36.11 -13.17 3.16
N LEU A 601 -36.02 -14.40 3.69
CA LEU A 601 -34.96 -15.35 3.33
C LEU A 601 -34.96 -15.75 1.85
N ASP A 602 -36.08 -15.65 1.14
CA ASP A 602 -36.16 -15.98 -0.28
C ASP A 602 -35.35 -15.00 -1.13
N ILE A 603 -35.27 -13.73 -0.70
CA ILE A 603 -34.40 -12.72 -1.33
C ILE A 603 -32.92 -13.11 -1.16
N GLY A 604 -32.56 -13.62 0.03
CA GLY A 604 -31.18 -13.98 0.37
C GLY A 604 -30.67 -15.25 -0.32
N LYS A 605 -31.55 -16.11 -0.83
CA LYS A 605 -31.22 -17.40 -1.50
C LYS A 605 -30.10 -18.20 -0.79
N PRO A 606 -30.20 -18.45 0.53
CA PRO A 606 -29.11 -19.05 1.28
C PRO A 606 -28.90 -20.52 0.94
N VAL A 607 -27.64 -20.95 0.98
CA VAL A 607 -27.29 -22.38 1.03
C VAL A 607 -27.13 -22.80 2.49
N ILE A 608 -27.67 -23.96 2.86
CA ILE A 608 -27.50 -24.53 4.20
C ILE A 608 -26.22 -25.38 4.21
N ILE A 609 -25.31 -25.08 5.12
CA ILE A 609 -24.04 -25.79 5.27
C ILE A 609 -24.18 -26.91 6.31
N GLU A 610 -23.85 -28.13 5.91
CA GLU A 610 -23.96 -29.35 6.71
C GLU A 610 -22.59 -29.97 7.00
N GLN A 611 -21.49 -29.51 6.38
CA GLN A 611 -20.14 -30.03 6.62
C GLN A 611 -19.04 -28.97 6.52
N LEU A 612 -17.91 -29.21 7.18
CA LEU A 612 -16.63 -28.57 6.88
C LEU A 612 -15.68 -29.63 6.34
N ILE A 613 -15.03 -29.38 5.21
CA ILE A 613 -14.12 -30.35 4.58
C ILE A 613 -12.74 -29.73 4.40
N TRP A 614 -11.71 -30.48 4.77
CA TRP A 614 -10.31 -30.08 4.67
C TRP A 614 -9.57 -30.98 3.69
N HIS A 615 -9.04 -30.38 2.63
CA HIS A 615 -8.27 -30.99 1.54
C HIS A 615 -6.77 -30.64 1.61
N GLU A 616 -5.95 -31.57 1.13
CA GLU A 616 -4.54 -31.32 0.85
C GLU A 616 -4.38 -30.45 -0.42
N LEU A 617 -3.50 -29.44 -0.38
CA LEU A 617 -3.36 -28.43 -1.45
C LEU A 617 -2.90 -29.00 -2.81
N ARG A 618 -1.98 -29.99 -2.81
CA ARG A 618 -1.38 -30.53 -4.05
C ARG A 618 -2.20 -31.63 -4.72
N THR A 619 -2.85 -32.47 -3.91
CA THR A 619 -3.53 -33.67 -4.40
C THR A 619 -5.05 -33.52 -4.41
N GLY A 620 -5.61 -32.53 -3.69
CA GLY A 620 -7.05 -32.38 -3.48
C GLY A 620 -7.66 -33.42 -2.55
N LYS A 621 -6.87 -34.35 -1.99
CA LYS A 621 -7.38 -35.44 -1.15
C LYS A 621 -7.95 -34.90 0.17
N VAL A 622 -9.14 -35.37 0.53
CA VAL A 622 -9.77 -35.06 1.83
C VAL A 622 -8.91 -35.61 2.97
N GLN A 623 -8.50 -34.72 3.87
CA GLN A 623 -7.73 -35.02 5.07
C GLN A 623 -8.60 -35.10 6.34
N SER A 624 -9.64 -34.24 6.44
CA SER A 624 -10.59 -34.27 7.55
C SER A 624 -11.95 -33.72 7.14
N THR A 625 -13.00 -34.24 7.76
CA THR A 625 -14.38 -33.73 7.64
C THR A 625 -14.93 -33.49 9.04
N TYR A 626 -15.53 -32.32 9.25
CA TYR A 626 -16.31 -32.01 10.46
C TYR A 626 -17.79 -32.02 10.09
N ASP A 627 -18.55 -32.92 10.71
CA ASP A 627 -19.98 -33.05 10.48
C ASP A 627 -20.78 -31.96 11.20
N LEU A 628 -21.66 -31.29 10.47
CA LEU A 628 -22.62 -30.28 10.94
C LEU A 628 -24.06 -30.65 10.52
N SER A 629 -24.33 -31.89 10.12
CA SER A 629 -25.66 -32.33 9.70
C SER A 629 -26.71 -32.19 10.82
N ASP A 630 -26.30 -32.29 12.09
CA ASP A 630 -27.14 -32.07 13.27
C ASP A 630 -27.25 -30.59 13.70
N TYR A 631 -26.59 -29.65 13.02
CA TYR A 631 -26.45 -28.25 13.45
C TYR A 631 -27.80 -27.57 13.70
N SER A 632 -28.72 -27.68 12.74
CA SER A 632 -30.05 -27.08 12.85
C SER A 632 -30.87 -27.69 13.98
N ALA A 633 -30.74 -29.00 14.23
CA ALA A 633 -31.42 -29.68 15.33
C ALA A 633 -30.84 -29.27 16.69
N ARG A 634 -29.50 -29.18 16.76
CA ARG A 634 -28.78 -28.86 17.99
C ARG A 634 -28.98 -27.41 18.45
N TRP A 635 -28.98 -26.44 17.53
CA TRP A 635 -29.08 -25.01 17.87
C TRP A 635 -30.36 -24.31 17.37
N LYS A 636 -31.32 -25.08 16.85
CA LYS A 636 -32.65 -24.62 16.33
C LYS A 636 -32.62 -23.73 15.09
N TYR A 637 -31.44 -23.34 14.60
CA TYR A 637 -31.27 -22.45 13.46
C TYR A 637 -30.22 -23.02 12.49
N PRO A 638 -30.45 -22.97 11.17
CA PRO A 638 -29.46 -23.42 10.19
C PRO A 638 -28.21 -22.53 10.13
N LEU A 639 -27.10 -23.15 9.72
CA LEU A 639 -25.88 -22.44 9.30
C LEU A 639 -26.07 -21.98 7.85
N TYR A 640 -26.51 -20.73 7.66
CA TYR A 640 -26.75 -20.18 6.33
C TYR A 640 -25.46 -19.65 5.71
N ASN A 641 -25.32 -19.82 4.40
CA ASN A 641 -24.34 -19.12 3.59
C ASN A 641 -25.05 -18.31 2.50
N PHE A 642 -24.82 -17.00 2.52
CA PHE A 642 -25.44 -16.06 1.60
C PHE A 642 -24.45 -15.55 0.56
N TYR A 643 -24.96 -15.21 -0.62
CA TYR A 643 -24.25 -14.33 -1.55
C TYR A 643 -24.41 -12.89 -1.05
N ARG A 644 -23.32 -12.12 -0.91
CA ARG A 644 -23.35 -10.80 -0.28
C ARG A 644 -24.39 -9.83 -0.89
N PRO A 645 -24.49 -9.69 -2.22
CA PRO A 645 -25.55 -8.87 -2.83
C PRO A 645 -26.97 -9.29 -2.44
N ASP A 646 -27.24 -10.59 -2.36
CA ASP A 646 -28.56 -11.11 -2.00
C ASP A 646 -28.85 -10.86 -0.49
N LEU A 647 -27.85 -11.03 0.39
CA LEU A 647 -27.94 -10.67 1.82
C LEU A 647 -28.25 -9.19 2.01
N HIS A 648 -27.61 -8.34 1.21
CA HIS A 648 -27.82 -6.90 1.22
C HIS A 648 -29.25 -6.56 0.83
N ALA A 649 -29.73 -7.06 -0.32
CA ALA A 649 -31.10 -6.83 -0.79
C ALA A 649 -32.13 -7.26 0.27
N MET A 650 -31.91 -8.43 0.90
CA MET A 650 -32.75 -8.94 1.98
C MET A 650 -32.80 -8.00 3.20
N LEU A 651 -31.66 -7.45 3.62
CA LEU A 651 -31.60 -6.51 4.75
C LEU A 651 -32.11 -5.11 4.39
N MET A 652 -31.96 -4.69 3.14
CA MET A 652 -32.49 -3.42 2.63
C MET A 652 -34.02 -3.42 2.65
N ASP A 653 -34.61 -4.53 2.19
CA ASP A 653 -36.05 -4.76 2.27
C ASP A 653 -36.55 -4.66 3.73
N ALA A 654 -35.87 -5.33 4.66
CA ALA A 654 -36.22 -5.26 6.08
C ALA A 654 -36.04 -3.86 6.70
N ALA A 655 -35.02 -3.10 6.29
CA ALA A 655 -34.71 -1.79 6.87
C ALA A 655 -35.61 -0.66 6.32
N THR A 656 -35.95 -0.70 5.03
CA THR A 656 -36.63 0.40 4.32
C THR A 656 -38.04 0.03 3.83
N GLY A 657 -38.38 -1.25 3.80
CA GLY A 657 -39.67 -1.76 3.36
C GLY A 657 -40.78 -1.70 4.42
N SER A 658 -41.93 -2.25 4.06
CA SER A 658 -43.08 -2.43 4.95
C SER A 658 -42.77 -3.49 6.02
N GLY A 659 -43.13 -3.22 7.27
CA GLY A 659 -42.85 -4.13 8.38
C GLY A 659 -42.96 -3.44 9.74
N PRO A 660 -42.68 -4.17 10.85
CA PRO A 660 -42.73 -3.61 12.20
C PRO A 660 -41.79 -2.41 12.39
N GLY A 661 -42.34 -1.33 12.97
CA GLY A 661 -41.62 -0.07 13.15
C GLY A 661 -41.59 0.82 11.91
N ARG A 662 -41.18 2.09 12.08
CA ARG A 662 -41.17 3.06 10.98
C ARG A 662 -40.06 2.72 9.96
N PRO A 663 -40.32 2.73 8.64
CA PRO A 663 -39.28 2.57 7.64
C PRO A 663 -38.11 3.52 7.85
N ALA A 664 -36.88 2.99 7.76
CA ALA A 664 -35.70 3.83 7.83
C ALA A 664 -35.61 4.73 6.58
N THR A 665 -35.18 5.97 6.76
CA THR A 665 -34.93 6.90 5.65
C THR A 665 -33.53 6.68 5.10
N LEU A 666 -33.41 6.41 3.81
CA LEU A 666 -32.11 6.27 3.13
C LEU A 666 -31.70 7.57 2.46
N LYS A 667 -30.46 8.01 2.70
CA LYS A 667 -29.83 9.16 2.04
C LYS A 667 -28.50 8.75 1.40
N LEU A 668 -28.39 8.94 0.09
CA LEU A 668 -27.21 8.59 -0.71
C LEU A 668 -26.35 9.83 -1.02
N ASN A 669 -25.06 9.62 -1.29
CA ASN A 669 -24.08 10.67 -1.59
C ASN A 669 -23.80 11.63 -0.41
N TYR A 670 -23.89 11.13 0.82
CA TYR A 670 -23.57 11.89 2.05
C TYR A 670 -22.20 11.47 2.59
N VAL A 671 -21.14 12.13 2.12
CA VAL A 671 -19.75 11.88 2.60
C VAL A 671 -19.52 12.58 3.93
N CYS A 672 -19.29 11.81 5.01
CA CYS A 672 -19.03 12.35 6.34
C CYS A 672 -17.63 12.98 6.45
N GLU A 673 -17.56 14.25 6.83
CA GLU A 673 -16.31 15.02 7.03
C GLU A 673 -15.91 15.14 8.50
N SER A 674 -16.87 15.28 9.40
CA SER A 674 -16.62 15.29 10.85
C SER A 674 -17.88 14.96 11.64
N VAL A 675 -17.69 14.48 12.87
CA VAL A 675 -18.77 14.22 13.83
C VAL A 675 -18.43 14.89 15.16
N ASP A 676 -19.35 15.69 15.69
CA ASP A 676 -19.30 16.21 17.06
C ASP A 676 -20.07 15.21 17.96
N CYS A 677 -19.32 14.43 18.75
CA CYS A 677 -19.87 13.36 19.58
C CYS A 677 -20.77 13.86 20.72
N ASP A 678 -20.50 15.07 21.22
CA ASP A 678 -21.20 15.62 22.39
C ASP A 678 -22.52 16.25 21.96
N LYS A 679 -22.50 16.99 20.84
CA LYS A 679 -23.72 17.59 20.27
C LYS A 679 -24.57 16.59 19.49
N GLY A 680 -23.96 15.50 19.00
CA GLY A 680 -24.63 14.55 18.12
C GLY A 680 -24.85 15.11 16.72
N THR A 681 -23.93 15.96 16.23
CA THR A 681 -24.03 16.57 14.90
C THR A 681 -23.01 15.98 13.92
N ILE A 682 -23.42 15.77 12.68
CA ILE A 682 -22.62 15.23 11.59
C ILE A 682 -22.52 16.30 10.51
N ALA A 683 -21.30 16.64 10.08
CA ALA A 683 -21.05 17.51 8.93
C ALA A 683 -20.70 16.67 7.70
N PHE A 684 -21.33 16.97 6.57
CA PHE A 684 -21.12 16.31 5.30
C PHE A 684 -20.46 17.24 4.28
N SER A 685 -19.78 16.67 3.28
CA SER A 685 -19.09 17.43 2.22
C SER A 685 -20.02 18.29 1.36
N SER A 686 -21.32 18.01 1.38
CA SER A 686 -22.36 18.84 0.75
C SER A 686 -22.68 20.12 1.54
N GLN A 687 -21.90 20.44 2.58
CA GLN A 687 -22.17 21.49 3.59
C GLN A 687 -23.45 21.25 4.41
N HIS A 688 -24.10 20.10 4.24
CA HIS A 688 -25.24 19.72 5.06
C HIS A 688 -24.77 19.33 6.47
N ILE A 689 -25.53 19.74 7.48
CA ILE A 689 -25.33 19.33 8.87
C ILE A 689 -26.59 18.60 9.34
N ALA A 690 -26.43 17.40 9.89
CA ALA A 690 -27.51 16.64 10.50
C ALA A 690 -27.28 16.47 12.01
N SER A 691 -28.36 16.39 12.79
CA SER A 691 -28.30 16.17 14.23
C SER A 691 -29.11 14.94 14.61
N HIS A 692 -28.55 14.06 15.44
CA HIS A 692 -29.18 12.82 15.90
C HIS A 692 -28.87 12.56 17.37
N ASP A 693 -29.79 11.88 18.06
CA ASP A 693 -29.63 11.51 19.48
C ASP A 693 -28.59 10.40 19.69
N LEU A 694 -28.43 9.53 18.68
CA LEU A 694 -27.48 8.43 18.61
C LEU A 694 -26.92 8.33 17.19
N ILE A 695 -25.59 8.25 17.07
CA ILE A 695 -24.87 8.08 15.81
C ILE A 695 -24.13 6.74 15.86
N ILE A 696 -24.24 5.94 14.80
CA ILE A 696 -23.60 4.63 14.68
C ILE A 696 -22.69 4.63 13.45
N GLY A 697 -21.39 4.47 13.65
CA GLY A 697 -20.42 4.29 12.59
C GLY A 697 -20.32 2.83 12.15
N ALA A 698 -20.78 2.52 10.94
CA ALA A 698 -20.75 1.17 10.34
C ALA A 698 -19.66 0.99 9.24
N ASP A 699 -18.70 1.92 9.18
CA ASP A 699 -17.71 2.04 8.10
C ASP A 699 -16.40 1.27 8.36
N GLY A 700 -15.67 0.94 7.28
CA GLY A 700 -14.37 0.26 7.37
C GLY A 700 -13.23 1.10 7.98
N ILE A 701 -12.04 0.49 8.16
CA ILE A 701 -10.88 0.98 8.93
C ILE A 701 -10.29 2.36 8.52
N ALA A 702 -10.73 3.00 7.44
CA ALA A 702 -10.31 4.35 7.05
C ALA A 702 -11.34 5.47 7.33
N SER A 703 -12.51 5.15 7.90
CA SER A 703 -13.58 6.13 8.19
C SER A 703 -13.21 7.26 9.14
N THR A 704 -13.64 8.45 8.75
CA THR A 704 -13.70 9.71 9.50
C THR A 704 -14.37 9.58 10.87
N VAL A 705 -15.36 8.70 11.00
CA VAL A 705 -16.12 8.50 12.25
C VAL A 705 -15.20 8.02 13.38
N ARG A 706 -14.18 7.22 13.07
CA ARG A 706 -13.19 6.75 14.07
C ARG A 706 -12.24 7.84 14.52
N HIS A 707 -11.77 8.68 13.60
CA HIS A 707 -10.98 9.86 13.98
C HIS A 707 -11.80 10.83 14.83
N SER A 708 -13.10 10.97 14.52
CA SER A 708 -14.03 11.77 15.32
C SER A 708 -14.24 11.20 16.72
N LEU A 709 -14.03 9.90 16.96
CA LEU A 709 -13.99 9.29 18.30
C LEU A 709 -12.66 9.51 19.04
N GLY A 710 -11.64 10.07 18.39
CA GLY A 710 -10.27 10.15 18.92
C GLY A 710 -9.48 8.84 18.80
N ILE A 711 -9.94 7.89 17.97
CA ILE A 711 -9.26 6.60 17.78
C ILE A 711 -8.35 6.69 16.56
N PHE A 712 -7.04 6.71 16.79
CA PHE A 712 -6.00 6.74 15.76
C PHE A 712 -5.18 5.44 15.79
N PRO A 713 -5.69 4.35 15.20
CA PRO A 713 -5.01 3.07 15.28
C PRO A 713 -3.76 3.06 14.42
N ASP A 714 -2.66 2.56 14.98
CA ASP A 714 -1.47 2.18 14.23
C ASP A 714 -1.83 1.01 13.30
N LYS A 715 -1.97 1.31 12.00
CA LYS A 715 -2.33 0.33 10.97
C LYS A 715 -1.07 -0.12 10.26
N ARG A 716 -0.87 -1.43 10.18
CA ARG A 716 0.16 -2.04 9.32
C ARG A 716 -0.48 -2.97 8.30
N PRO A 717 0.06 -3.04 7.07
CA PRO A 717 -0.31 -4.10 6.14
C PRO A 717 -0.13 -5.46 6.81
N ALA A 718 -1.10 -6.36 6.64
CA ALA A 718 -0.96 -7.72 7.12
C ALA A 718 0.11 -8.46 6.30
N SER A 719 0.76 -9.44 6.93
CA SER A 719 1.71 -10.34 6.28
C SER A 719 1.07 -11.30 5.27
N SER A 720 -0.26 -11.39 5.28
CA SER A 720 -1.07 -12.16 4.33
C SER A 720 -2.08 -11.25 3.65
N THR A 721 -2.51 -11.63 2.45
CA THR A 721 -3.58 -10.98 1.68
C THR A 721 -4.50 -12.05 1.10
N SER A 722 -5.62 -11.63 0.48
CA SER A 722 -6.50 -12.56 -0.23
C SER A 722 -6.98 -12.03 -1.56
N TYR A 723 -7.24 -12.92 -2.52
CA TYR A 723 -8.09 -12.63 -3.67
C TYR A 723 -9.41 -13.39 -3.53
N HIS A 724 -10.52 -12.67 -3.72
CA HIS A 724 -11.85 -13.24 -3.84
C HIS A 724 -12.21 -13.38 -5.32
N CYS A 725 -12.93 -14.43 -5.68
CA CYS A 725 -13.49 -14.60 -7.03
C CYS A 725 -14.74 -15.49 -7.01
N ILE A 726 -15.50 -15.46 -8.11
CA ILE A 726 -16.70 -16.29 -8.29
C ILE A 726 -16.65 -17.06 -9.60
N LEU A 727 -17.43 -18.14 -9.64
CA LEU A 727 -17.75 -18.90 -10.84
C LEU A 727 -19.26 -19.17 -10.91
N PRO A 728 -19.97 -18.66 -11.92
CA PRO A 728 -21.34 -19.06 -12.18
C PRO A 728 -21.43 -20.54 -12.51
N THR A 729 -22.30 -21.28 -11.83
CA THR A 729 -22.47 -22.74 -12.03
C THR A 729 -22.86 -23.07 -13.47
N ALA A 730 -23.64 -22.20 -14.13
CA ALA A 730 -23.97 -22.35 -15.55
C ALA A 730 -22.72 -22.38 -16.45
N ASN A 731 -21.70 -21.58 -16.13
CA ASN A 731 -20.44 -21.57 -16.89
C ASN A 731 -19.63 -22.84 -16.65
N ILE A 732 -19.59 -23.33 -15.41
CA ILE A 732 -18.90 -24.56 -15.04
C ILE A 732 -19.49 -25.75 -15.81
N ARG A 733 -20.82 -25.89 -15.79
CA ARG A 733 -21.54 -26.95 -16.53
C ARG A 733 -21.31 -26.85 -18.04
N ARG A 734 -21.34 -25.64 -18.60
CA ARG A 734 -21.08 -25.40 -20.04
C ARG A 734 -19.67 -25.79 -20.45
N LEU A 735 -18.68 -25.60 -19.58
CA LEU A 735 -17.27 -25.88 -19.84
C LEU A 735 -16.87 -27.32 -19.47
N GLY A 736 -17.78 -28.13 -18.91
CA GLY A 736 -17.48 -29.49 -18.47
C GLY A 736 -16.51 -29.56 -17.28
N LEU A 737 -16.47 -28.53 -16.45
CA LEU A 737 -15.57 -28.43 -15.30
C LEU A 737 -16.20 -29.10 -14.06
N MET A 738 -15.38 -29.27 -13.01
CA MET A 738 -15.82 -29.81 -11.72
C MET A 738 -16.97 -28.96 -11.12
N ASP A 739 -18.16 -29.54 -11.05
CA ASP A 739 -19.33 -28.90 -10.45
C ASP A 739 -19.46 -29.28 -8.97
N MET A 740 -19.44 -28.27 -8.11
CA MET A 740 -19.56 -28.38 -6.66
C MET A 740 -20.77 -27.59 -6.14
N SER A 741 -21.74 -27.25 -7.02
CA SER A 741 -22.93 -26.46 -6.65
C SER A 741 -23.76 -27.08 -5.54
N ASP A 742 -23.80 -28.41 -5.49
CA ASP A 742 -24.66 -29.18 -4.60
C ASP A 742 -23.94 -29.58 -3.30
N ASN A 743 -22.65 -29.23 -3.18
CA ASN A 743 -21.86 -29.50 -1.99
C ASN A 743 -22.37 -28.62 -0.85
N LYS A 744 -23.09 -29.20 0.11
CA LYS A 744 -23.50 -28.52 1.35
C LYS A 744 -22.34 -28.37 2.34
N ALA A 745 -21.18 -27.95 1.86
CA ALA A 745 -19.94 -27.90 2.60
C ALA A 745 -19.24 -26.56 2.44
N LEU A 746 -18.50 -26.19 3.48
CA LEU A 746 -17.49 -25.13 3.42
C LEU A 746 -16.12 -25.82 3.36
N GLU A 747 -15.47 -25.73 2.21
CA GLU A 747 -14.29 -26.53 1.88
C GLU A 747 -13.00 -25.70 1.92
N TYR A 748 -11.90 -26.34 2.34
CA TYR A 748 -10.61 -25.70 2.54
C TYR A 748 -9.48 -26.52 1.90
N TRP A 749 -8.61 -25.89 1.10
CA TRP A 749 -7.37 -26.51 0.61
C TRP A 749 -6.17 -25.89 1.30
N GLY A 750 -5.26 -26.70 1.85
CA GLY A 750 -4.08 -26.23 2.59
C GLY A 750 -4.40 -25.81 4.03
N GLY A 751 -3.68 -24.84 4.60
CA GLY A 751 -4.06 -24.25 5.90
C GLY A 751 -3.13 -24.47 7.11
N HIS A 752 -2.00 -25.18 6.99
CA HIS A 752 -0.89 -25.10 7.97
C HIS A 752 0.14 -24.01 7.63
N SER A 753 -0.26 -23.06 6.79
CA SER A 753 0.48 -21.85 6.47
C SER A 753 -0.53 -20.75 6.10
N THR A 754 -0.05 -19.55 5.79
CA THR A 754 -0.92 -18.50 5.24
C THR A 754 -1.48 -18.82 3.85
N LYS A 755 -0.98 -19.87 3.16
CA LYS A 755 -1.52 -20.33 1.87
C LYS A 755 -2.71 -21.26 2.09
N LYS A 756 -3.90 -20.82 1.67
CA LYS A 756 -5.11 -21.65 1.68
C LYS A 756 -6.16 -21.14 0.70
N ILE A 757 -7.03 -22.03 0.25
CA ILE A 757 -8.19 -21.69 -0.59
C ILE A 757 -9.46 -22.11 0.15
N VAL A 758 -10.48 -21.27 0.15
CA VAL A 758 -11.78 -21.52 0.77
C VAL A 758 -12.85 -21.48 -0.31
N PHE A 759 -13.70 -22.49 -0.36
CA PHE A 759 -14.80 -22.62 -1.30
C PHE A 759 -16.13 -22.76 -0.57
N VAL A 760 -17.19 -22.17 -1.12
CA VAL A 760 -18.56 -22.45 -0.70
C VAL A 760 -19.57 -22.10 -1.82
N PRO A 761 -20.61 -22.92 -2.03
CA PRO A 761 -21.72 -22.55 -2.91
C PRO A 761 -22.63 -21.49 -2.29
N CYS A 762 -23.17 -20.64 -3.14
CA CYS A 762 -24.02 -19.50 -2.79
C CYS A 762 -25.22 -19.44 -3.74
N ARG A 763 -26.23 -18.63 -3.36
CA ARG A 763 -27.41 -18.36 -4.21
C ARG A 763 -28.08 -19.64 -4.69
N ASN A 764 -28.47 -20.50 -3.74
CA ASN A 764 -29.03 -21.84 -4.01
C ASN A 764 -28.17 -22.71 -4.97
N GLY A 765 -26.85 -22.56 -4.95
CA GLY A 765 -25.93 -23.30 -5.82
C GLY A 765 -25.71 -22.68 -7.21
N GLU A 766 -26.30 -21.51 -7.51
CA GLU A 766 -26.09 -20.81 -8.79
C GLU A 766 -24.67 -20.22 -8.92
N ILE A 767 -24.00 -19.95 -7.78
CA ILE A 767 -22.67 -19.32 -7.73
C ILE A 767 -21.73 -20.14 -6.84
N GLN A 768 -20.53 -20.41 -7.35
CA GLN A 768 -19.42 -20.99 -6.61
C GLN A 768 -18.44 -19.87 -6.20
N SER A 769 -18.31 -19.60 -4.89
CA SER A 769 -17.49 -18.51 -4.36
C SER A 769 -16.18 -19.01 -3.77
N PHE A 770 -15.07 -18.34 -4.09
CA PHE A 770 -13.73 -18.69 -3.63
C PHE A 770 -13.01 -17.53 -2.94
N TYR A 771 -12.26 -17.84 -1.89
CA TYR A 771 -11.25 -16.97 -1.29
C TYR A 771 -9.89 -17.64 -1.33
N THR A 772 -8.88 -16.96 -1.86
CA THR A 772 -7.51 -17.46 -1.95
C THR A 772 -6.62 -16.63 -1.04
N PHE A 773 -6.04 -17.22 0.00
CA PHE A 773 -5.19 -16.56 0.98
C PHE A 773 -3.73 -16.92 0.75
N PHE A 774 -2.81 -15.95 0.82
CA PHE A 774 -1.38 -16.16 0.60
C PHE A 774 -0.53 -15.01 1.20
N PRO A 775 0.80 -15.16 1.36
CA PRO A 775 1.66 -14.08 1.86
C PRO A 775 1.62 -12.82 0.98
N THR A 776 1.55 -11.64 1.60
CA THR A 776 1.52 -10.35 0.88
C THR A 776 2.76 -10.14 0.01
N SER A 777 3.92 -10.71 0.38
CA SER A 777 5.15 -10.64 -0.42
C SER A 777 5.07 -11.35 -1.77
N GLN A 778 4.03 -12.17 -2.02
CA GLN A 778 3.86 -12.92 -3.27
C GLN A 778 2.90 -12.23 -4.26
N THR A 779 2.46 -11.00 -3.98
CA THR A 779 1.70 -10.19 -4.94
C THR A 779 2.61 -9.70 -6.07
N LEU A 780 2.21 -9.93 -7.32
CA LEU A 780 2.91 -9.40 -8.50
C LEU A 780 2.49 -7.95 -8.76
N ASN A 781 3.46 -7.03 -8.84
CA ASN A 781 3.29 -5.62 -9.25
C ASN A 781 2.19 -4.85 -8.49
N TYR A 782 2.32 -4.73 -7.17
CA TYR A 782 1.40 -3.90 -6.39
C TYR A 782 2.17 -2.85 -5.58
N ASP A 783 1.91 -1.58 -5.89
CA ASP A 783 2.43 -0.44 -5.15
C ASP A 783 1.81 -0.42 -3.73
N ASN A 784 2.66 -0.32 -2.72
CA ASN A 784 2.23 -0.30 -1.32
C ASN A 784 1.42 0.94 -0.93
N SER A 785 1.38 1.97 -1.81
CA SER A 785 0.82 3.30 -1.57
C SER A 785 -0.70 3.45 -1.75
N VAL A 786 -1.39 2.51 -2.41
CA VAL A 786 -2.82 2.71 -2.79
C VAL A 786 -3.77 2.14 -1.72
N GLU A 787 -4.49 3.02 -1.01
CA GLU A 787 -5.63 2.66 -0.16
C GLU A 787 -6.89 2.47 -1.02
N GLY A 788 -7.34 1.23 -1.27
CA GLY A 788 -8.66 0.97 -1.88
C GLY A 788 -8.77 -0.30 -2.73
N GLY A 789 -8.70 -1.48 -2.10
CA GLY A 789 -8.72 -2.78 -2.80
C GLY A 789 -10.01 -3.17 -3.54
N LEU A 790 -11.09 -2.37 -3.49
CA LEU A 790 -12.37 -2.75 -4.10
C LEU A 790 -12.48 -2.42 -5.61
N ASN A 791 -11.61 -1.53 -6.13
CA ASN A 791 -11.72 -1.01 -7.50
C ASN A 791 -10.69 -1.59 -8.48
N PHE A 792 -9.91 -2.59 -8.07
CA PHE A 792 -8.89 -3.22 -8.90
C PHE A 792 -9.34 -4.62 -9.32
N SER A 793 -9.28 -4.93 -10.61
CA SER A 793 -9.48 -6.29 -11.12
C SER A 793 -8.12 -6.99 -11.23
N ILE A 794 -8.02 -8.23 -10.73
CA ILE A 794 -6.79 -9.02 -10.77
C ILE A 794 -6.87 -10.02 -11.93
N SER A 795 -5.79 -10.17 -12.70
CA SER A 795 -5.76 -11.16 -13.78
C SER A 795 -5.81 -12.60 -13.23
N ARG A 796 -6.36 -13.53 -14.00
CA ARG A 796 -6.34 -14.97 -13.68
C ARG A 796 -4.92 -15.51 -13.45
N LYS A 797 -3.93 -14.98 -14.18
CA LYS A 797 -2.51 -15.30 -13.98
C LYS A 797 -2.02 -14.90 -12.58
N GLN A 798 -2.40 -13.70 -12.12
CA GLN A 798 -2.09 -13.23 -10.76
C GLN A 798 -2.85 -14.03 -9.69
N LEU A 799 -4.10 -14.43 -9.95
CA LEU A 799 -4.87 -15.30 -9.05
C LEU A 799 -4.16 -16.63 -8.77
N LEU A 800 -3.63 -17.27 -9.83
CA LEU A 800 -2.99 -18.59 -9.74
C LEU A 800 -1.51 -18.54 -9.33
N HIS A 801 -0.85 -17.39 -9.47
CA HIS A 801 0.59 -17.24 -9.19
C HIS A 801 1.04 -17.71 -7.80
N PRO A 802 0.33 -17.41 -6.68
CA PRO A 802 0.74 -17.85 -5.35
C PRO A 802 0.62 -19.35 -5.13
N PHE A 803 -0.09 -20.07 -6.01
CA PHE A 803 -0.39 -21.50 -5.89
C PHE A 803 0.15 -22.30 -7.10
N PRO A 804 1.49 -22.37 -7.28
CA PRO A 804 2.07 -23.12 -8.41
C PRO A 804 1.82 -24.63 -8.33
N GLU A 805 1.63 -25.15 -7.13
CA GLU A 805 1.47 -26.59 -6.84
C GLU A 805 0.00 -26.97 -6.58
N LEU A 806 -0.94 -26.11 -6.96
CA LEU A 806 -2.37 -26.39 -6.79
C LEU A 806 -2.79 -27.61 -7.61
N GLU A 807 -3.65 -28.45 -7.04
CA GLU A 807 -4.19 -29.62 -7.74
C GLU A 807 -4.85 -29.24 -9.09
N PRO A 808 -4.71 -30.06 -10.15
CA PRO A 808 -5.06 -29.66 -11.51
C PRO A 808 -6.52 -29.27 -11.75
N ASN A 809 -7.49 -29.93 -11.11
CA ASN A 809 -8.91 -29.68 -11.35
C ASN A 809 -9.35 -28.32 -10.79
N LEU A 810 -8.97 -28.01 -9.55
CA LEU A 810 -9.22 -26.71 -8.94
C LEU A 810 -8.40 -25.60 -9.62
N ARG A 811 -7.19 -25.91 -10.10
CA ARG A 811 -6.40 -24.95 -10.90
C ARG A 811 -7.11 -24.60 -12.21
N GLU A 812 -7.63 -25.60 -12.92
CA GLU A 812 -8.40 -25.39 -14.14
C GLU A 812 -9.67 -24.60 -13.83
N LEU A 813 -10.41 -24.97 -12.78
CA LEU A 813 -11.61 -24.24 -12.35
C LEU A 813 -11.31 -22.76 -12.10
N LEU A 814 -10.31 -22.44 -11.28
CA LEU A 814 -9.94 -21.05 -10.96
C LEU A 814 -9.39 -20.28 -12.16
N SER A 815 -8.91 -20.94 -13.22
CA SER A 815 -8.49 -20.29 -14.46
C SER A 815 -9.66 -19.66 -15.24
N HIS A 816 -10.90 -20.04 -14.92
CA HIS A 816 -12.15 -19.49 -15.49
C HIS A 816 -12.88 -18.52 -14.55
N ALA A 817 -12.27 -18.18 -13.41
CA ALA A 817 -12.86 -17.28 -12.44
C ALA A 817 -13.16 -15.88 -13.01
N VAL A 818 -14.23 -15.28 -12.50
CA VAL A 818 -14.67 -13.91 -12.78
C VAL A 818 -14.82 -13.13 -11.47
N ASP A 819 -15.03 -11.82 -11.57
CA ASP A 819 -15.07 -10.89 -10.41
C ASP A 819 -13.88 -11.08 -9.45
N ILE A 820 -12.66 -11.14 -10.00
CA ILE A 820 -11.45 -11.38 -9.20
C ILE A 820 -11.02 -10.08 -8.52
N LYS A 821 -11.24 -9.99 -7.21
CA LYS A 821 -11.03 -8.77 -6.42
C LYS A 821 -9.95 -8.95 -5.34
N PRO A 822 -9.05 -7.97 -5.15
CA PRO A 822 -8.06 -8.02 -4.10
C PRO A 822 -8.62 -7.56 -2.76
N TRP A 823 -8.45 -8.39 -1.74
CA TRP A 823 -8.80 -8.07 -0.36
C TRP A 823 -7.53 -7.81 0.45
N ARG A 824 -7.08 -6.55 0.45
CA ARG A 824 -5.92 -6.12 1.26
C ARG A 824 -6.30 -6.12 2.74
N LEU A 825 -5.50 -6.82 3.53
CA LEU A 825 -5.71 -7.00 4.95
C LEU A 825 -4.82 -6.05 5.74
N TYR A 826 -5.40 -5.40 6.75
CA TYR A 826 -4.69 -4.54 7.67
C TYR A 826 -4.79 -5.13 9.07
N VAL A 827 -3.70 -5.04 9.82
CA VAL A 827 -3.69 -5.39 11.24
C VAL A 827 -3.55 -4.11 12.03
N HIS A 828 -4.35 -3.96 13.07
CA HIS A 828 -4.24 -2.85 14.01
C HIS A 828 -4.38 -3.33 15.46
N LYS A 829 -4.02 -2.46 16.41
CA LYS A 829 -4.19 -2.71 17.85
C LYS A 829 -5.67 -2.67 18.23
N PRO A 830 -6.16 -3.53 19.16
CA PRO A 830 -7.53 -3.42 19.69
C PRO A 830 -7.84 -1.98 20.17
N TYR A 831 -9.06 -1.50 19.94
CA TYR A 831 -9.45 -0.15 20.32
C TYR A 831 -9.67 -0.02 21.83
N ALA A 832 -9.20 1.09 22.41
CA ALA A 832 -9.34 1.39 23.83
C ALA A 832 -10.80 1.52 24.26
N TYR A 833 -11.67 2.01 23.36
CA TYR A 833 -13.13 2.11 23.53
C TYR A 833 -13.81 2.04 22.16
N TRP A 834 -15.11 1.76 22.15
CA TRP A 834 -15.97 1.64 20.97
C TRP A 834 -16.99 2.78 20.85
N GLN A 835 -17.11 3.59 21.90
CA GLN A 835 -18.09 4.66 21.99
C GLN A 835 -17.53 5.91 22.67
N ARG A 836 -18.13 7.06 22.37
CA ARG A 836 -17.95 8.32 23.10
C ARG A 836 -19.24 9.14 23.01
N ALA A 837 -19.80 9.49 24.16
CA ALA A 837 -21.01 10.31 24.29
C ALA A 837 -22.20 9.74 23.47
N ARG A 838 -22.51 10.32 22.31
CA ARG A 838 -23.63 9.89 21.43
C ARG A 838 -23.20 9.07 20.22
N LEU A 839 -21.91 8.71 20.12
CA LEU A 839 -21.34 8.03 18.96
C LEU A 839 -20.78 6.65 19.34
N CYS A 840 -21.10 5.60 18.58
CA CYS A 840 -20.46 4.29 18.70
C CYS A 840 -20.07 3.68 17.35
N LEU A 841 -19.25 2.62 17.39
CA LEU A 841 -18.85 1.80 16.25
C LEU A 841 -19.53 0.43 16.31
N LEU A 842 -19.77 -0.18 15.15
CA LEU A 842 -20.40 -1.50 15.05
C LEU A 842 -19.65 -2.43 14.07
N GLY A 843 -19.57 -3.72 14.39
CA GLY A 843 -19.03 -4.75 13.51
C GLY A 843 -17.54 -4.54 13.18
N ASP A 844 -17.18 -4.69 11.90
CA ASP A 844 -15.80 -4.49 11.44
C ASP A 844 -15.26 -3.05 11.65
N ALA A 845 -16.16 -2.09 11.89
CA ALA A 845 -15.79 -0.73 12.29
C ALA A 845 -15.23 -0.69 13.72
N ALA A 846 -15.71 -1.58 14.61
CA ALA A 846 -15.34 -1.66 16.02
C ALA A 846 -14.21 -2.68 16.28
N HIS A 847 -14.01 -3.64 15.38
CA HIS A 847 -12.92 -4.62 15.45
C HIS A 847 -12.41 -4.95 14.02
N PRO A 848 -11.10 -5.02 13.76
CA PRO A 848 -10.62 -5.37 12.42
C PRO A 848 -11.02 -6.81 12.10
N MET A 849 -11.53 -7.05 10.89
CA MET A 849 -11.66 -8.41 10.41
C MET A 849 -10.30 -9.02 10.08
N LEU A 850 -10.00 -10.16 10.68
CA LEU A 850 -9.11 -11.16 10.09
C LEU A 850 -9.98 -12.10 9.23
N PRO A 851 -9.70 -12.24 7.94
CA PRO A 851 -10.62 -12.85 6.96
C PRO A 851 -10.60 -14.38 6.98
N ASP A 852 -9.73 -14.96 7.78
CA ASP A 852 -9.52 -16.40 7.92
C ASP A 852 -10.72 -17.13 8.54
N GLN A 853 -11.67 -16.36 9.10
CA GLN A 853 -13.00 -16.80 9.50
C GLN A 853 -14.04 -15.75 9.07
N SER A 854 -15.04 -16.17 8.27
CA SER A 854 -16.19 -15.35 7.86
C SER A 854 -17.16 -15.13 9.03
N GLN A 855 -16.73 -14.39 10.05
CA GLN A 855 -17.53 -14.10 11.27
C GLN A 855 -17.92 -12.62 11.41
N GLY A 856 -17.36 -11.72 10.59
CA GLY A 856 -17.60 -10.29 10.71
C GLY A 856 -19.06 -9.87 10.48
N ALA A 857 -19.78 -10.55 9.58
CA ALA A 857 -21.20 -10.29 9.36
C ALA A 857 -22.06 -10.77 10.54
N CYS A 858 -21.77 -11.96 11.08
CA CYS A 858 -22.43 -12.47 12.28
C CYS A 858 -22.22 -11.52 13.48
N GLN A 859 -21.00 -11.00 13.65
CA GLN A 859 -20.70 -10.00 14.69
C GLN A 859 -21.49 -8.71 14.49
N ALA A 860 -21.59 -8.19 13.27
CA ALA A 860 -22.37 -6.98 13.00
C ALA A 860 -23.87 -7.18 13.24
N ILE A 861 -24.43 -8.35 12.92
CA ILE A 861 -25.82 -8.71 13.22
C ILE A 861 -26.04 -8.79 14.73
N GLU A 862 -25.13 -9.45 15.47
CA GLU A 862 -25.19 -9.50 16.94
C GLU A 862 -25.06 -8.11 17.59
N ASP A 863 -24.19 -7.25 17.06
CA ASP A 863 -24.00 -5.88 17.54
C ASP A 863 -25.26 -5.03 17.30
N ALA A 864 -25.85 -5.12 16.11
CA ALA A 864 -27.11 -4.47 15.78
C ALA A 864 -28.25 -4.93 16.69
N ALA A 865 -28.35 -6.23 16.97
CA ALA A 865 -29.31 -6.78 17.91
C ALA A 865 -29.11 -6.23 19.32
N ALA A 866 -27.85 -6.13 19.80
CA ALA A 866 -27.54 -5.58 21.11
C ALA A 866 -28.03 -4.12 21.25
N LEU A 867 -27.75 -3.29 20.24
CA LEU A 867 -28.22 -1.89 20.21
C LEU A 867 -29.77 -1.82 20.19
N GLY A 868 -30.42 -2.67 19.39
CA GLY A 868 -31.89 -2.74 19.35
C GLY A 868 -32.52 -3.16 20.68
N ILE A 869 -31.88 -4.06 21.44
CA ILE A 869 -32.34 -4.49 22.77
C ILE A 869 -32.10 -3.39 23.80
N ILE A 870 -30.87 -2.84 23.86
CA ILE A 870 -30.47 -1.83 24.86
C ILE A 870 -31.32 -0.56 24.73
N PHE A 871 -31.55 -0.09 23.51
CA PHE A 871 -32.40 1.08 23.27
C PHE A 871 -33.87 0.71 23.08
N GLY A 872 -34.25 -0.54 23.26
CA GLY A 872 -35.63 -1.00 23.15
C GLY A 872 -36.48 -0.68 24.40
N PRO A 873 -37.80 -0.91 24.33
CA PRO A 873 -38.75 -0.53 25.39
C PRO A 873 -38.56 -1.26 26.73
N GLY A 874 -37.75 -2.33 26.77
CA GLY A 874 -37.40 -3.04 28.01
C GLY A 874 -36.46 -2.25 28.93
N TYR A 875 -35.81 -1.21 28.42
CA TYR A 875 -34.83 -0.41 29.15
C TYR A 875 -35.02 1.09 28.92
N SER A 876 -34.63 1.91 29.90
CA SER A 876 -34.79 3.38 29.85
C SER A 876 -33.52 4.13 29.42
N PHE A 877 -32.65 3.49 28.63
CA PHE A 877 -31.39 4.09 28.14
C PHE A 877 -31.59 5.23 27.12
N THR A 878 -32.80 5.42 26.58
CA THR A 878 -33.11 6.60 25.74
C THR A 878 -32.96 7.93 26.49
N ASN A 879 -33.07 7.93 27.82
CA ASN A 879 -32.83 9.11 28.67
C ASN A 879 -31.34 9.40 28.91
N ASN A 880 -30.47 8.41 28.65
CA ASN A 880 -29.02 8.55 28.79
C ASN A 880 -28.32 7.63 27.78
N VAL A 881 -28.16 8.14 26.56
CA VAL A 881 -27.55 7.40 25.44
C VAL A 881 -26.14 6.93 25.76
N GLY A 882 -25.34 7.76 26.45
CA GLY A 882 -23.97 7.40 26.85
C GLY A 882 -23.92 6.15 27.74
N ALA A 883 -24.77 6.07 28.76
CA ALA A 883 -24.86 4.89 29.63
C ALA A 883 -25.29 3.62 28.86
N GLY A 884 -26.19 3.76 27.89
CA GLY A 884 -26.58 2.65 27.00
C GLY A 884 -25.41 2.17 26.13
N LEU A 885 -24.63 3.10 25.58
CA LEU A 885 -23.46 2.77 24.76
C LEU A 885 -22.31 2.15 25.59
N GLU A 886 -22.12 2.56 26.84
CA GLU A 886 -21.21 1.91 27.78
C GLU A 886 -21.60 0.46 28.07
N LEU A 887 -22.90 0.19 28.21
CA LEU A 887 -23.41 -1.19 28.34
C LEU A 887 -23.16 -2.00 27.07
N TYR A 888 -23.44 -1.42 25.89
CA TYR A 888 -23.16 -2.04 24.59
C TYR A 888 -21.69 -2.46 24.47
N GLU A 889 -20.76 -1.55 24.75
CA GLU A 889 -19.33 -1.83 24.68
C GLU A 889 -18.92 -2.95 25.64
N ARG A 890 -19.34 -2.87 26.91
CA ARG A 890 -19.02 -3.85 27.96
C ARG A 890 -19.44 -5.27 27.59
N ILE A 891 -20.59 -5.43 26.95
CA ILE A 891 -21.14 -6.73 26.56
C ILE A 891 -20.46 -7.25 25.29
N ARG A 892 -20.27 -6.39 24.30
CA ARG A 892 -19.88 -6.82 22.94
C ARG A 892 -18.38 -6.92 22.74
N LYS A 893 -17.60 -5.99 23.29
CA LYS A 893 -16.15 -5.90 23.09
C LYS A 893 -15.37 -7.15 23.54
N PRO A 894 -15.65 -7.78 24.71
CA PRO A 894 -14.95 -9.00 25.12
C PRO A 894 -15.22 -10.18 24.17
N ARG A 895 -16.49 -10.36 23.78
CA ARG A 895 -16.89 -11.45 22.88
C ARG A 895 -16.29 -11.28 21.48
N ALA A 896 -16.36 -10.07 20.93
CA ALA A 896 -15.79 -9.80 19.62
C ALA A 896 -14.28 -10.01 19.57
N SER A 897 -13.56 -9.64 20.64
CA SER A 897 -12.12 -9.85 20.77
C SER A 897 -11.73 -11.34 20.73
N ARG A 898 -12.53 -12.22 21.36
CA ARG A 898 -12.29 -13.67 21.36
C ARG A 898 -12.54 -14.32 20.00
N VAL A 899 -13.57 -13.87 19.28
CA VAL A 899 -13.81 -14.29 17.89
C VAL A 899 -12.66 -13.86 16.98
N GLN A 900 -12.16 -12.63 17.11
CA GLN A 900 -11.01 -12.16 16.33
C GLN A 900 -9.73 -12.95 16.64
N ALA A 901 -9.49 -13.28 17.92
CA ALA A 901 -8.37 -14.13 18.28
C ALA A 901 -8.47 -15.52 17.64
N ALA A 902 -9.67 -16.12 17.59
CA ALA A 902 -9.88 -17.40 16.92
C ALA A 902 -9.60 -17.31 15.41
N SER A 903 -10.03 -16.23 14.75
CA SER A 903 -9.72 -15.97 13.35
C SER A 903 -8.21 -15.81 13.11
N ALA A 904 -7.52 -15.05 13.98
CA ALA A 904 -6.07 -14.84 13.89
C ALA A 904 -5.25 -16.14 13.90
N ARG A 905 -5.66 -17.12 14.72
CA ARG A 905 -4.97 -18.42 14.81
C ARG A 905 -5.28 -19.31 13.60
N ALA A 906 -6.54 -19.31 13.16
CA ALA A 906 -6.98 -20.04 11.96
C ALA A 906 -6.31 -19.57 10.66
N ARG A 907 -5.66 -18.39 10.68
CA ARG A 907 -4.85 -17.87 9.57
C ARG A 907 -3.69 -18.76 9.19
N GLU A 908 -2.91 -19.14 10.18
CA GLU A 908 -1.66 -19.91 9.99
C GLU A 908 -1.86 -21.39 10.27
N ASN A 909 -2.89 -21.74 11.03
CA ASN A 909 -3.20 -23.12 11.39
C ASN A 909 -4.71 -23.37 11.36
N LEU A 910 -5.20 -23.99 10.29
CA LEU A 910 -6.62 -24.26 10.07
C LEU A 910 -7.21 -25.20 11.13
N SER A 911 -6.40 -26.03 11.80
CA SER A 911 -6.87 -26.86 12.93
C SER A 911 -7.36 -26.01 14.11
N GLU A 912 -7.00 -24.73 14.18
CA GLU A 912 -7.48 -23.78 15.18
C GLU A 912 -8.79 -23.06 14.80
N ARG A 913 -9.34 -23.37 13.62
CA ARG A 913 -10.66 -22.86 13.20
C ARG A 913 -11.76 -23.47 14.06
N ILE A 914 -12.72 -22.64 14.52
CA ILE A 914 -13.93 -23.10 15.22
C ILE A 914 -14.58 -24.25 14.42
N GLY A 915 -14.93 -25.36 15.05
CA GLY A 915 -15.29 -26.61 14.34
C GLY A 915 -14.11 -27.59 14.31
N PHE A 916 -13.12 -27.40 13.41
CA PHE A 916 -11.91 -28.25 13.38
C PHE A 916 -11.15 -28.25 14.71
N SER A 917 -11.18 -27.15 15.45
CA SER A 917 -10.60 -27.01 16.79
C SER A 917 -11.19 -27.96 17.84
N SER A 918 -12.37 -28.53 17.57
CA SER A 918 -13.02 -29.54 18.41
C SER A 918 -12.51 -30.96 18.12
N GLN A 919 -11.81 -31.20 17.00
CA GLN A 919 -11.28 -32.51 16.60
C GLN A 919 -9.90 -32.81 17.20
N LYS A 920 -9.77 -32.71 18.53
CA LYS A 920 -8.47 -32.86 19.24
C LYS A 920 -7.77 -34.20 19.05
N LYS A 921 -8.48 -35.23 18.56
CA LYS A 921 -7.95 -36.58 18.27
C LYS A 921 -7.46 -36.74 16.82
N SER A 922 -7.67 -35.75 15.96
CA SER A 922 -7.21 -35.79 14.57
C SER A 922 -5.68 -35.69 14.51
N HIS A 923 -5.04 -36.49 13.65
CA HIS A 923 -3.59 -36.41 13.40
C HIS A 923 -3.16 -35.06 12.81
N LEU A 924 -4.10 -34.29 12.25
CA LEU A 924 -3.90 -32.94 11.74
C LEU A 924 -4.00 -31.86 12.83
N TYR A 925 -4.52 -32.22 14.02
CA TYR A 925 -4.61 -31.32 15.17
C TYR A 925 -3.21 -31.14 15.76
N GLN A 926 -2.51 -30.11 15.28
CA GLN A 926 -1.17 -29.75 15.72
C GLN A 926 -1.24 -28.41 16.45
N VAL A 927 -1.01 -28.41 17.75
CA VAL A 927 -0.74 -27.19 18.51
C VAL A 927 0.77 -27.07 18.57
N ALA A 928 1.35 -26.25 17.68
CA ALA A 928 2.80 -26.03 17.69
C ALA A 928 3.17 -25.05 18.82
N ASP A 929 4.03 -25.49 19.74
CA ASP A 929 4.65 -24.64 20.80
C ASP A 929 5.47 -23.46 20.23
N GLU A 930 5.78 -23.48 18.92
CA GLU A 930 6.58 -22.44 18.27
C GLU A 930 5.78 -21.43 17.43
N CYS A 931 4.59 -21.78 16.90
CA CYS A 931 3.81 -20.88 16.04
C CYS A 931 3.02 -19.80 16.82
N GLN A 932 2.74 -20.00 18.11
CA GLN A 932 2.09 -18.98 18.93
C GLN A 932 2.94 -17.70 19.11
N LYS A 933 4.25 -17.77 18.80
CA LYS A 933 5.19 -16.65 18.98
C LYS A 933 5.10 -15.55 17.92
N LYS A 934 4.39 -15.73 16.79
CA LYS A 934 4.42 -14.77 15.65
C LYS A 934 3.22 -13.83 15.53
N SER A 935 2.09 -14.08 16.20
CA SER A 935 0.95 -13.15 16.22
C SER A 935 0.97 -12.28 17.48
N HIS A 936 1.66 -11.14 17.42
CA HIS A 936 1.86 -10.23 18.56
C HIS A 936 0.61 -9.43 19.00
N LEU A 937 -0.54 -9.56 18.33
CA LEU A 937 -1.70 -8.65 18.53
C LEU A 937 -2.97 -9.32 19.07
N TYR A 938 -3.15 -10.63 18.90
CA TYR A 938 -4.34 -11.35 19.38
C TYR A 938 -3.94 -12.73 19.95
N GLN A 939 -3.47 -12.73 21.19
CA GLN A 939 -3.12 -13.96 21.92
C GLN A 939 -4.27 -14.37 22.85
N VAL A 940 -4.54 -15.67 22.96
CA VAL A 940 -5.40 -16.19 24.03
C VAL A 940 -4.49 -16.54 25.19
N ALA A 941 -4.62 -15.83 26.30
CA ALA A 941 -3.72 -15.97 27.46
C ALA A 941 -3.83 -17.34 28.15
N ASP A 942 -4.91 -18.10 27.91
CA ASP A 942 -5.14 -19.45 28.43
C ASP A 942 -5.78 -20.31 27.33
N GLU A 943 -5.13 -21.41 26.94
CA GLU A 943 -5.64 -22.39 25.97
C GLU A 943 -7.04 -22.93 26.34
N CYS A 944 -7.39 -22.95 27.62
CA CYS A 944 -8.72 -23.36 28.10
C CYS A 944 -9.82 -22.32 27.83
N GLN A 945 -9.47 -21.10 27.42
CA GLN A 945 -10.39 -19.99 27.10
C GLN A 945 -10.68 -19.86 25.59
N LYS A 946 -10.17 -20.81 24.78
CA LYS A 946 -10.47 -20.90 23.34
C LYS A 946 -11.99 -20.98 23.13
N LEU A 947 -12.51 -20.07 22.30
CA LEU A 947 -13.92 -20.01 21.93
C LEU A 947 -14.32 -21.31 21.21
N THR A 948 -15.30 -22.04 21.74
CA THR A 948 -15.79 -23.29 21.14
C THR A 948 -16.99 -23.05 20.23
N ILE A 949 -17.36 -24.07 19.44
CA ILE A 949 -18.57 -24.03 18.59
C ILE A 949 -19.85 -24.05 19.45
N GLU A 950 -19.81 -24.65 20.64
CA GLU A 950 -20.89 -24.58 21.61
C GLU A 950 -21.07 -23.14 22.12
N GLU A 951 -19.99 -22.54 22.61
CA GLU A 951 -20.03 -21.21 23.22
C GLU A 951 -20.42 -20.10 22.22
N ILE A 952 -20.04 -20.24 20.95
CA ILE A 952 -20.45 -19.26 19.94
C ILE A 952 -21.95 -19.35 19.65
N ASN A 953 -22.56 -20.54 19.64
CA ASN A 953 -23.96 -20.76 19.22
C ASN A 953 -24.98 -20.79 20.36
N GLU A 954 -24.57 -21.11 21.59
CA GLU A 954 -25.44 -21.15 22.78
C GLU A 954 -25.57 -19.79 23.48
N TYR A 955 -24.83 -18.78 23.01
CA TYR A 955 -24.82 -17.46 23.62
C TYR A 955 -26.19 -16.78 23.58
N ASP A 956 -26.69 -16.39 24.76
CA ASP A 956 -27.93 -15.65 24.95
C ASP A 956 -27.64 -14.16 25.24
N LEU A 957 -27.88 -13.33 24.23
CA LEU A 957 -27.67 -11.88 24.33
C LEU A 957 -28.71 -11.20 25.23
N HIS A 958 -29.96 -11.68 25.28
CA HIS A 958 -30.98 -11.10 26.14
C HIS A 958 -30.62 -11.30 27.61
N GLN A 959 -30.22 -12.53 27.97
CA GLN A 959 -29.81 -12.86 29.33
C GLN A 959 -28.56 -12.07 29.74
N HIS A 960 -27.58 -11.93 28.85
CA HIS A 960 -26.36 -11.17 29.15
C HIS A 960 -26.64 -9.67 29.35
N ILE A 961 -27.48 -9.05 28.50
CA ILE A 961 -27.91 -7.66 28.70
C ILE A 961 -28.69 -7.52 30.00
N ALA A 962 -29.63 -8.42 30.28
CA ALA A 962 -30.43 -8.37 31.50
C ALA A 962 -29.57 -8.55 32.78
N ALA A 963 -28.49 -9.34 32.72
CA ALA A 963 -27.57 -9.51 33.84
C ALA A 963 -26.74 -8.25 34.10
N GLU A 964 -26.21 -7.61 33.05
CA GLU A 964 -25.28 -6.48 33.13
C GLU A 964 -25.97 -5.10 33.22
N ALA A 965 -27.23 -4.98 32.77
CA ALA A 965 -27.95 -3.71 32.81
C ALA A 965 -28.19 -3.25 34.26
N PRO A 966 -27.82 -2.01 34.64
CA PRO A 966 -28.06 -1.53 36.00
C PRO A 966 -29.56 -1.49 36.33
N PRO A 967 -29.98 -1.83 37.57
CA PRO A 967 -31.39 -1.86 37.95
C PRO A 967 -32.15 -0.57 37.66
N ALA A 968 -31.51 0.59 37.79
CA ALA A 968 -32.09 1.91 37.53
C ALA A 968 -32.57 2.10 36.09
N TYR A 969 -32.05 1.32 35.14
CA TYR A 969 -32.42 1.39 33.72
C TYR A 969 -33.37 0.27 33.28
N ARG A 970 -33.74 -0.66 34.18
CA ARG A 970 -34.65 -1.77 33.87
C ARG A 970 -36.10 -1.32 34.03
N VAL A 971 -36.92 -1.52 32.99
CA VAL A 971 -38.36 -1.30 33.10
C VAL A 971 -38.98 -2.59 33.66
N LEU A 972 -39.21 -2.61 34.98
CA LEU A 972 -39.56 -3.80 35.79
C LEU A 972 -40.67 -4.68 35.19
N GLN A 973 -41.69 -4.11 34.51
CA GLN A 973 -42.77 -4.89 33.91
C GLN A 973 -42.46 -5.56 32.55
N LEU A 974 -41.42 -5.10 31.83
CA LEU A 974 -41.07 -5.58 30.47
C LEU A 974 -39.75 -6.37 30.45
N ALA A 975 -38.78 -5.99 31.28
CA ALA A 975 -37.51 -6.72 31.42
C ALA A 975 -37.73 -8.13 31.99
N GLU A 976 -38.69 -8.32 32.90
CA GLU A 976 -39.05 -9.64 33.46
C GLU A 976 -39.80 -10.53 32.45
N LYS A 977 -40.53 -9.93 31.50
CA LYS A 977 -41.26 -10.63 30.45
C LYS A 977 -40.32 -11.22 29.38
N TRP A 978 -39.14 -10.63 29.21
CA TRP A 978 -38.07 -11.13 28.33
C TRP A 978 -37.04 -11.98 29.07
N ALA A 979 -37.10 -12.01 30.41
CA ALA A 979 -36.30 -12.87 31.28
C ALA A 979 -37.05 -14.15 31.74
N SER A 980 -38.29 -14.37 31.30
CA SER A 980 -39.07 -15.57 31.60
C SER A 980 -39.03 -16.57 30.42
N PRO A 981 -38.65 -17.85 30.64
CA PRO A 981 -38.63 -18.87 29.60
C PRO A 981 -40.04 -19.33 29.26
N CYS A 982 -40.25 -19.77 28.01
CA CYS A 982 -41.28 -20.77 27.73
C CYS A 982 -41.09 -21.96 28.68
N VAL A 983 -42.08 -22.14 29.57
CA VAL A 983 -42.57 -23.37 30.21
C VAL A 983 -42.39 -24.56 29.23
N GLU A 984 -41.83 -25.73 29.53
CA GLU A 984 -41.89 -26.68 30.67
C GLU A 984 -40.61 -27.56 30.57
N SER A 985 -39.80 -27.81 31.60
CA SER A 985 -40.05 -28.76 32.69
C SER A 985 -38.91 -28.65 33.71
N LYS A 986 -39.25 -28.50 34.99
CA LYS A 986 -38.30 -28.59 36.10
C LYS A 986 -38.00 -30.06 36.38
N GLN A 987 -36.72 -30.44 36.39
CA GLN A 987 -36.17 -31.36 37.38
C GLN A 987 -34.81 -30.83 37.82
N GLU A 988 -34.73 -30.43 39.10
CA GLU A 988 -33.49 -30.21 39.81
C GLU A 988 -32.69 -31.53 39.88
N PRO A 989 -31.35 -31.51 39.76
CA PRO A 989 -30.55 -32.50 40.42
C PRO A 989 -30.05 -31.92 41.75
N MET A 990 -30.72 -32.37 42.80
CA MET A 990 -30.17 -32.80 44.08
C MET A 990 -28.67 -32.57 44.30
N MET A 991 -28.38 -31.87 45.39
CA MET A 991 -27.26 -32.17 46.28
C MET A 991 -27.28 -33.67 46.59
N GLY A 992 -26.42 -34.44 45.94
CA GLY A 992 -26.25 -35.87 46.20
C GLY A 992 -25.17 -36.38 45.29
N GLU A 993 -24.06 -36.83 45.89
CA GLU A 993 -22.96 -37.51 45.19
C GLU A 993 -22.23 -36.66 44.14
N ASN A 994 -21.32 -35.79 44.60
CA ASN A 994 -20.01 -35.70 43.95
C ASN A 994 -18.98 -35.00 44.84
N LEU A 995 -18.79 -35.57 46.04
CA LEU A 995 -17.50 -35.51 46.75
C LEU A 995 -16.33 -36.03 45.87
N LEU A 996 -16.64 -36.66 44.73
CA LEU A 996 -15.69 -37.08 43.70
C LEU A 996 -15.29 -35.97 42.71
N LEU A 997 -16.07 -34.89 42.52
CA LEU A 997 -15.62 -33.73 41.73
C LEU A 997 -14.60 -32.90 42.53
N TYR A 998 -14.72 -32.92 43.86
CA TYR A 998 -13.78 -32.31 44.80
C TYR A 998 -12.42 -33.03 44.85
N SER A 999 -12.37 -34.33 44.55
CA SER A 999 -11.13 -35.13 44.55
C SER A 999 -10.51 -35.33 43.16
N ARG A 1000 -11.29 -35.31 42.07
CA ARG A 1000 -10.77 -35.52 40.69
C ARG A 1000 -10.09 -34.30 40.07
N ASN A 1001 -10.52 -33.08 40.41
CA ASN A 1001 -9.88 -31.84 39.92
C ASN A 1001 -8.59 -31.48 40.67
N ALA A 1002 -8.22 -32.26 41.70
CA ALA A 1002 -7.02 -32.05 42.52
C ALA A 1002 -5.68 -32.32 41.81
N ARG A 1003 -5.67 -32.76 40.54
CA ARG A 1003 -4.45 -33.18 39.83
C ARG A 1003 -3.75 -32.09 38.99
N ARG A 1004 -4.33 -30.89 38.83
CA ARG A 1004 -3.67 -29.78 38.11
C ARG A 1004 -3.15 -28.63 38.99
N THR A 1005 -3.48 -28.63 40.29
CA THR A 1005 -3.07 -27.58 41.26
C THR A 1005 -2.68 -28.15 42.64
N ASN A 1006 -2.08 -29.34 42.65
CA ASN A 1006 -1.57 -30.01 43.86
C ASN A 1006 -2.54 -30.03 45.08
N GLY A 1007 -3.84 -30.14 44.80
CA GLY A 1007 -4.88 -30.34 45.81
C GLY A 1007 -5.32 -29.12 46.63
N SER A 1008 -5.08 -27.87 46.19
CA SER A 1008 -5.58 -26.69 46.92
C SER A 1008 -6.88 -26.13 46.30
N ALA A 1009 -8.01 -26.40 46.95
CA ALA A 1009 -9.31 -25.79 46.64
C ALA A 1009 -9.26 -24.25 46.72
N LEU A 1010 -8.37 -23.71 47.56
CA LEU A 1010 -8.16 -22.27 47.74
C LEU A 1010 -7.56 -21.60 46.49
N LEU A 1011 -6.59 -22.24 45.81
CA LEU A 1011 -5.98 -21.69 44.59
C LEU A 1011 -7.01 -21.57 43.47
N TRP A 1012 -7.86 -22.58 43.31
CA TRP A 1012 -8.91 -22.61 42.30
C TRP A 1012 -10.00 -21.58 42.58
N ALA A 1013 -10.47 -21.51 43.83
CA ALA A 1013 -11.43 -20.48 44.25
C ALA A 1013 -10.87 -19.06 44.05
N SER A 1014 -9.57 -18.87 44.24
CA SER A 1014 -8.89 -17.57 44.06
C SER A 1014 -8.73 -17.15 42.61
N LYS A 1015 -8.43 -18.09 41.70
CA LYS A 1015 -8.33 -17.82 40.25
C LYS A 1015 -9.68 -17.43 39.61
N HIS A 1016 -10.79 -17.92 40.16
CA HIS A 1016 -12.13 -17.80 39.57
C HIS A 1016 -13.12 -16.94 40.38
N GLY A 1017 -12.68 -16.34 41.49
CA GLY A 1017 -13.49 -15.38 42.25
C GLY A 1017 -14.55 -16.02 43.15
N TYR A 1018 -14.45 -17.30 43.51
CA TYR A 1018 -15.45 -18.00 44.33
C TYR A 1018 -15.27 -17.73 45.83
N VAL A 1019 -15.88 -16.64 46.30
CA VAL A 1019 -15.76 -16.12 47.67
C VAL A 1019 -16.11 -17.16 48.76
N ASN A 1020 -17.23 -17.87 48.63
CA ASN A 1020 -17.67 -18.83 49.65
C ASN A 1020 -16.78 -20.09 49.70
N ALA A 1021 -16.33 -20.57 48.53
CA ALA A 1021 -15.40 -21.69 48.44
C ALA A 1021 -14.01 -21.34 48.99
N ALA A 1022 -13.53 -20.11 48.74
CA ALA A 1022 -12.29 -19.60 49.33
C ALA A 1022 -12.39 -19.50 50.85
N ARG A 1023 -13.51 -19.00 51.39
CA ARG A 1023 -13.76 -18.87 52.84
C ARG A 1023 -13.79 -20.23 53.55
N GLN A 1024 -14.47 -21.23 52.98
CA GLN A 1024 -14.52 -22.58 53.55
C GLN A 1024 -13.17 -23.31 53.47
N SER A 1025 -12.40 -23.07 52.41
CA SER A 1025 -11.05 -23.63 52.26
C SER A 1025 -10.06 -23.03 53.27
N LEU A 1026 -10.18 -21.74 53.58
CA LEU A 1026 -9.36 -21.06 54.60
C LEU A 1026 -9.70 -21.53 56.04
N ALA A 1027 -10.95 -21.89 56.32
CA ALA A 1027 -11.38 -22.37 57.63
C ALA A 1027 -10.97 -23.82 57.94
N SER A 1028 -10.76 -24.64 56.90
CA SER A 1028 -10.44 -26.07 57.04
C SER A 1028 -8.95 -26.41 56.99
N LEU A 1029 -8.11 -25.53 56.44
CA LEU A 1029 -6.67 -25.74 56.27
C LEU A 1029 -5.88 -24.73 57.12
N GLY A 1030 -5.46 -25.12 58.31
CA GLY A 1030 -4.69 -24.29 59.25
C GLY A 1030 -3.28 -23.87 58.80
N SER A 1031 -2.92 -23.98 57.51
CA SER A 1031 -1.67 -23.40 56.98
C SER A 1031 -1.76 -23.07 55.49
N ILE A 1032 -1.20 -21.93 55.10
CA ILE A 1032 -1.38 -21.29 53.79
C ILE A 1032 -0.23 -21.61 52.82
N GLN A 1033 0.50 -22.68 53.11
CA GLN A 1033 1.81 -22.94 52.51
C GLN A 1033 1.80 -23.52 51.09
N LYS A 1034 0.64 -23.80 50.48
CA LYS A 1034 0.61 -24.43 49.14
C LYS A 1034 0.54 -23.42 48.00
N ILE A 1035 1.71 -23.19 47.41
CA ILE A 1035 1.97 -22.49 46.16
C ILE A 1035 1.45 -23.34 44.97
N ALA A 1036 0.92 -22.72 43.91
CA ALA A 1036 0.47 -23.43 42.70
C ALA A 1036 1.62 -24.16 41.97
N MET A 1037 1.33 -25.13 41.09
CA MET A 1037 2.34 -25.92 40.36
C MET A 1037 3.27 -25.06 39.48
N ASP A 1038 2.81 -23.86 39.11
CA ASP A 1038 3.55 -22.85 38.36
C ASP A 1038 4.26 -21.83 39.25
N GLY A 1039 4.06 -21.87 40.58
CA GLY A 1039 4.68 -21.02 41.61
C GLY A 1039 3.85 -19.79 42.04
N PHE A 1040 2.63 -19.60 41.54
CA PHE A 1040 1.76 -18.48 41.94
C PHE A 1040 1.06 -18.73 43.29
N THR A 1041 0.94 -17.68 44.11
CA THR A 1041 0.14 -17.74 45.35
C THR A 1041 -1.35 -17.50 45.05
N PRO A 1042 -2.28 -17.92 45.94
CA PRO A 1042 -3.70 -17.62 45.78
C PRO A 1042 -3.97 -16.12 45.61
N MET A 1043 -3.17 -15.28 46.29
CA MET A 1043 -3.26 -13.82 46.16
C MET A 1043 -2.94 -13.35 44.75
N HIS A 1044 -1.86 -13.81 44.12
CA HIS A 1044 -1.54 -13.42 42.74
C HIS A 1044 -2.64 -13.82 41.75
N LEU A 1045 -3.28 -14.97 41.95
CA LEU A 1045 -4.37 -15.44 41.10
C LEU A 1045 -5.63 -14.58 41.26
N ALA A 1046 -5.98 -14.23 42.50
CA ALA A 1046 -7.10 -13.33 42.77
C ALA A 1046 -6.86 -11.92 42.19
N LEU A 1047 -5.63 -11.41 42.30
CA LEU A 1047 -5.22 -10.11 41.76
C LEU A 1047 -5.21 -10.08 40.24
N SER A 1048 -4.68 -11.12 39.60
CA SER A 1048 -4.68 -11.24 38.14
C SER A 1048 -6.10 -11.34 37.55
N GLY A 1049 -7.05 -11.91 38.31
CA GLY A 1049 -8.46 -12.02 37.93
C GLY A 1049 -9.34 -10.83 38.35
N GLY A 1050 -8.79 -9.84 39.08
CA GLY A 1050 -9.56 -8.69 39.58
C GLY A 1050 -10.57 -9.03 40.68
N HIS A 1051 -10.43 -10.17 41.36
CA HIS A 1051 -11.41 -10.69 42.33
C HIS A 1051 -11.23 -10.06 43.72
N LEU A 1052 -11.73 -8.84 43.88
CA LEU A 1052 -11.54 -7.99 45.05
C LEU A 1052 -11.97 -8.64 46.37
N GLU A 1053 -13.10 -9.34 46.41
CA GLU A 1053 -13.62 -10.00 47.62
C GLU A 1053 -12.82 -11.24 48.04
N VAL A 1054 -12.28 -12.00 47.08
CA VAL A 1054 -11.41 -13.14 47.41
C VAL A 1054 -10.06 -12.65 47.89
N ALA A 1055 -9.50 -11.62 47.26
CA ALA A 1055 -8.26 -11.00 47.71
C ALA A 1055 -8.42 -10.38 49.11
N ARG A 1056 -9.55 -9.73 49.45
CA ARG A 1056 -9.86 -9.26 50.83
C ARG A 1056 -9.81 -10.39 51.87
N LEU A 1057 -10.36 -11.55 51.54
CA LEU A 1057 -10.30 -12.73 52.43
C LEU A 1057 -8.88 -13.24 52.60
N LEU A 1058 -8.08 -13.20 51.53
CA LEU A 1058 -6.69 -13.66 51.53
C LEU A 1058 -5.73 -12.69 52.23
N VAL A 1059 -6.04 -11.40 52.37
CA VAL A 1059 -5.10 -10.45 53.00
C VAL A 1059 -4.86 -10.79 54.48
N LYS A 1060 -5.87 -11.26 55.20
CA LYS A 1060 -5.77 -11.60 56.64
C LYS A 1060 -4.96 -12.87 56.95
N HIS A 1061 -4.53 -13.58 55.93
CA HIS A 1061 -4.10 -14.98 56.03
C HIS A 1061 -2.91 -15.27 55.07
N GLY A 1062 -2.80 -14.59 53.94
CA GLY A 1062 -1.88 -14.87 52.83
C GLY A 1062 -0.45 -14.38 53.01
N GLN A 1063 0.49 -14.96 52.26
CA GLN A 1063 1.86 -14.44 52.14
C GLN A 1063 1.86 -13.23 51.19
N LEU A 1064 2.00 -12.02 51.74
CA LEU A 1064 1.76 -10.76 51.01
C LEU A 1064 2.98 -10.25 50.20
N ASN A 1065 4.17 -10.80 50.45
CA ASN A 1065 5.45 -10.37 49.85
C ASN A 1065 6.09 -11.40 48.92
N VAL A 1066 5.37 -12.48 48.60
CA VAL A 1066 5.91 -13.54 47.73
C VAL A 1066 6.09 -12.99 46.33
N ARG A 1067 7.22 -13.31 45.70
CA ARG A 1067 7.46 -12.97 44.31
C ARG A 1067 6.86 -14.03 43.41
N ASP A 1068 6.11 -13.58 42.42
CA ASP A 1068 5.59 -14.46 41.40
C ASP A 1068 6.75 -15.10 40.59
N PRO A 1069 6.61 -16.34 40.15
CA PRO A 1069 7.67 -17.12 39.52
C PRO A 1069 7.97 -16.71 38.08
N ARG A 1070 7.10 -15.91 37.43
CA ARG A 1070 7.31 -15.48 36.03
C ARG A 1070 8.05 -14.15 35.97
N LEU A 1071 7.59 -13.16 36.72
CA LEU A 1071 8.11 -11.79 36.65
C LEU A 1071 8.78 -11.34 37.94
N GLY A 1072 8.65 -12.11 39.02
CA GLY A 1072 9.18 -11.74 40.34
C GLY A 1072 8.30 -10.73 41.08
N GLN A 1073 7.12 -10.40 40.58
CA GLN A 1073 6.27 -9.35 41.13
C GLN A 1073 5.65 -9.79 42.46
N THR A 1074 5.60 -8.90 43.43
CA THR A 1074 4.78 -9.10 44.63
C THR A 1074 3.30 -8.87 44.32
N PRO A 1075 2.37 -9.35 45.17
CA PRO A 1075 0.96 -8.99 45.10
C PRO A 1075 0.73 -7.47 44.98
N CYS A 1076 1.47 -6.68 45.75
CA CYS A 1076 1.40 -5.22 45.67
C CYS A 1076 1.89 -4.69 44.31
N ALA A 1077 2.98 -5.25 43.75
CA ALA A 1077 3.50 -4.85 42.45
C ALA A 1077 2.54 -5.20 41.31
N LEU A 1078 1.93 -6.38 41.37
CA LEU A 1078 0.92 -6.82 40.40
C LEU A 1078 -0.34 -5.94 40.46
N ALA A 1079 -0.84 -5.63 41.66
CA ALA A 1079 -1.98 -4.72 41.84
C ALA A 1079 -1.68 -3.31 41.33
N SER A 1080 -0.45 -2.83 41.57
CA SER A 1080 0.04 -1.52 41.11
C SER A 1080 0.18 -1.46 39.59
N CYS A 1081 0.69 -2.52 38.95
CA CYS A 1081 0.77 -2.64 37.49
C CYS A 1081 -0.63 -2.61 36.84
N LYS A 1082 -1.61 -3.28 37.45
CA LYS A 1082 -2.98 -3.38 36.92
C LYS A 1082 -3.88 -2.19 37.23
N GLY A 1083 -3.42 -1.19 37.98
CA GLY A 1083 -4.23 -0.02 38.34
C GLY A 1083 -5.33 -0.29 39.38
N ASN A 1084 -5.21 -1.35 40.18
CA ASN A 1084 -6.24 -1.69 41.18
C ASN A 1084 -6.00 -0.95 42.52
N ALA A 1085 -6.33 0.34 42.57
CA ALA A 1085 -6.14 1.18 43.76
C ALA A 1085 -6.91 0.69 44.99
N ALA A 1086 -8.11 0.12 44.79
CA ALA A 1086 -8.89 -0.44 45.89
C ALA A 1086 -8.16 -1.60 46.59
N MET A 1087 -7.40 -2.39 45.84
CA MET A 1087 -6.63 -3.49 46.40
C MET A 1087 -5.30 -3.06 46.99
N VAL A 1088 -4.61 -2.11 46.35
CA VAL A 1088 -3.41 -1.50 46.96
C VAL A 1088 -3.76 -0.90 48.33
N ARG A 1089 -4.90 -0.20 48.45
CA ARG A 1089 -5.42 0.28 49.75
C ARG A 1089 -5.57 -0.81 50.81
N ILE A 1090 -5.97 -2.01 50.41
CA ILE A 1090 -6.23 -3.11 51.35
C ILE A 1090 -4.91 -3.76 51.74
N LEU A 1091 -3.99 -3.95 50.79
CA LEU A 1091 -2.65 -4.48 51.06
C LEU A 1091 -1.85 -3.54 51.96
N LEU A 1092 -1.90 -2.22 51.73
CA LEU A 1092 -1.15 -1.24 52.53
C LEU A 1092 -1.68 -1.05 53.96
N ARG A 1093 -2.83 -1.66 54.33
CA ARG A 1093 -3.30 -1.69 55.72
C ARG A 1093 -2.53 -2.69 56.60
N GLU A 1094 -1.85 -3.64 55.98
CA GLU A 1094 -1.05 -4.63 56.70
C GLU A 1094 0.41 -4.15 56.76
N GLU A 1095 0.95 -3.99 57.96
CA GLU A 1095 2.33 -3.49 58.18
C GLU A 1095 3.39 -4.41 57.56
N GLU A 1096 3.08 -5.70 57.39
CA GLU A 1096 3.99 -6.70 56.86
C GLU A 1096 4.27 -6.57 55.35
N VAL A 1097 3.50 -5.79 54.58
CA VAL A 1097 3.75 -5.63 53.14
C VAL A 1097 5.04 -4.85 52.90
N ASP A 1098 5.92 -5.34 52.03
CA ASP A 1098 7.14 -4.63 51.60
C ASP A 1098 6.93 -4.07 50.19
N VAL A 1099 6.76 -2.75 50.12
CA VAL A 1099 6.53 -2.00 48.88
C VAL A 1099 7.81 -1.73 48.07
N ASN A 1100 8.98 -2.11 48.58
CA ASN A 1100 10.27 -1.89 47.94
C ASN A 1100 10.87 -3.17 47.35
N LEU A 1101 10.17 -4.31 47.47
CA LEU A 1101 10.61 -5.55 46.84
C LEU A 1101 10.65 -5.42 45.31
N LYS A 1102 11.84 -5.66 44.77
CA LYS A 1102 12.10 -5.68 43.34
C LYS A 1102 11.68 -6.99 42.70
N ASP A 1103 11.04 -6.89 41.55
CA ASP A 1103 10.77 -8.03 40.68
C ASP A 1103 12.01 -8.42 39.86
N PHE A 1104 11.89 -9.37 38.92
CA PHE A 1104 13.01 -9.82 38.09
C PHE A 1104 13.51 -8.76 37.09
N TYR A 1105 12.72 -7.72 36.83
CA TYR A 1105 13.14 -6.53 36.08
C TYR A 1105 13.74 -5.46 37.00
N GLY A 1106 13.94 -5.76 38.28
CA GLY A 1106 14.40 -4.81 39.28
C GLY A 1106 13.33 -3.81 39.72
N ARG A 1107 12.06 -4.00 39.34
CA ARG A 1107 10.99 -3.01 39.52
C ARG A 1107 10.20 -3.21 40.80
N THR A 1108 9.84 -2.11 41.45
CA THR A 1108 8.98 -2.05 42.63
C THR A 1108 7.54 -1.76 42.23
N PRO A 1109 6.55 -1.97 43.11
CA PRO A 1109 5.18 -1.50 42.93
C PRO A 1109 5.07 -0.05 42.45
N MET A 1110 5.89 0.85 43.01
CA MET A 1110 5.92 2.26 42.62
C MET A 1110 6.41 2.47 41.18
N LEU A 1111 7.45 1.74 40.74
CA LEU A 1111 7.95 1.81 39.36
C LEU A 1111 6.87 1.38 38.36
N TRP A 1112 6.09 0.34 38.69
CA TRP A 1112 4.97 -0.10 37.86
C TRP A 1112 3.80 0.89 37.84
N ALA A 1113 3.46 1.51 38.97
CA ALA A 1113 2.42 2.53 39.03
C ALA A 1113 2.81 3.80 38.23
N ALA A 1114 4.08 4.23 38.36
CA ALA A 1114 4.60 5.42 37.69
C ALA A 1114 4.66 5.28 36.15
N GLU A 1115 5.07 4.12 35.64
CA GLU A 1115 5.13 3.87 34.19
C GLU A 1115 3.73 3.72 33.55
N ASN A 1116 2.75 3.18 34.29
CA ASN A 1116 1.39 2.97 33.77
C ASN A 1116 0.44 4.14 34.05
N GLY A 1117 0.89 5.20 34.73
CA GLY A 1117 0.09 6.41 34.97
C GLY A 1117 -0.96 6.28 36.08
N HIS A 1118 -0.75 5.38 37.05
CA HIS A 1118 -1.70 5.16 38.15
C HIS A 1118 -1.41 6.09 39.34
N ASP A 1119 -1.81 7.36 39.20
CA ASP A 1119 -1.55 8.44 40.16
C ASP A 1119 -2.11 8.18 41.57
N GLU A 1120 -3.33 7.65 41.67
CA GLU A 1120 -3.93 7.27 42.96
C GLU A 1120 -3.09 6.23 43.70
N ILE A 1121 -2.48 5.29 42.97
CA ILE A 1121 -1.63 4.24 43.55
C ILE A 1121 -0.29 4.80 43.99
N VAL A 1122 0.30 5.71 43.22
CA VAL A 1122 1.54 6.40 43.63
C VAL A 1122 1.30 7.17 44.93
N ARG A 1123 0.21 7.93 45.05
CA ARG A 1123 -0.14 8.65 46.28
C ARG A 1123 -0.35 7.72 47.48
N LEU A 1124 -0.97 6.56 47.25
CA LEU A 1124 -1.12 5.53 48.30
C LEU A 1124 0.23 4.96 48.75
N LEU A 1125 1.15 4.70 47.82
CA LEU A 1125 2.48 4.17 48.14
C LEU A 1125 3.37 5.22 48.82
N LEU A 1126 3.29 6.49 48.39
CA LEU A 1126 4.01 7.61 49.03
C LEU A 1126 3.54 7.90 50.45
N GLY A 1127 2.31 7.51 50.80
CA GLY A 1127 1.80 7.58 52.17
C GLY A 1127 2.50 6.63 53.16
N ARG A 1128 3.36 5.73 52.69
CA ARG A 1128 4.13 4.83 53.54
C ARG A 1128 5.46 5.45 53.96
N LYS A 1129 5.81 5.33 55.24
CA LYS A 1129 7.06 5.88 55.79
C LYS A 1129 8.32 5.15 55.32
N ASP A 1130 8.21 3.91 54.85
CA ASP A 1130 9.32 3.05 54.45
C ASP A 1130 9.54 3.01 52.93
N ILE A 1131 8.82 3.81 52.13
CA ILE A 1131 8.94 3.83 50.68
C ILE A 1131 10.28 4.42 50.21
N ASN A 1132 10.93 3.76 49.26
CA ASN A 1132 12.13 4.27 48.61
C ASN A 1132 11.81 4.68 47.16
N THR A 1133 11.62 5.99 46.97
CA THR A 1133 11.27 6.63 45.69
C THR A 1133 12.38 6.53 44.64
N ASP A 1134 13.62 6.38 45.07
CA ASP A 1134 14.82 6.41 44.23
C ASP A 1134 15.28 5.01 43.82
N THR A 1135 14.45 4.01 44.09
CA THR A 1135 14.70 2.64 43.69
C THR A 1135 14.82 2.53 42.16
N ARG A 1136 15.93 1.92 41.70
CA ARG A 1136 16.23 1.76 40.28
C ARG A 1136 15.88 0.36 39.77
N ASP A 1137 15.26 0.29 38.60
CA ASP A 1137 15.06 -0.96 37.88
C ASP A 1137 16.37 -1.50 37.26
N SER A 1138 16.33 -2.67 36.62
CA SER A 1138 17.51 -3.27 35.98
C SER A 1138 18.09 -2.42 34.85
N SER A 1139 17.27 -1.52 34.27
CA SER A 1139 17.73 -0.53 33.28
C SER A 1139 18.23 0.76 33.93
N GLY A 1140 18.23 0.84 35.26
CA GLY A 1140 18.65 2.02 36.02
C GLY A 1140 17.57 3.10 36.17
N CYS A 1141 16.33 2.85 35.76
CA CYS A 1141 15.25 3.84 35.79
C CYS A 1141 14.58 3.95 37.17
N THR A 1142 14.34 5.19 37.64
CA THR A 1142 13.55 5.49 38.85
C THR A 1142 12.07 5.74 38.53
N ALA A 1143 11.22 5.82 39.55
CA ALA A 1143 9.79 6.10 39.38
C ALA A 1143 9.57 7.47 38.73
N LEU A 1144 10.34 8.47 39.17
CA LEU A 1144 10.32 9.82 38.60
C LEU A 1144 10.74 9.82 37.13
N LEU A 1145 11.77 9.05 36.76
CA LEU A 1145 12.20 8.91 35.37
C LEU A 1145 11.12 8.27 34.50
N LEU A 1146 10.51 7.17 34.95
CA LEU A 1146 9.46 6.48 34.21
C LEU A 1146 8.22 7.37 34.03
N ALA A 1147 7.78 8.08 35.07
CA ALA A 1147 6.69 9.05 34.99
C ALA A 1147 7.01 10.20 34.04
N SER A 1148 8.24 10.71 34.09
CA SER A 1148 8.70 11.81 33.22
C SER A 1148 8.77 11.39 31.75
N ARG A 1149 9.14 10.14 31.46
CA ARG A 1149 9.14 9.58 30.11
C ARG A 1149 7.74 9.47 29.52
N GLN A 1150 6.75 9.12 30.35
CA GLN A 1150 5.36 8.93 29.93
C GLN A 1150 4.52 10.20 29.94
N GLY A 1151 5.01 11.28 30.54
CA GLY A 1151 4.28 12.56 30.61
C GLY A 1151 3.26 12.63 31.75
N ASN A 1152 3.42 11.81 32.79
CA ASN A 1152 2.45 11.73 33.90
C ASN A 1152 2.67 12.86 34.92
N GLU A 1153 2.17 14.05 34.62
CA GLU A 1153 2.36 15.28 35.41
C GLU A 1153 2.02 15.13 36.90
N ALA A 1154 0.86 14.55 37.22
CA ALA A 1154 0.42 14.37 38.61
C ALA A 1154 1.40 13.53 39.42
N ILE A 1155 1.91 12.44 38.82
CA ILE A 1155 2.88 11.54 39.46
C ILE A 1155 4.24 12.22 39.64
N VAL A 1156 4.68 12.99 38.63
CA VAL A 1156 5.93 13.75 38.71
C VAL A 1156 5.86 14.76 39.86
N LYS A 1157 4.74 15.48 39.98
CA LYS A 1157 4.52 16.43 41.07
C LYS A 1157 4.55 15.72 42.45
N ASP A 1158 3.79 14.64 42.59
CA ASP A 1158 3.72 13.89 43.86
C ASP A 1158 5.10 13.33 44.29
N LEU A 1159 5.94 12.92 43.32
CA LEU A 1159 7.30 12.43 43.58
C LEU A 1159 8.30 13.55 43.92
N LEU A 1160 8.13 14.74 43.35
CA LEU A 1160 8.94 15.92 43.68
C LEU A 1160 8.65 16.41 45.11
N ASP A 1161 7.38 16.40 45.51
CA ASP A 1161 6.94 16.81 46.85
C ASP A 1161 7.45 15.86 47.96
N THR A 1162 7.97 14.68 47.59
CA THR A 1162 8.46 13.64 48.52
C THR A 1162 9.99 13.46 48.51
N PHE A 1163 10.74 14.45 48.02
CA PHE A 1163 12.21 14.49 47.99
C PHE A 1163 12.89 13.39 47.13
N ALA A 1164 12.21 12.85 46.11
CA ALA A 1164 12.86 11.94 45.15
C ALA A 1164 14.02 12.63 44.41
N ASP A 1165 15.14 11.93 44.21
CA ASP A 1165 16.29 12.48 43.50
C ASP A 1165 15.98 12.63 42.00
N VAL A 1166 15.87 13.90 41.60
CA VAL A 1166 15.54 14.35 40.25
C VAL A 1166 16.63 14.10 39.21
N ASN A 1167 17.83 13.72 39.64
CA ASN A 1167 19.02 13.65 38.78
C ASN A 1167 19.47 12.25 38.44
N ILE A 1168 18.85 11.21 39.01
CA ILE A 1168 19.28 9.82 38.78
C ILE A 1168 19.08 9.45 37.30
N PRO A 1169 20.16 9.17 36.53
CA PRO A 1169 20.03 8.80 35.14
C PRO A 1169 19.76 7.30 34.98
N ASP A 1170 19.23 6.89 33.82
CA ASP A 1170 19.17 5.46 33.48
C ASP A 1170 20.57 4.88 33.16
N ASN A 1171 20.73 3.56 33.18
CA ASN A 1171 22.01 2.91 32.91
C ASN A 1171 22.31 2.77 31.40
N ILE A 1172 21.29 2.81 30.54
CA ILE A 1172 21.41 2.49 29.11
C ILE A 1172 21.92 3.69 28.33
N PHE A 1173 21.28 4.84 28.50
CA PHE A 1173 21.58 6.08 27.80
C PHE A 1173 22.19 7.14 28.71
N ARG A 1174 22.21 6.91 30.03
CA ARG A 1174 22.59 7.91 31.03
C ARG A 1174 21.76 9.20 30.94
N ARG A 1175 20.46 9.06 30.64
CA ARG A 1175 19.52 10.18 30.58
C ARG A 1175 18.78 10.33 31.91
N THR A 1176 18.65 11.57 32.35
CA THR A 1176 17.88 11.96 33.54
C THR A 1176 16.38 12.03 33.26
N PRO A 1177 15.52 12.12 34.30
CA PRO A 1177 14.09 12.41 34.13
C PRO A 1177 13.83 13.61 33.21
N LEU A 1178 14.59 14.70 33.37
CA LEU A 1178 14.53 15.89 32.52
C LEU A 1178 14.83 15.55 31.04
N ALA A 1179 15.91 14.81 30.79
CA ALA A 1179 16.30 14.44 29.42
C ALA A 1179 15.23 13.58 28.73
N TRP A 1180 14.55 12.69 29.47
CA TRP A 1180 13.44 11.88 28.95
C TRP A 1180 12.18 12.71 28.69
N ALA A 1181 11.81 13.63 29.59
CA ALA A 1181 10.69 14.55 29.37
C ALA A 1181 10.92 15.44 28.13
N VAL A 1182 12.14 15.94 27.96
CA VAL A 1182 12.56 16.74 26.79
C VAL A 1182 12.50 15.93 25.50
N TRP A 1183 13.00 14.70 25.51
CA TRP A 1183 12.99 13.81 24.34
C TRP A 1183 11.57 13.56 23.83
N HIS A 1184 10.64 13.28 24.75
CA HIS A 1184 9.24 13.03 24.40
C HIS A 1184 8.41 14.31 24.20
N GLY A 1185 8.90 15.47 24.64
CA GLY A 1185 8.24 16.76 24.42
C GLY A 1185 7.18 17.09 25.46
N HIS A 1186 7.31 16.61 26.69
CA HIS A 1186 6.34 16.83 27.76
C HIS A 1186 6.63 18.15 28.48
N GLU A 1187 6.11 19.26 27.94
CA GLU A 1187 6.43 20.63 28.37
C GLU A 1187 6.10 20.88 29.86
N SER A 1188 4.91 20.50 30.29
CA SER A 1188 4.43 20.59 31.68
C SER A 1188 5.30 19.82 32.68
N VAL A 1189 5.74 18.62 32.32
CA VAL A 1189 6.68 17.82 33.13
C VAL A 1189 8.05 18.51 33.22
N VAL A 1190 8.51 19.11 32.12
CA VAL A 1190 9.76 19.89 32.15
C VAL A 1190 9.64 21.08 33.08
N GLU A 1191 8.53 21.83 33.05
CA GLU A 1191 8.28 22.95 33.98
C GLU A 1191 8.30 22.48 35.45
N LEU A 1192 7.61 21.37 35.75
CA LEU A 1192 7.59 20.79 37.09
C LEU A 1192 8.99 20.38 37.56
N LEU A 1193 9.76 19.70 36.72
CA LEU A 1193 11.13 19.31 37.09
C LEU A 1193 12.02 20.54 37.31
N LEU A 1194 11.94 21.54 36.42
CA LEU A 1194 12.73 22.79 36.53
C LEU A 1194 12.39 23.63 37.77
N SER A 1195 11.19 23.46 38.34
CA SER A 1195 10.83 24.10 39.62
C SER A 1195 11.59 23.55 40.83
N SER A 1196 12.26 22.39 40.69
CA SER A 1196 13.07 21.79 41.75
C SER A 1196 14.48 22.37 41.78
N SER A 1197 14.83 23.01 42.91
CA SER A 1197 16.17 23.58 43.15
C SER A 1197 17.30 22.54 43.15
N ALA A 1198 16.98 21.26 43.31
CA ALA A 1198 17.97 20.17 43.30
C ALA A 1198 18.34 19.70 41.87
N LEU A 1199 17.67 20.17 40.82
CA LEU A 1199 17.84 19.66 39.46
C LEU A 1199 19.13 20.11 38.77
N GLY A 1200 19.93 19.14 38.35
CA GLY A 1200 21.08 19.31 37.47
C GLY A 1200 20.67 19.42 36.01
N VAL A 1201 20.40 20.63 35.53
CA VAL A 1201 19.96 20.90 34.15
C VAL A 1201 21.01 20.52 33.08
N ASN A 1202 22.30 20.45 33.45
CA ASN A 1202 23.43 20.22 32.55
C ASN A 1202 23.93 18.77 32.49
N ILE A 1203 23.23 17.82 33.11
CA ILE A 1203 23.66 16.41 33.12
C ILE A 1203 23.66 15.88 31.67
N LYS A 1204 24.79 15.28 31.29
CA LYS A 1204 25.05 14.78 29.93
C LYS A 1204 24.73 13.29 29.81
N ASP A 1205 24.11 12.93 28.69
CA ASP A 1205 23.85 11.53 28.34
C ASP A 1205 25.12 10.81 27.82
N ASN A 1206 25.01 9.53 27.45
CA ASN A 1206 26.13 8.73 26.95
C ASN A 1206 26.80 9.31 25.69
N ASN A 1207 26.10 10.15 24.93
CA ASN A 1207 26.61 10.84 23.75
C ASN A 1207 27.19 12.22 24.10
N GLY A 1208 27.19 12.60 25.37
CA GLY A 1208 27.60 13.93 25.82
C GLY A 1208 26.55 15.01 25.58
N ALA A 1209 25.32 14.66 25.20
CA ALA A 1209 24.25 15.62 24.94
C ALA A 1209 23.58 16.06 26.24
N THR A 1210 23.37 17.37 26.41
CA THR A 1210 22.55 17.92 27.50
C THR A 1210 21.07 17.94 27.12
N SER A 1211 20.19 18.16 28.08
CA SER A 1211 18.76 18.40 27.83
C SER A 1211 18.53 19.52 26.81
N LEU A 1212 19.35 20.57 26.79
CA LEU A 1212 19.27 21.64 25.79
C LEU A 1212 19.60 21.14 24.37
N SER A 1213 20.64 20.31 24.22
CA SER A 1213 20.97 19.68 22.93
C SER A 1213 19.86 18.75 22.43
N LEU A 1214 19.23 17.99 23.33
CA LEU A 1214 18.10 17.12 22.99
C LEU A 1214 16.86 17.94 22.57
N ALA A 1215 16.54 19.02 23.29
CA ALA A 1215 15.44 19.91 22.93
C ALA A 1215 15.67 20.56 21.55
N ALA A 1216 16.93 20.95 21.27
CA ALA A 1216 17.33 21.51 20.00
C ALA A 1216 17.26 20.51 18.84
N PHE A 1217 17.70 19.27 19.06
CA PHE A 1217 17.61 18.19 18.08
C PHE A 1217 16.15 17.88 17.67
N HIS A 1218 15.24 17.88 18.65
CA HIS A 1218 13.82 17.57 18.45
C HIS A 1218 12.95 18.80 18.09
N GLY A 1219 13.52 20.00 18.02
CA GLY A 1219 12.76 21.21 17.64
C GLY A 1219 11.75 21.66 18.69
N ARG A 1220 12.00 21.40 19.98
CA ARG A 1220 11.06 21.68 21.07
C ARG A 1220 11.17 23.12 21.55
N ARG A 1221 10.61 24.07 20.81
CA ARG A 1221 10.75 25.52 21.07
C ARG A 1221 10.39 25.96 22.49
N ALA A 1222 9.26 25.53 23.03
CA ALA A 1222 8.83 25.94 24.37
C ALA A 1222 9.81 25.43 25.44
N ILE A 1223 10.20 24.15 25.34
CA ILE A 1223 11.20 23.52 26.23
C ILE A 1223 12.56 24.23 26.14
N VAL A 1224 13.00 24.61 24.94
CA VAL A 1224 14.23 25.39 24.78
C VAL A 1224 14.14 26.71 25.55
N LYS A 1225 13.03 27.45 25.46
CA LYS A 1225 12.85 28.68 26.22
C LYS A 1225 12.88 28.44 27.73
N LEU A 1226 12.22 27.39 28.21
CA LEU A 1226 12.19 27.02 29.63
C LEU A 1226 13.59 26.69 30.16
N LEU A 1227 14.39 25.95 29.40
CA LEU A 1227 15.77 25.60 29.75
C LEU A 1227 16.69 26.83 29.73
N LEU A 1228 16.56 27.70 28.71
CA LEU A 1228 17.36 28.93 28.60
C LEU A 1228 17.10 29.93 29.73
N ALA A 1229 15.93 29.86 30.37
CA ALA A 1229 15.58 30.70 31.52
C ALA A 1229 16.22 30.23 32.84
N GLN A 1230 16.90 29.07 32.86
CA GLN A 1230 17.51 28.53 34.07
C GLN A 1230 18.92 29.10 34.32
N ASP A 1231 19.15 29.52 35.55
CA ASP A 1231 20.48 29.94 36.01
C ASP A 1231 21.46 28.77 36.02
N GLY A 1232 22.72 29.03 35.63
CA GLY A 1232 23.76 28.00 35.58
C GLY A 1232 23.70 27.02 34.39
N LEU A 1233 22.79 27.20 33.43
CA LEU A 1233 22.76 26.39 32.19
C LEU A 1233 24.07 26.52 31.40
N GLU A 1234 24.66 25.37 31.04
CA GLU A 1234 25.86 25.25 30.23
C GLU A 1234 25.52 25.12 28.75
N TYR A 1235 26.19 25.95 27.93
CA TYR A 1235 26.10 25.90 26.48
C TYR A 1235 27.38 25.27 25.92
N ASN A 1236 27.44 23.93 25.93
CA ASN A 1236 28.64 23.17 25.60
C ASN A 1236 28.45 22.24 24.40
N GLN A 1237 29.55 21.86 23.76
CA GLN A 1237 29.56 20.83 22.73
C GLN A 1237 29.38 19.43 23.33
N ASP A 1238 28.70 18.55 22.59
CA ASP A 1238 28.62 17.12 22.90
C ASP A 1238 29.88 16.36 22.42
N LYS A 1239 29.90 15.02 22.57
CA LYS A 1239 31.05 14.20 22.15
C LYS A 1239 31.31 14.22 20.63
N TYR A 1240 30.37 14.73 19.84
CA TYR A 1240 30.50 14.89 18.38
C TYR A 1240 30.96 16.30 17.99
N GLY A 1241 31.32 17.14 18.96
CA GLY A 1241 31.74 18.52 18.72
C GLY A 1241 30.59 19.45 18.33
N ARG A 1242 29.34 19.09 18.64
CA ARG A 1242 28.14 19.84 18.23
C ARG A 1242 27.52 20.59 19.40
N THR A 1243 27.25 21.86 19.21
CA THR A 1243 26.47 22.69 20.15
C THR A 1243 24.96 22.46 19.96
N PRO A 1244 24.11 22.87 20.93
CA PRO A 1244 22.65 22.86 20.73
C PRO A 1244 22.21 23.60 19.46
N LEU A 1245 22.83 24.74 19.11
CA LEU A 1245 22.53 25.46 17.86
C LEU A 1245 22.90 24.64 16.63
N ASP A 1246 24.03 23.93 16.64
CA ASP A 1246 24.41 23.06 15.52
C ASP A 1246 23.36 21.98 15.30
N TRP A 1247 22.82 21.39 16.38
CA TRP A 1247 21.75 20.42 16.29
C TRP A 1247 20.45 21.01 15.73
N ALA A 1248 20.06 22.21 16.15
CA ALA A 1248 18.88 22.90 15.60
C ALA A 1248 19.06 23.23 14.11
N LEU A 1249 20.24 23.67 13.70
CA LEU A 1249 20.57 24.01 12.31
C LEU A 1249 20.63 22.76 11.41
N ILE A 1250 21.28 21.68 11.87
CA ILE A 1250 21.36 20.40 11.15
C ILE A 1250 19.97 19.83 10.90
N ARG A 1251 19.05 19.99 11.86
CA ARG A 1251 17.69 19.46 11.80
C ARG A 1251 16.69 20.43 11.15
N GLY A 1252 17.10 21.65 10.83
CA GLY A 1252 16.28 22.64 10.12
C GLY A 1252 15.25 23.39 11.01
N HIS A 1253 15.41 23.37 12.33
CA HIS A 1253 14.49 24.01 13.28
C HIS A 1253 14.79 25.51 13.41
N LYS A 1254 14.24 26.32 12.50
CA LYS A 1254 14.55 27.76 12.36
C LYS A 1254 14.23 28.58 13.61
N ASP A 1255 13.09 28.32 14.22
CA ASP A 1255 12.59 29.00 15.42
C ASP A 1255 13.42 28.70 16.68
N VAL A 1256 13.87 27.46 16.82
CA VAL A 1256 14.79 27.04 17.89
C VAL A 1256 16.20 27.59 17.66
N SER A 1257 16.67 27.57 16.41
CA SER A 1257 17.98 28.12 16.04
C SER A 1257 18.06 29.62 16.34
N GLN A 1258 16.98 30.36 16.08
CA GLN A 1258 16.90 31.77 16.42
C GLN A 1258 16.97 32.01 17.93
N ALA A 1259 16.16 31.29 18.72
CA ALA A 1259 16.14 31.43 20.19
C ALA A 1259 17.51 31.12 20.82
N LEU A 1260 18.21 30.09 20.33
CA LEU A 1260 19.56 29.73 20.80
C LEU A 1260 20.61 30.77 20.37
N ALA A 1261 20.51 31.30 19.14
CA ALA A 1261 21.42 32.33 18.65
C ALA A 1261 21.29 33.65 19.42
N GLU A 1262 20.06 34.04 19.80
CA GLU A 1262 19.80 35.20 20.66
C GLU A 1262 20.42 35.01 22.06
N PHE A 1263 20.28 33.84 22.66
CA PHE A 1263 20.88 33.53 23.97
C PHE A 1263 22.41 33.57 23.96
N VAL A 1264 23.06 33.02 22.94
CA VAL A 1264 24.54 33.06 22.81
C VAL A 1264 25.07 34.49 22.69
N LYS A 1265 24.35 35.38 21.97
CA LYS A 1265 24.72 36.79 21.86
C LYS A 1265 24.66 37.54 23.20
N VAL A 1266 23.70 37.21 24.06
CA VAL A 1266 23.51 37.91 25.36
C VAL A 1266 24.59 37.56 26.38
N ARG A 1267 25.19 36.37 26.34
CA ARG A 1267 26.25 35.93 27.28
C ARG A 1267 27.69 36.13 26.80
N THR A 1268 27.89 36.58 25.56
CA THR A 1268 29.22 36.89 24.98
C THR A 1268 29.59 38.38 25.05
N VAL A 1269 28.71 39.19 25.65
CA VAL A 1269 28.90 40.58 26.08
C VAL A 1269 29.00 40.59 27.60
#